data_AF-A0A9D8TJA5-F1
#
_entry.id   AF-A0A9D8TJA5-F1
#
_cell.length_a   1.000
_cell.length_b   1.000
_cell.length_c   1.000
_cell.angle_alpha   90.00
_cell.angle_beta   90.00
_cell.angle_gamma   90.00
#
_symmetry.space_group_name_H-M   'P 1'
#
loop_
_entity.id
_entity.type
_entity.pdbx_description
1 polymer ?
#
loop_
_entity_poly.entity_id
_entity_poly.type
_entity_poly.pdbx_seq_one_letter_code
_entity_poly.pdbx_strand_id
1 'polypeptide(L)'
;MTDLSYFRQLYQLAKTLRFELIPLGRSLEFIKANGLLSQDEHRSKSYISMKKIIDEYHKKYIEEALSDFKLEIENKGEKNSLSEFFSYYNKRNRDEADQKAFDNIHDNLRKTISKQLKNSEIYNRIDKDKLIKEDLMMFVKSDESKIELIKEFQNFTSYFTGFHENRQNMYSEEAKATAIAYRLIHENLPKFIDNMAVFEKVCKVPELYENTKTIYEDFKSYLNVKKIDELFQLPYYSMLLTQKQIEVYNFIIGGKSEGKEKTKGLNEYINLYNQKQKDKSNRLPKFKQLFKQILSDRESISWLPEKFNSDNELLEKLECCYHNFASSNDGALSLFKKIQDLLLSLSEYDLNKIYIRNDLQLTDISQKMFGNWAVIQNALLENLKRSVSQKKKESNELYEERLNSSLKSKDSFSIEEINSALNNYNIENSPMSVCTYFSNLGEKKSDSDSAGNVFVTIDNAYKEIKALLNSPYPEDKNLAQDKLNVEKVKNLLDAIKDLQRFIKPLCGKGNEAEKDERFYGEFIALWEELDKITPLYNMVRNYLTRKPYSVEKFKLNFENTQLLKGWDLNKESDNTCVILRKDGLYYLAIMNKKNNKVFESKNLKSNGKCFEKMEYKLLPGANKMLPKVFFSKSRIDEFKPSEQLLKNYEKGTHKKGANFKQEDCHALIDFFKRSIEKHEDWKNFSFNFSDTQSYEDLSGFYREIEQQGYKISFRNVSVDYVNSLVDEGKIYLFKIYNKDFSPYSKGTPNLHTLYWKMLFDERNLSDVVFKLNGQAEVFFRKASISHDKPTHPANQPIKNKNILNKKKTSTFEYDLIKDKRFSQDKFQFHVPITLNFKSTGRDNINPTVWEHIRKSEDLHVIGIDRGERHLLYLTVIDMKGNIKKQFSLNEIVNEYNGNTYRTNYHDLLAKKEEERDIARKSWQTIENIKELKEGYLSQVIHKISELIVEYNAIVVLEDLNMGFMRGRQKVEKSVYQKFEKMLIDKLNYLSDKNKVPEAEGGILNAYQLTNKFESFEKVGKQSGFLFYTQAWNTSKIDPATGFVNLFDTRYSNVENARKFFDKFDSISYNSTKGWFEFEFDYSNFTAKADGTRTKWTLCTYGNRLENFRNPGNNSNWDNKEVDLTAEFNKLFDKFNISLNSDLKTEIAKQNSKEFFEKLLHLIKLTLQMRNSKIGTEIDYMQSPVADKNGVFYNSDNEKQKGKDAEGNWIATLPVDADANGAYNIARKGLWIISQIKKTENNEKPNLAISNKEWLKFAQERPYLED
;
A
#
# COMPACT_ATOMS: atom_id res chain seq x y z
N MET A 1 -38.11 -15.69 -8.18
CA MET A 1 -36.77 -15.40 -8.73
C MET A 1 -36.55 -13.91 -8.61
N THR A 2 -35.68 -13.49 -7.71
CA THR A 2 -35.27 -12.09 -7.57
C THR A 2 -34.32 -11.76 -8.72
N ASP A 3 -34.69 -10.76 -9.50
CA ASP A 3 -34.09 -10.47 -10.79
C ASP A 3 -32.91 -9.48 -10.63
N LEU A 4 -31.67 -9.95 -10.77
CA LEU A 4 -30.48 -9.08 -10.77
C LEU A 4 -30.39 -8.25 -12.07
N SER A 5 -31.34 -8.40 -13.01
CA SER A 5 -31.36 -7.70 -14.29
C SER A 5 -31.33 -6.17 -14.18
N TYR A 6 -31.86 -5.61 -13.09
CA TYR A 6 -31.89 -4.16 -12.84
C TYR A 6 -30.48 -3.58 -12.66
N PHE A 7 -29.49 -4.40 -12.36
CA PHE A 7 -28.10 -3.99 -12.13
C PHE A 7 -27.23 -4.17 -13.36
N ARG A 8 -27.70 -3.72 -14.53
CA ARG A 8 -26.98 -3.80 -15.82
C ARG A 8 -27.05 -2.45 -16.53
N GLN A 9 -26.04 -2.16 -17.35
CA GLN A 9 -25.98 -0.93 -18.18
C GLN A 9 -26.22 0.39 -17.41
N LEU A 10 -25.77 0.47 -16.16
CA LEU A 10 -25.95 1.61 -15.27
C LEU A 10 -24.94 2.74 -15.55
N TYR A 11 -23.66 2.39 -15.72
CA TYR A 11 -22.58 3.36 -15.98
C TYR A 11 -21.44 2.80 -16.82
N GLN A 12 -20.71 3.69 -17.51
CA GLN A 12 -19.59 3.35 -18.38
C GLN A 12 -18.31 3.02 -17.60
N LEU A 13 -17.50 2.11 -18.15
CA LEU A 13 -16.17 1.77 -17.61
C LEU A 13 -15.10 1.71 -18.69
N ALA A 14 -13.95 2.32 -18.45
CA ALA A 14 -12.80 2.21 -19.34
C ALA A 14 -11.89 1.04 -18.94
N LYS A 15 -11.41 0.27 -19.92
CA LYS A 15 -10.38 -0.76 -19.73
C LYS A 15 -9.34 -0.69 -20.84
N THR A 16 -8.11 -1.13 -20.58
CA THR A 16 -7.05 -1.25 -21.60
C THR A 16 -6.71 -2.71 -21.83
N LEU A 17 -6.91 -3.17 -23.06
CA LEU A 17 -6.50 -4.50 -23.51
C LEU A 17 -5.03 -4.46 -23.96
N ARG A 18 -4.31 -5.55 -23.73
CA ARG A 18 -2.87 -5.64 -24.01
C ARG A 18 -2.57 -6.90 -24.81
N PHE A 19 -1.85 -6.74 -25.91
CA PHE A 19 -1.50 -7.81 -26.84
C PHE A 19 -0.01 -7.75 -27.20
N GLU A 20 0.53 -8.89 -27.63
CA GLU A 20 1.78 -8.94 -28.39
C GLU A 20 1.48 -8.52 -29.84
N LEU A 21 2.44 -7.84 -30.47
CA LEU A 21 2.44 -7.60 -31.91
C LEU A 21 3.55 -8.44 -32.55
N ILE A 22 3.18 -9.31 -33.49
CA ILE A 22 4.14 -10.14 -34.22
C ILE A 22 4.31 -9.55 -35.62
N PRO A 23 5.49 -9.00 -35.97
CA PRO A 23 5.71 -8.44 -37.31
C PRO A 23 5.63 -9.54 -38.38
N LEU A 24 5.05 -9.22 -39.54
CA LEU A 24 4.84 -10.14 -40.66
C LEU A 24 5.63 -9.71 -41.91
N GLY A 25 6.01 -10.69 -42.73
CA GLY A 25 6.79 -10.47 -43.96
C GLY A 25 8.08 -9.69 -43.68
N ARG A 26 8.37 -8.70 -44.53
CA ARG A 26 9.56 -7.84 -44.43
C ARG A 26 9.41 -6.67 -43.45
N SER A 27 8.33 -6.61 -42.67
CA SER A 27 8.06 -5.48 -41.76
C SER A 27 9.22 -5.22 -40.77
N LEU A 28 9.75 -6.28 -40.14
CA LEU A 28 10.85 -6.13 -39.17
C LEU A 28 12.16 -5.68 -39.84
N GLU A 29 12.42 -6.15 -41.06
CA GLU A 29 13.57 -5.76 -41.86
C GLU A 29 13.55 -4.25 -42.13
N PHE A 30 12.44 -3.72 -42.64
CA PHE A 30 12.30 -2.28 -42.90
C PHE A 30 12.29 -1.43 -41.63
N ILE A 31 11.73 -1.92 -40.52
CA ILE A 31 11.79 -1.22 -39.22
C ILE A 31 13.24 -1.02 -38.77
N LYS A 32 14.08 -2.06 -38.93
CA LYS A 32 15.50 -2.01 -38.60
C LYS A 32 16.28 -1.15 -39.60
N ALA A 33 16.06 -1.35 -40.90
CA ALA A 33 16.75 -0.61 -41.96
C ALA A 33 16.49 0.91 -41.88
N ASN A 34 15.27 1.31 -41.53
CA ASN A 34 14.91 2.72 -41.35
C ASN A 34 15.33 3.29 -39.97
N GLY A 35 15.99 2.51 -39.11
CA GLY A 35 16.50 2.96 -37.82
C GLY A 35 15.42 3.35 -36.79
N LEU A 36 14.15 2.96 -37.00
CA LEU A 36 13.01 3.46 -36.22
C LEU A 36 13.11 3.12 -34.73
N LEU A 37 13.59 1.92 -34.40
CA LEU A 37 13.76 1.50 -33.01
C LEU A 37 14.81 2.32 -32.28
N SER A 38 15.96 2.57 -32.91
CA SER A 38 17.05 3.36 -32.33
C SER A 38 16.64 4.81 -32.11
N GLN A 39 15.90 5.39 -33.07
CA GLN A 39 15.36 6.75 -32.93
C GLN A 39 14.38 6.87 -31.76
N ASP A 40 13.41 5.95 -31.65
CA ASP A 40 12.41 5.99 -30.57
C ASP A 40 13.02 5.64 -29.20
N GLU A 41 14.04 4.77 -29.14
CA GLU A 41 14.79 4.51 -27.92
C GLU A 41 15.56 5.75 -27.45
N HIS A 42 16.31 6.39 -28.36
CA HIS A 42 17.02 7.64 -28.07
C HIS A 42 16.05 8.72 -27.59
N ARG A 43 14.93 8.94 -28.30
CA ARG A 43 13.88 9.88 -27.90
C ARG A 43 13.30 9.56 -26.53
N SER A 44 13.12 8.28 -26.20
CA SER A 44 12.64 7.88 -24.87
C SER A 44 13.64 8.18 -23.76
N LYS A 45 14.95 8.08 -24.02
CA LYS A 45 16.00 8.48 -23.07
C LYS A 45 16.06 10.00 -22.93
N SER A 46 16.12 10.72 -24.06
CA SER A 46 16.08 12.19 -24.10
C SER A 46 14.86 12.77 -23.39
N TYR A 47 13.69 12.11 -23.52
CA TYR A 47 12.45 12.51 -22.85
C TYR A 47 12.54 12.48 -21.33
N ILE A 48 13.25 11.51 -20.74
CA ILE A 48 13.45 11.43 -19.28
C ILE A 48 14.29 12.63 -18.80
N SER A 49 15.35 12.97 -19.53
CA SER A 49 16.18 14.13 -19.23
C SER A 49 15.40 15.44 -19.39
N MET A 50 14.59 15.55 -20.46
CA MET A 50 13.77 16.73 -20.73
C MET A 50 12.71 16.96 -19.64
N LYS A 51 12.10 15.89 -19.10
CA LYS A 51 11.19 15.99 -17.95
C LYS A 51 11.84 16.63 -16.74
N LYS A 52 13.11 16.30 -16.45
CA LYS A 52 13.83 16.91 -15.33
C LYS A 52 13.97 18.41 -15.52
N ILE A 53 14.32 18.87 -16.73
CA ILE A 53 14.42 20.30 -17.06
C ILE A 53 13.08 21.01 -16.88
N ILE A 54 11.99 20.41 -17.38
CA ILE A 54 10.63 20.95 -17.20
C ILE A 54 10.25 20.97 -15.71
N ASP A 55 10.61 19.94 -14.95
CA ASP A 55 10.35 19.89 -13.52
C ASP A 55 11.11 20.96 -12.74
N GLU A 56 12.39 21.20 -13.06
CA GLU A 56 13.16 22.31 -12.49
C GLU A 56 12.51 23.66 -12.80
N TYR A 57 12.00 23.84 -14.01
CA TYR A 57 11.27 25.06 -14.39
C TYR A 57 10.00 25.22 -13.54
N HIS A 58 9.19 24.17 -13.40
CA HIS A 58 8.00 24.19 -12.54
C HIS A 58 8.35 24.47 -11.07
N LYS A 59 9.40 23.84 -10.52
CA LYS A 59 9.86 24.05 -9.14
C LYS A 59 10.21 25.51 -8.90
N LYS A 60 11.02 26.10 -9.78
CA LYS A 60 11.41 27.51 -9.69
C LYS A 60 10.18 28.42 -9.75
N TYR A 61 9.28 28.18 -10.71
CA TYR A 61 8.05 28.96 -10.84
C TYR A 61 7.18 28.89 -9.58
N ILE A 62 7.01 27.70 -8.99
CA ILE A 62 6.21 27.51 -7.77
C ILE A 62 6.85 28.23 -6.58
N GLU A 63 8.17 28.13 -6.43
CA GLU A 63 8.92 28.82 -5.38
C GLU A 63 8.72 30.35 -5.52
N GLU A 64 8.90 30.91 -6.71
CA GLU A 64 8.70 32.34 -6.99
C GLU A 64 7.25 32.79 -6.75
N ALA A 65 6.27 31.99 -7.17
CA ALA A 65 4.85 32.34 -7.03
C ALA A 65 4.35 32.33 -5.57
N LEU A 66 5.00 31.56 -4.69
CA LEU A 66 4.57 31.36 -3.30
C LEU A 66 5.47 32.03 -2.24
N SER A 67 6.72 32.39 -2.55
CA SER A 67 7.67 32.91 -1.55
C SER A 67 7.18 34.17 -0.84
N ASP A 68 6.57 35.10 -1.58
CA ASP A 68 6.07 36.37 -1.03
C ASP A 68 4.55 36.36 -0.78
N PHE A 69 3.89 35.23 -1.07
CA PHE A 69 2.45 35.10 -0.93
C PHE A 69 2.06 34.81 0.53
N LYS A 70 1.10 35.58 1.05
CA LYS A 70 0.58 35.42 2.41
C LYS A 70 -0.91 35.06 2.37
N LEU A 71 -1.28 34.07 3.16
CA LEU A 71 -2.69 33.75 3.39
C LEU A 71 -3.31 34.79 4.34
N GLU A 72 -4.59 35.12 4.10
CA GLU A 72 -5.36 36.00 4.98
C GLU A 72 -5.42 35.39 6.39
N ILE A 73 -5.12 36.19 7.40
CA ILE A 73 -5.11 35.73 8.79
C ILE A 73 -6.43 36.11 9.46
N GLU A 74 -6.95 37.31 9.18
CA GLU A 74 -8.09 37.87 9.89
C GLU A 74 -9.42 37.30 9.40
N ASN A 75 -10.33 37.03 10.34
CA ASN A 75 -11.68 36.61 10.02
C ASN A 75 -12.51 37.81 9.55
N LYS A 76 -12.70 37.94 8.24
CA LYS A 76 -13.55 38.96 7.60
C LYS A 76 -14.95 38.42 7.22
N GLY A 77 -15.29 37.20 7.64
CA GLY A 77 -16.57 36.54 7.34
C GLY A 77 -16.65 35.91 5.93
N GLU A 78 -15.57 35.94 5.17
CA GLU A 78 -15.50 35.39 3.80
C GLU A 78 -15.15 33.89 3.75
N LYS A 79 -14.92 33.24 4.90
CA LYS A 79 -14.55 31.82 4.99
C LYS A 79 -13.28 31.51 4.19
N ASN A 80 -12.26 32.35 4.28
CA ASN A 80 -11.04 32.27 3.47
C ASN A 80 -9.77 32.61 4.27
N SER A 81 -9.85 32.63 5.61
CA SER A 81 -8.73 32.99 6.48
C SER A 81 -8.19 31.81 7.31
N LEU A 82 -6.94 31.94 7.78
CA LEU A 82 -6.30 30.98 8.67
C LEU A 82 -6.96 30.94 10.06
N SER A 83 -7.44 32.09 10.58
CA SER A 83 -8.11 32.13 11.90
C SER A 83 -9.46 31.41 11.89
N GLU A 84 -10.24 31.55 10.80
CA GLU A 84 -11.46 30.76 10.61
C GLU A 84 -11.14 29.26 10.58
N PHE A 85 -10.12 28.84 9.81
CA PHE A 85 -9.69 27.45 9.77
C PHE A 85 -9.32 26.93 11.17
N PHE A 86 -8.47 27.66 11.89
CA PHE A 86 -8.01 27.29 13.23
C PHE A 86 -9.18 27.14 14.22
N SER A 87 -10.16 28.04 14.17
CA SER A 87 -11.34 28.01 15.02
C SER A 87 -12.19 26.75 14.79
N TYR A 88 -12.53 26.46 13.53
CA TYR A 88 -13.33 25.29 13.18
C TYR A 88 -12.56 23.97 13.37
N TYR A 89 -11.25 23.95 13.14
CA TYR A 89 -10.41 22.78 13.35
C TYR A 89 -10.37 22.37 14.83
N ASN A 90 -10.29 23.33 15.75
CA ASN A 90 -10.24 23.09 17.20
C ASN A 90 -11.62 22.89 17.84
N LYS A 91 -12.72 23.01 17.08
CA LYS A 91 -14.07 22.77 17.58
C LYS A 91 -14.29 21.26 17.82
N ARG A 92 -14.49 20.88 19.10
CA ARG A 92 -14.59 19.46 19.52
C ARG A 92 -15.80 18.72 18.93
N ASN A 93 -16.95 19.41 18.82
CA ASN A 93 -18.18 18.89 18.24
C ASN A 93 -18.61 19.82 17.11
N ARG A 94 -18.71 19.29 15.89
CA ARG A 94 -19.21 20.00 14.71
C ARG A 94 -20.53 19.38 14.30
N ASP A 95 -21.56 20.22 14.15
CA ASP A 95 -22.80 19.80 13.49
C ASP A 95 -22.65 19.82 11.96
N GLU A 96 -23.73 19.50 11.24
CA GLU A 96 -23.70 19.48 9.77
C GLU A 96 -23.45 20.86 9.15
N ALA A 97 -23.94 21.92 9.79
CA ALA A 97 -23.73 23.30 9.34
C ALA A 97 -22.27 23.74 9.55
N ASP A 98 -21.68 23.39 10.70
CA ASP A 98 -20.27 23.59 11.01
C ASP A 98 -19.37 22.85 10.02
N GLN A 99 -19.69 21.59 9.72
CA GLN A 99 -18.90 20.79 8.78
C GLN A 99 -18.95 21.40 7.38
N LYS A 100 -20.13 21.83 6.92
CA LYS A 100 -20.29 22.52 5.63
C LYS A 100 -19.55 23.87 5.61
N ALA A 101 -19.53 24.61 6.71
CA ALA A 101 -18.73 25.83 6.83
C ALA A 101 -17.23 25.54 6.76
N PHE A 102 -16.76 24.49 7.42
CA PHE A 102 -15.36 24.08 7.39
C PHE A 102 -14.93 23.59 6.00
N ASP A 103 -15.77 22.82 5.30
CA ASP A 103 -15.54 22.41 3.92
C ASP A 103 -15.42 23.61 2.98
N ASN A 104 -16.27 24.63 3.15
CA ASN A 104 -16.17 25.89 2.41
C ASN A 104 -14.85 26.64 2.71
N ILE A 105 -14.38 26.67 3.96
CA ILE A 105 -13.09 27.28 4.32
C ILE A 105 -11.94 26.56 3.61
N HIS A 106 -11.94 25.23 3.65
CA HIS A 106 -10.98 24.40 2.92
C HIS A 106 -11.00 24.74 1.42
N ASP A 107 -12.18 24.87 0.82
CA ASP A 107 -12.34 25.14 -0.62
C ASP A 107 -11.83 26.54 -0.99
N ASN A 108 -12.20 27.55 -0.22
CA ASN A 108 -11.79 28.93 -0.48
C ASN A 108 -10.29 29.13 -0.31
N LEU A 109 -9.68 28.60 0.75
CA LEU A 109 -8.22 28.68 0.93
C LEU A 109 -7.46 28.01 -0.22
N ARG A 110 -7.96 26.86 -0.72
CA ARG A 110 -7.37 26.21 -1.90
C ARG A 110 -7.52 27.05 -3.16
N LYS A 111 -8.68 27.65 -3.38
CA LYS A 111 -8.93 28.56 -4.51
C LYS A 111 -7.99 29.76 -4.46
N THR A 112 -7.73 30.34 -3.29
CA THR A 112 -6.78 31.46 -3.14
C THR A 112 -5.37 31.06 -3.58
N ILE A 113 -4.86 29.92 -3.12
CA ILE A 113 -3.53 29.42 -3.52
C ILE A 113 -3.50 29.08 -5.02
N SER A 114 -4.51 28.38 -5.53
CA SER A 114 -4.60 28.02 -6.95
C SER A 114 -4.66 29.26 -7.84
N LYS A 115 -5.40 30.29 -7.43
CA LYS A 115 -5.47 31.58 -8.13
C LYS A 115 -4.11 32.25 -8.16
N GLN A 116 -3.39 32.31 -7.04
CA GLN A 116 -2.03 32.87 -6.99
C GLN A 116 -1.08 32.16 -7.95
N LEU A 117 -1.10 30.83 -7.95
CA LEU A 117 -0.28 30.00 -8.85
C LEU A 117 -0.67 30.08 -10.34
N LYS A 118 -1.83 30.66 -10.67
CA LYS A 118 -2.31 30.83 -12.05
C LYS A 118 -2.23 32.27 -12.52
N ASN A 119 -1.96 33.21 -11.63
CA ASN A 119 -2.00 34.64 -11.88
C ASN A 119 -0.68 35.15 -12.49
N SER A 120 -0.25 34.53 -13.60
CA SER A 120 0.98 34.91 -14.31
C SER A 120 0.90 34.52 -15.79
N GLU A 121 1.48 35.35 -16.66
CA GLU A 121 1.63 35.00 -18.08
C GLU A 121 2.51 33.75 -18.29
N ILE A 122 3.44 33.48 -17.37
CA ILE A 122 4.27 32.27 -17.38
C ILE A 122 3.39 31.02 -17.28
N TYR A 123 2.39 31.03 -16.38
CA TYR A 123 1.48 29.90 -16.22
C TYR A 123 0.69 29.60 -17.49
N ASN A 124 0.24 30.62 -18.21
CA ASN A 124 -0.52 30.45 -19.45
C ASN A 124 0.29 29.74 -20.56
N ARG A 125 1.61 29.69 -20.42
CA ARG A 125 2.56 29.09 -21.38
C ARG A 125 3.16 27.76 -20.89
N ILE A 126 3.12 27.49 -19.58
CA ILE A 126 3.85 26.41 -18.89
C ILE A 126 3.44 24.98 -19.29
N ASP A 127 2.35 24.82 -20.03
CA ASP A 127 1.85 23.53 -20.53
C ASP A 127 1.64 23.52 -22.05
N LYS A 128 2.15 24.56 -22.73
CA LYS A 128 2.03 24.78 -24.17
C LYS A 128 3.33 24.50 -24.89
N ASP A 129 3.28 24.48 -26.22
CA ASP A 129 4.47 24.31 -27.05
C ASP A 129 5.50 25.43 -26.84
N LYS A 130 5.05 26.63 -26.48
CA LYS A 130 5.89 27.78 -26.09
C LYS A 130 6.84 27.49 -24.93
N LEU A 131 6.46 26.64 -23.97
CA LEU A 131 7.38 26.22 -22.89
C LEU A 131 8.67 25.64 -23.47
N ILE A 132 8.55 24.69 -24.40
CA ILE A 132 9.70 24.00 -24.99
C ILE A 132 10.39 24.87 -26.04
N LYS A 133 9.63 25.59 -26.86
CA LYS A 133 10.16 26.36 -27.98
C LYS A 133 10.87 27.65 -27.55
N GLU A 134 10.46 28.26 -26.43
CA GLU A 134 10.93 29.58 -26.00
C GLU A 134 11.40 29.55 -24.53
N ASP A 135 10.51 29.22 -23.59
CA ASP A 135 10.74 29.51 -22.16
C ASP A 135 11.89 28.69 -21.56
N LEU A 136 12.00 27.41 -21.93
CA LEU A 136 13.09 26.54 -21.46
C LEU A 136 14.44 26.93 -22.04
N MET A 137 14.50 27.44 -23.28
CA MET A 137 15.75 27.90 -23.88
C MET A 137 16.32 29.10 -23.11
N MET A 138 15.45 30.00 -22.64
CA MET A 138 15.86 31.12 -21.80
C MET A 138 16.24 30.67 -20.37
N PHE A 139 15.56 29.63 -19.85
CA PHE A 139 15.78 29.14 -18.49
C PHE A 139 17.15 28.49 -18.28
N VAL A 140 17.61 27.65 -19.21
CA VAL A 140 18.84 26.84 -19.02
C VAL A 140 20.15 27.62 -19.20
N LYS A 141 20.09 28.92 -19.53
CA LYS A 141 21.22 29.88 -19.61
C LYS A 141 22.56 29.25 -20.05
N SER A 142 22.85 29.31 -21.35
CA SER A 142 24.13 28.92 -21.98
C SER A 142 24.61 27.47 -21.78
N ASP A 143 23.85 26.58 -21.13
CA ASP A 143 24.15 25.15 -21.06
C ASP A 143 23.88 24.50 -22.43
N GLU A 144 24.93 24.40 -23.26
CA GLU A 144 24.86 23.87 -24.64
C GLU A 144 24.22 22.47 -24.69
N SER A 145 24.56 21.60 -23.73
CA SER A 145 24.03 20.23 -23.66
C SER A 145 22.51 20.19 -23.47
N LYS A 146 21.96 21.07 -22.62
CA LYS A 146 20.51 21.19 -22.41
C LYS A 146 19.83 21.86 -23.60
N ILE A 147 20.49 22.82 -24.24
CA ILE A 147 19.96 23.50 -25.43
C ILE A 147 19.80 22.53 -26.59
N GLU A 148 20.79 21.68 -26.85
CA GLU A 148 20.71 20.62 -27.87
C GLU A 148 19.55 19.66 -27.58
N LEU A 149 19.41 19.21 -26.33
CA LEU A 149 18.32 18.35 -25.91
C LEU A 149 16.94 19.00 -26.11
N ILE A 150 16.79 20.30 -25.82
CA ILE A 150 15.53 21.04 -26.05
C ILE A 150 15.20 21.12 -27.55
N LYS A 151 16.21 21.34 -28.40
CA LYS A 151 16.05 21.41 -29.87
C LYS A 151 15.48 20.12 -30.45
N GLU A 152 15.86 18.95 -29.93
CA GLU A 152 15.31 17.64 -30.36
C GLU A 152 13.78 17.57 -30.29
N PHE A 153 13.16 18.28 -29.34
CA PHE A 153 11.73 18.21 -29.06
C PHE A 153 10.90 19.39 -29.60
N GLN A 154 11.50 20.40 -30.25
CA GLN A 154 10.77 21.57 -30.76
C GLN A 154 9.63 21.21 -31.73
N ASN A 155 9.82 20.16 -32.53
CA ASN A 155 8.83 19.63 -33.47
C ASN A 155 8.00 18.46 -32.89
N PHE A 156 8.26 18.07 -31.64
CA PHE A 156 7.67 16.93 -30.94
C PHE A 156 7.01 17.32 -29.60
N THR A 157 6.61 18.59 -29.42
CA THR A 157 6.03 19.09 -28.16
C THR A 157 4.79 18.30 -27.69
N SER A 158 3.97 17.80 -28.62
CA SER A 158 2.81 16.96 -28.30
C SER A 158 3.16 15.60 -27.66
N TYR A 159 4.43 15.19 -27.67
CA TYR A 159 4.92 14.03 -26.92
C TYR A 159 4.81 14.24 -25.39
N PHE A 160 4.68 15.49 -24.94
CA PHE A 160 4.54 15.87 -23.54
C PHE A 160 3.10 16.09 -23.08
N THR A 161 2.07 15.93 -23.94
CA THR A 161 0.67 16.24 -23.56
C THR A 161 0.23 15.56 -22.26
N GLY A 162 0.39 14.23 -22.14
CA GLY A 162 0.04 13.53 -20.89
C GLY A 162 0.92 13.93 -19.70
N PHE A 163 2.16 14.37 -19.94
CA PHE A 163 3.02 14.91 -18.89
C PHE A 163 2.55 16.29 -18.42
N HIS A 164 2.16 17.16 -19.34
CA HIS A 164 1.57 18.46 -19.04
C HIS A 164 0.24 18.34 -18.30
N GLU A 165 -0.65 17.43 -18.69
CA GLU A 165 -1.88 17.14 -17.94
C GLU A 165 -1.58 16.71 -16.49
N ASN A 166 -0.56 15.86 -16.30
CA ASN A 166 -0.12 15.48 -14.96
C ASN A 166 0.43 16.67 -14.15
N ARG A 167 1.12 17.62 -14.79
CA ARG A 167 1.63 18.85 -14.13
C ARG A 167 0.51 19.86 -13.87
N GLN A 168 -0.46 20.02 -14.76
CA GLN A 168 -1.64 20.87 -14.56
C GLN A 168 -2.40 20.48 -13.29
N ASN A 169 -2.50 19.18 -12.98
CA ASN A 169 -3.13 18.71 -11.75
C ASN A 169 -2.50 19.27 -10.47
N MET A 170 -1.22 19.67 -10.50
CA MET A 170 -0.55 20.31 -9.36
C MET A 170 -1.15 21.67 -9.02
N TYR A 171 -1.70 22.37 -10.02
CA TYR A 171 -2.25 23.72 -9.91
C TYR A 171 -3.77 23.73 -9.71
N SER A 172 -4.39 22.56 -9.55
CA SER A 172 -5.85 22.44 -9.37
C SER A 172 -6.32 23.06 -8.04
N GLU A 173 -7.53 23.63 -8.05
CA GLU A 173 -8.26 24.08 -6.85
C GLU A 173 -9.09 22.96 -6.22
N GLU A 174 -9.29 21.86 -6.93
CA GLU A 174 -10.04 20.70 -6.46
C GLU A 174 -9.31 20.01 -5.30
N ALA A 175 -10.05 19.29 -4.46
CA ALA A 175 -9.50 18.51 -3.36
C ALA A 175 -8.84 17.21 -3.87
N LYS A 176 -7.71 17.35 -4.59
CA LYS A 176 -6.92 16.25 -5.15
C LYS A 176 -5.56 16.17 -4.46
N ALA A 177 -5.16 14.98 -4.01
CA ALA A 177 -3.86 14.76 -3.35
C ALA A 177 -2.63 15.15 -4.18
N THR A 178 -2.78 15.26 -5.51
CA THR A 178 -1.73 15.71 -6.42
C THR A 178 -1.58 17.24 -6.49
N ALA A 179 -2.52 18.00 -5.93
CA ALA A 179 -2.55 19.46 -6.00
C ALA A 179 -1.75 20.11 -4.85
N ILE A 180 -1.01 21.17 -5.17
CA ILE A 180 -0.23 21.98 -4.21
C ILE A 180 -1.15 22.60 -3.15
N ALA A 181 -2.27 23.18 -3.59
CA ALA A 181 -3.26 23.78 -2.71
C ALA A 181 -3.83 22.75 -1.71
N TYR A 182 -4.05 21.50 -2.14
CA TYR A 182 -4.48 20.43 -1.25
C TYR A 182 -3.38 20.05 -0.23
N ARG A 183 -2.14 19.81 -0.68
CA ARG A 183 -0.98 19.54 0.20
C ARG A 183 -0.85 20.59 1.30
N LEU A 184 -0.99 21.87 0.93
CA LEU A 184 -0.88 22.98 1.87
C LEU A 184 -2.09 23.06 2.82
N ILE A 185 -3.32 22.94 2.35
CA ILE A 185 -4.49 23.21 3.21
C ILE A 185 -5.01 21.96 3.94
N HIS A 186 -5.06 20.80 3.28
CA HIS A 186 -5.62 19.57 3.86
C HIS A 186 -4.61 18.74 4.63
N GLU A 187 -3.32 18.87 4.33
CA GLU A 187 -2.30 18.02 4.95
C GLU A 187 -1.36 18.80 5.87
N ASN A 188 -0.72 19.87 5.39
CA ASN A 188 0.29 20.59 6.16
C ASN A 188 -0.29 21.55 7.21
N LEU A 189 -1.38 22.28 6.90
CA LEU A 189 -1.98 23.23 7.85
C LEU A 189 -2.50 22.53 9.13
N PRO A 190 -3.24 21.40 9.07
CA PRO A 190 -3.60 20.64 10.27
C PRO A 190 -2.41 20.18 11.10
N LYS A 191 -1.34 19.67 10.45
CA LYS A 191 -0.11 19.27 11.14
C LYS A 191 0.56 20.45 11.84
N PHE A 192 0.58 21.61 11.19
CA PHE A 192 1.13 22.83 11.74
C PHE A 192 0.34 23.26 12.98
N ILE A 193 -1.00 23.28 12.91
CA ILE A 193 -1.87 23.62 14.06
C ILE A 193 -1.65 22.64 15.22
N ASP A 194 -1.59 21.33 14.93
CA ASP A 194 -1.27 20.33 15.96
C ASP A 194 0.10 20.59 16.60
N ASN A 195 1.10 20.97 15.80
CA ASN A 195 2.43 21.32 16.30
C ASN A 195 2.41 22.56 17.19
N MET A 196 1.57 23.56 16.91
CA MET A 196 1.39 24.71 17.80
C MET A 196 0.93 24.25 19.18
N ALA A 197 -0.05 23.33 19.23
CA ALA A 197 -0.54 22.77 20.49
C ALA A 197 0.50 21.87 21.20
N VAL A 198 1.38 21.19 20.45
CA VAL A 198 2.52 20.47 21.04
C VAL A 198 3.52 21.46 21.63
N PHE A 199 3.87 22.53 20.90
CA PHE A 199 4.81 23.54 21.35
C PHE A 199 4.35 24.24 22.63
N GLU A 200 3.06 24.56 22.75
CA GLU A 200 2.49 25.13 23.97
C GLU A 200 2.72 24.24 25.21
N LYS A 201 2.70 22.91 25.05
CA LYS A 201 3.02 21.97 26.14
C LYS A 201 4.52 21.91 26.42
N VAL A 202 5.36 22.04 25.39
CA VAL A 202 6.82 22.09 25.52
C VAL A 202 7.25 23.34 26.30
N CYS A 203 6.64 24.51 26.02
CA CYS A 203 6.92 25.75 26.74
C CYS A 203 6.61 25.67 28.25
N LYS A 204 5.68 24.77 28.65
CA LYS A 204 5.35 24.54 30.07
C LYS A 204 6.39 23.68 30.80
N VAL A 205 7.39 23.12 30.09
CA VAL A 205 8.48 22.33 30.66
C VAL A 205 9.79 23.11 30.57
N PRO A 206 10.33 23.64 31.68
CA PRO A 206 11.50 24.52 31.66
C PRO A 206 12.75 23.93 30.98
N GLU A 207 13.09 22.64 31.25
CA GLU A 207 14.23 21.96 30.62
C GLU A 207 14.11 21.92 29.08
N LEU A 208 12.90 21.71 28.56
CA LEU A 208 12.69 21.65 27.11
C LEU A 208 12.63 23.03 26.48
N TYR A 209 12.11 24.03 27.19
CA TYR A 209 12.07 25.41 26.71
C TYR A 209 13.49 25.97 26.57
N GLU A 210 14.41 25.68 27.49
CA GLU A 210 15.82 26.08 27.35
C GLU A 210 16.48 25.48 26.10
N ASN A 211 16.18 24.23 25.74
CA ASN A 211 16.70 23.61 24.51
C ASN A 211 16.27 24.36 23.23
N THR A 212 15.19 25.16 23.28
CA THR A 212 14.78 25.98 22.12
C THR A 212 15.80 27.08 21.80
N LYS A 213 16.56 27.57 22.81
CA LYS A 213 17.66 28.53 22.59
C LYS A 213 18.83 27.88 21.87
N THR A 214 19.18 26.65 22.24
CA THR A 214 20.21 25.86 21.54
C THR A 214 19.81 25.63 20.09
N ILE A 215 18.56 25.21 19.85
CA ILE A 215 18.03 25.00 18.50
C ILE A 215 18.03 26.31 17.69
N TYR A 216 17.72 27.44 18.32
CA TYR A 216 17.81 28.72 17.63
C TYR A 216 19.22 29.01 17.11
N GLU A 217 20.23 28.85 17.95
CA GLU A 217 21.62 29.10 17.57
C GLU A 217 22.11 28.09 16.52
N ASP A 218 21.79 26.81 16.68
CA ASP A 218 22.15 25.73 15.74
C ASP A 218 21.59 25.95 14.33
N PHE A 219 20.43 26.61 14.20
CA PHE A 219 19.73 26.84 12.93
C PHE A 219 19.67 28.31 12.51
N LYS A 220 20.37 29.20 13.22
CA LYS A 220 20.27 30.67 13.07
C LYS A 220 20.45 31.17 11.64
N SER A 221 21.36 30.56 10.89
CA SER A 221 21.65 30.91 9.49
C SER A 221 20.49 30.63 8.53
N TYR A 222 19.53 29.80 8.94
CA TYR A 222 18.37 29.39 8.14
C TYR A 222 17.05 30.01 8.64
N LEU A 223 17.08 30.71 9.78
CA LEU A 223 15.89 31.25 10.44
C LEU A 223 15.65 32.70 10.06
N ASN A 224 14.39 33.02 9.74
CA ASN A 224 13.90 34.38 9.52
C ASN A 224 13.13 34.94 10.74
N VAL A 225 13.37 34.39 11.93
CA VAL A 225 12.68 34.73 13.18
C VAL A 225 13.70 35.08 14.27
N LYS A 226 13.28 35.74 15.34
CA LYS A 226 14.17 36.06 16.48
C LYS A 226 14.11 35.04 17.60
N LYS A 227 13.02 34.25 17.66
CA LYS A 227 12.80 33.18 18.64
C LYS A 227 12.12 31.98 17.99
N ILE A 228 12.36 30.78 18.54
CA ILE A 228 11.71 29.55 18.07
C ILE A 228 10.19 29.61 18.22
N ASP A 229 9.68 30.33 19.23
CA ASP A 229 8.26 30.54 19.48
C ASP A 229 7.50 31.07 18.26
N GLU A 230 8.14 31.96 17.49
CA GLU A 230 7.54 32.59 16.32
C GLU A 230 7.21 31.56 15.21
N LEU A 231 7.97 30.45 15.12
CA LEU A 231 7.70 29.39 14.14
C LEU A 231 6.40 28.63 14.42
N PHE A 232 5.90 28.67 15.65
CA PHE A 232 4.70 27.95 16.09
C PHE A 232 3.52 28.89 16.34
N GLN A 233 3.47 30.01 15.61
CA GLN A 233 2.35 30.93 15.58
C GLN A 233 1.58 30.82 14.26
N LEU A 234 0.25 30.97 14.30
CA LEU A 234 -0.61 30.83 13.13
C LEU A 234 -0.17 31.69 11.92
N PRO A 235 0.23 32.98 12.08
CA PRO A 235 0.72 33.81 10.97
C PRO A 235 1.95 33.24 10.25
N TYR A 236 2.79 32.49 10.95
CA TYR A 236 4.02 31.93 10.39
C TYR A 236 3.75 30.86 9.34
N TYR A 237 2.55 30.28 9.31
CA TYR A 237 2.20 29.26 8.33
C TYR A 237 2.36 29.74 6.87
N SER A 238 2.14 31.03 6.60
CA SER A 238 2.36 31.63 5.28
C SER A 238 3.82 31.57 4.82
N MET A 239 4.78 31.44 5.73
CA MET A 239 6.19 31.22 5.39
C MET A 239 6.46 29.77 4.96
N LEU A 240 5.58 28.82 5.33
CA LEU A 240 5.75 27.38 5.12
C LEU A 240 5.07 26.88 3.83
N LEU A 241 4.80 27.78 2.88
CA LEU A 241 4.17 27.41 1.60
C LEU A 241 5.17 26.84 0.59
N THR A 242 6.47 27.13 0.75
CA THR A 242 7.53 26.68 -0.15
C THR A 242 8.34 25.50 0.40
N GLN A 243 8.98 24.74 -0.49
CA GLN A 243 9.74 23.56 -0.08
C GLN A 243 10.92 23.92 0.83
N LYS A 244 11.63 25.00 0.49
CA LYS A 244 12.80 25.46 1.23
C LYS A 244 12.46 25.70 2.71
N GLN A 245 11.36 26.40 2.97
CA GLN A 245 10.94 26.73 4.32
C GLN A 245 10.33 25.53 5.07
N ILE A 246 9.62 24.65 4.37
CA ILE A 246 9.15 23.36 4.93
C ILE A 246 10.32 22.51 5.42
N GLU A 247 11.43 22.48 4.68
CA GLU A 247 12.63 21.71 5.07
C GLU A 247 13.28 22.28 6.32
N VAL A 248 13.48 23.60 6.38
CA VAL A 248 14.01 24.29 7.58
C VAL A 248 13.13 23.96 8.80
N TYR A 249 11.82 24.09 8.68
CA TYR A 249 10.87 23.74 9.75
C TYR A 249 10.99 22.26 10.19
N ASN A 250 11.13 21.34 9.23
CA ASN A 250 11.28 19.92 9.51
C ASN A 250 12.63 19.56 10.14
N PHE A 251 13.71 20.30 9.86
CA PHE A 251 15.01 20.15 10.52
C PHE A 251 14.97 20.61 11.97
N ILE A 252 14.30 21.73 12.25
CA ILE A 252 14.08 22.20 13.63
C ILE A 252 13.33 21.12 14.45
N ILE A 253 12.37 20.43 13.83
CA ILE A 253 11.64 19.33 14.46
C ILE A 253 12.48 18.06 14.60
N GLY A 254 13.17 17.63 13.53
CA GLY A 254 13.72 16.28 13.38
C GLY A 254 15.24 16.16 13.48
N GLY A 255 15.96 17.27 13.53
CA GLY A 255 17.41 17.35 13.49
C GLY A 255 17.96 17.38 12.07
N LYS A 256 19.27 17.68 11.96
CA LYS A 256 20.05 17.67 10.72
C LYS A 256 21.30 16.82 10.94
N SER A 257 21.73 16.10 9.90
CA SER A 257 22.99 15.36 9.91
C SER A 257 23.89 15.89 8.80
N GLU A 258 25.12 16.29 9.16
CA GLU A 258 26.18 16.70 8.25
C GLU A 258 27.39 15.80 8.52
N GLY A 259 27.66 14.87 7.61
CA GLY A 259 28.70 13.86 7.84
C GLY A 259 28.39 12.94 9.04
N LYS A 260 29.31 12.85 10.00
CA LYS A 260 29.14 12.07 11.26
C LYS A 260 28.45 12.87 12.37
N GLU A 261 28.33 14.18 12.22
CA GLU A 261 27.73 15.05 13.23
C GLU A 261 26.22 15.14 13.04
N LYS A 262 25.49 15.11 14.18
CA LYS A 262 24.04 15.19 14.20
C LYS A 262 23.58 16.28 15.16
N THR A 263 23.05 17.35 14.58
CA THR A 263 22.32 18.40 15.29
C THR A 263 20.94 17.86 15.68
N LYS A 264 20.59 17.95 16.96
CA LYS A 264 19.33 17.42 17.48
C LYS A 264 18.16 18.34 17.18
N GLY A 265 17.01 17.77 16.81
CA GLY A 265 15.74 18.50 16.70
C GLY A 265 14.87 18.41 17.96
N LEU A 266 13.79 19.19 18.00
CA LEU A 266 12.81 19.21 19.10
C LEU A 266 12.28 17.81 19.47
N ASN A 267 12.03 16.95 18.47
CA ASN A 267 11.51 15.60 18.72
C ASN A 267 12.51 14.69 19.43
N GLU A 268 13.81 14.92 19.26
CA GLU A 268 14.85 14.16 19.93
C GLU A 268 14.94 14.59 21.40
N TYR A 269 14.87 15.89 21.68
CA TYR A 269 14.77 16.40 23.06
C TYR A 269 13.51 15.88 23.78
N ILE A 270 12.35 15.91 23.13
CA ILE A 270 11.11 15.33 23.67
C ILE A 270 11.26 13.82 23.92
N ASN A 271 11.91 13.09 23.01
CA ASN A 271 12.10 11.67 23.17
C ASN A 271 12.98 11.35 24.39
N LEU A 272 14.07 12.09 24.58
CA LEU A 272 14.93 11.97 25.75
C LEU A 272 14.17 12.30 27.04
N TYR A 273 13.39 13.39 27.05
CA TYR A 273 12.53 13.72 28.19
C TYR A 273 11.53 12.59 28.52
N ASN A 274 10.82 12.06 27.50
CA ASN A 274 9.83 11.01 27.68
C ASN A 274 10.41 9.68 28.17
N GLN A 275 11.67 9.37 27.81
CA GLN A 275 12.36 8.19 28.31
C GLN A 275 12.68 8.28 29.81
N LYS A 276 12.82 9.50 30.35
CA LYS A 276 13.01 9.75 31.79
C LYS A 276 11.68 9.67 32.59
N GLN A 277 10.51 9.68 31.94
CA GLN A 277 9.21 9.66 32.62
C GLN A 277 8.72 8.24 32.96
N LYS A 278 8.54 7.98 34.27
CA LYS A 278 8.00 6.72 34.81
C LYS A 278 6.48 6.60 34.60
N ASP A 279 5.73 7.65 34.92
CA ASP A 279 4.31 7.71 34.58
C ASP A 279 4.15 8.12 33.11
N LYS A 280 3.41 7.30 32.36
CA LYS A 280 3.12 7.55 30.94
C LYS A 280 2.22 8.77 30.75
N SER A 281 1.45 9.17 31.76
CA SER A 281 0.59 10.36 31.71
C SER A 281 1.39 11.67 31.57
N ASN A 282 2.61 11.69 32.11
CA ASN A 282 3.53 12.84 32.07
C ASN A 282 4.33 12.94 30.75
N ARG A 283 4.14 12.01 29.81
CA ARG A 283 4.85 12.02 28.53
C ARG A 283 4.24 13.04 27.58
N LEU A 284 5.12 13.78 26.91
CA LEU A 284 4.73 14.77 25.91
C LEU A 284 4.54 14.14 24.52
N PRO A 285 3.60 14.63 23.72
CA PRO A 285 3.49 14.27 22.31
C PRO A 285 4.70 14.76 21.51
N LYS A 286 5.04 14.07 20.42
CA LYS A 286 6.05 14.52 19.44
C LYS A 286 5.42 15.43 18.39
N PHE A 287 6.21 16.36 17.86
CA PHE A 287 5.87 17.15 16.69
C PHE A 287 5.76 16.28 15.44
N LYS A 288 4.88 16.70 14.52
CA LYS A 288 4.64 16.09 13.22
C LYS A 288 5.43 16.88 12.17
N GLN A 289 6.32 16.22 11.44
CA GLN A 289 6.93 16.83 10.26
C GLN A 289 5.85 17.11 9.19
N LEU A 290 6.00 18.26 8.54
CA LEU A 290 5.21 18.65 7.39
C LEU A 290 5.60 17.78 6.19
N PHE A 291 4.64 17.49 5.33
CA PHE A 291 4.96 16.84 4.06
C PHE A 291 5.74 17.82 3.18
N LYS A 292 6.74 17.30 2.46
CA LYS A 292 7.41 18.04 1.39
C LYS A 292 6.38 18.58 0.39
N GLN A 293 6.68 19.66 -0.31
CA GLN A 293 5.84 20.22 -1.36
C GLN A 293 5.74 19.26 -2.55
N ILE A 294 4.68 19.40 -3.35
CA ILE A 294 4.55 18.65 -4.60
C ILE A 294 5.73 18.99 -5.53
N LEU A 295 6.26 17.97 -6.21
CA LEU A 295 7.39 18.05 -7.15
C LEU A 295 8.79 18.27 -6.52
N SER A 296 8.93 18.46 -5.21
CA SER A 296 10.24 18.57 -4.56
C SER A 296 11.05 17.27 -4.66
N ASP A 297 12.37 17.36 -4.84
CA ASP A 297 13.21 16.17 -4.84
C ASP A 297 13.23 15.48 -3.47
N ARG A 298 13.35 14.16 -3.51
CA ARG A 298 13.83 13.38 -2.37
C ARG A 298 15.35 13.44 -2.29
N GLU A 299 15.93 14.62 -2.44
CA GLU A 299 17.26 14.83 -1.90
C GLU A 299 17.07 14.92 -0.39
N SER A 300 17.24 13.79 0.29
CA SER A 300 17.67 13.87 1.66
C SER A 300 19.08 14.45 1.61
N ILE A 301 19.32 15.54 2.35
CA ILE A 301 20.69 16.00 2.64
C ILE A 301 21.52 14.88 3.32
N SER A 302 20.86 13.79 3.76
CA SER A 302 21.48 12.47 3.87
C SER A 302 21.95 12.01 2.48
N TRP A 303 23.18 12.37 2.14
CA TRP A 303 23.93 11.90 0.99
C TRP A 303 23.62 10.40 0.75
N LEU A 304 22.95 10.10 -0.36
CA LEU A 304 22.83 8.74 -0.88
C LEU A 304 23.77 8.67 -2.08
N PRO A 305 24.74 7.74 -2.08
CA PRO A 305 25.74 7.66 -3.15
C PRO A 305 25.12 7.36 -4.52
N GLU A 306 25.84 7.76 -5.56
CA GLU A 306 25.53 7.45 -6.97
C GLU A 306 25.41 5.95 -7.23
N LYS A 307 24.69 5.62 -8.31
CA LYS A 307 24.34 4.25 -8.71
C LYS A 307 25.43 3.69 -9.63
N PHE A 308 25.98 2.50 -9.34
CA PHE A 308 26.84 1.79 -10.32
C PHE A 308 26.10 1.53 -11.64
N ASN A 309 26.81 1.69 -12.75
CA ASN A 309 26.31 1.55 -14.11
C ASN A 309 26.62 0.17 -14.73
N SER A 310 27.65 -0.52 -14.25
CA SER A 310 28.04 -1.86 -14.74
C SER A 310 28.56 -2.79 -13.63
N ASP A 311 28.64 -4.09 -13.94
CA ASP A 311 29.20 -5.12 -13.04
C ASP A 311 30.71 -4.90 -12.82
N ASN A 312 31.44 -4.51 -13.87
CA ASN A 312 32.89 -4.25 -13.79
C ASN A 312 33.22 -3.02 -12.95
N GLU A 313 32.46 -1.93 -13.09
CA GLU A 313 32.63 -0.73 -12.25
C GLU A 313 32.47 -1.07 -10.75
N LEU A 314 31.53 -1.95 -10.42
CA LEU A 314 31.33 -2.43 -9.05
C LEU A 314 32.53 -3.24 -8.55
N LEU A 315 33.00 -4.21 -9.35
CA LEU A 315 34.12 -5.08 -8.99
C LEU A 315 35.43 -4.28 -8.84
N GLU A 316 35.71 -3.35 -9.75
CA GLU A 316 36.86 -2.45 -9.68
C GLU A 316 36.84 -1.60 -8.41
N LYS A 317 35.71 -0.98 -8.07
CA LYS A 317 35.58 -0.17 -6.85
C LYS A 317 35.71 -1.00 -5.58
N LEU A 318 35.26 -2.26 -5.60
CA LEU A 318 35.45 -3.20 -4.51
C LEU A 318 36.92 -3.60 -4.34
N GLU A 319 37.61 -3.89 -5.45
CA GLU A 319 39.04 -4.20 -5.45
C GLU A 319 39.87 -3.03 -4.96
N CYS A 320 39.67 -1.83 -5.50
CA CYS A 320 40.35 -0.61 -5.05
C CYS A 320 40.15 -0.37 -3.55
N CYS A 321 38.93 -0.55 -3.05
CA CYS A 321 38.65 -0.38 -1.62
C CYS A 321 39.42 -1.38 -0.75
N TYR A 322 39.45 -2.66 -1.13
CA TYR A 322 40.22 -3.66 -0.40
C TYR A 322 41.72 -3.36 -0.45
N HIS A 323 42.25 -3.04 -1.63
CA HIS A 323 43.67 -2.73 -1.82
C HIS A 323 44.10 -1.52 -0.97
N ASN A 324 43.26 -0.48 -0.90
CA ASN A 324 43.51 0.68 -0.05
C ASN A 324 43.58 0.32 1.45
N PHE A 325 42.86 -0.71 1.90
CA PHE A 325 42.91 -1.15 3.30
C PHE A 325 44.06 -2.14 3.57
N ALA A 326 44.40 -2.98 2.59
CA ALA A 326 45.35 -4.07 2.75
C ALA A 326 46.79 -3.74 2.34
N SER A 327 47.01 -2.69 1.52
CA SER A 327 48.32 -2.38 0.94
C SER A 327 49.05 -1.24 1.67
N SER A 328 50.38 -1.28 1.61
CA SER A 328 51.30 -0.25 2.10
C SER A 328 51.65 0.75 0.99
N ASN A 329 51.43 2.04 1.20
CA ASN A 329 52.03 3.07 0.35
C ASN A 329 53.41 3.45 0.92
N ASP A 330 54.44 3.53 0.07
CA ASP A 330 55.76 4.10 0.38
C ASP A 330 56.45 3.57 1.66
N GLY A 331 56.38 2.26 1.92
CA GLY A 331 57.05 1.61 3.06
C GLY A 331 56.33 1.71 4.41
N ALA A 332 55.11 2.26 4.46
CA ALA A 332 54.29 2.35 5.67
C ALA A 332 53.34 1.13 5.86
N LEU A 333 53.01 0.74 7.09
CA LEU A 333 52.06 -0.36 7.38
C LEU A 333 50.66 -0.11 6.76
N SER A 334 49.97 -1.18 6.34
CA SER A 334 48.59 -1.11 5.81
C SER A 334 47.57 -0.77 6.90
N LEU A 335 46.37 -0.31 6.51
CA LEU A 335 45.31 0.05 7.46
C LEU A 335 44.93 -1.13 8.36
N PHE A 336 44.74 -2.32 7.78
CA PHE A 336 44.41 -3.51 8.56
C PHE A 336 45.52 -3.87 9.56
N LYS A 337 46.79 -3.75 9.15
CA LYS A 337 47.93 -4.05 10.02
C LYS A 337 48.04 -3.03 11.16
N LYS A 338 47.85 -1.74 10.87
CA LYS A 338 47.81 -0.67 11.89
C LYS A 338 46.70 -0.88 12.92
N ILE A 339 45.48 -1.21 12.47
CA ILE A 339 44.37 -1.52 13.39
C ILE A 339 44.70 -2.77 14.22
N GLN A 340 45.25 -3.81 13.60
CA GLN A 340 45.63 -5.04 14.30
C GLN A 340 46.68 -4.77 15.38
N ASP A 341 47.75 -4.04 15.04
CA ASP A 341 48.83 -3.72 15.97
C ASP A 341 48.32 -2.85 17.12
N LEU A 342 47.47 -1.85 16.84
CA LEU A 342 46.84 -1.00 17.85
C LEU A 342 45.94 -1.79 18.85
N LEU A 343 45.24 -2.82 18.38
CA LEU A 343 44.41 -3.68 19.25
C LEU A 343 45.26 -4.63 20.10
N LEU A 344 46.39 -5.11 19.55
CA LEU A 344 47.33 -5.98 20.27
C LEU A 344 48.10 -5.21 21.36
N SER A 345 48.43 -3.94 21.11
CA SER A 345 49.08 -3.05 22.08
C SER A 345 48.11 -2.32 23.01
N LEU A 346 46.81 -2.66 22.99
CA LEU A 346 45.78 -1.94 23.77
C LEU A 346 46.11 -1.86 25.27
N SER A 347 46.78 -2.87 25.84
CA SER A 347 47.21 -2.90 27.25
C SER A 347 48.37 -1.96 27.58
N GLU A 348 49.06 -1.41 26.58
CA GLU A 348 50.18 -0.47 26.75
C GLU A 348 49.69 0.99 26.93
N TYR A 349 48.41 1.25 26.67
CA TYR A 349 47.76 2.56 26.85
C TYR A 349 47.04 2.67 28.21
N ASP A 350 46.66 3.88 28.61
CA ASP A 350 45.94 4.09 29.88
C ASP A 350 44.46 3.68 29.75
N LEU A 351 44.14 2.46 30.20
CA LEU A 351 42.78 1.92 30.17
C LEU A 351 41.75 2.71 30.99
N ASN A 352 42.19 3.60 31.89
CA ASN A 352 41.30 4.53 32.60
C ASN A 352 40.80 5.65 31.68
N LYS A 353 41.49 5.88 30.56
CA LYS A 353 41.24 6.97 29.61
C LYS A 353 40.83 6.48 28.22
N ILE A 354 40.54 5.19 28.08
CA ILE A 354 39.93 4.58 26.89
C ILE A 354 38.51 4.16 27.25
N TYR A 355 37.53 4.65 26.48
CA TYR A 355 36.12 4.59 26.84
C TYR A 355 35.30 3.73 25.87
N ILE A 356 34.38 2.94 26.43
CA ILE A 356 33.33 2.23 25.71
C ILE A 356 32.00 2.93 25.94
N ARG A 357 31.28 3.20 24.85
CA ARG A 357 29.97 3.85 24.91
C ARG A 357 28.93 3.00 25.64
N ASN A 358 28.17 3.60 26.53
CA ASN A 358 27.06 2.97 27.25
C ASN A 358 25.80 2.90 26.37
N ASP A 359 25.86 2.10 25.32
CA ASP A 359 24.75 1.83 24.41
C ASP A 359 24.61 0.33 24.10
N LEU A 360 23.85 -0.02 23.06
CA LEU A 360 23.65 -1.41 22.62
C LEU A 360 24.98 -2.12 22.28
N GLN A 361 26.07 -1.41 22.03
CA GLN A 361 27.37 -2.00 21.76
C GLN A 361 28.00 -2.60 23.02
N LEU A 362 27.84 -1.96 24.18
CA LEU A 362 28.27 -2.54 25.47
C LEU A 362 27.48 -3.80 25.80
N THR A 363 26.18 -3.79 25.47
CA THR A 363 25.30 -4.97 25.55
C THR A 363 25.76 -6.11 24.63
N ASP A 364 26.18 -5.79 23.39
CA ASP A 364 26.72 -6.78 22.44
C ASP A 364 28.05 -7.37 22.90
N ILE A 365 28.95 -6.54 23.45
CA ILE A 365 30.19 -7.00 24.08
C ILE A 365 29.88 -7.96 25.24
N SER A 366 28.94 -7.61 26.12
CA SER A 366 28.50 -8.50 27.21
C SER A 366 27.97 -9.83 26.69
N GLN A 367 27.15 -9.80 25.64
CA GLN A 367 26.61 -11.01 25.02
C GLN A 367 27.71 -11.88 24.39
N LYS A 368 28.71 -11.29 23.74
CA LYS A 368 29.82 -12.03 23.09
C LYS A 368 30.80 -12.62 24.09
N MET A 369 31.11 -11.89 25.16
CA MET A 369 32.03 -12.34 26.21
C MET A 369 31.41 -13.38 27.13
N PHE A 370 30.12 -13.26 27.46
CA PHE A 370 29.48 -14.05 28.52
C PHE A 370 28.25 -14.85 28.11
N GLY A 371 27.78 -14.76 26.85
CA GLY A 371 26.53 -15.39 26.41
C GLY A 371 25.26 -14.77 27.00
N ASN A 372 25.40 -13.69 27.78
CA ASN A 372 24.30 -12.97 28.41
C ASN A 372 24.55 -11.46 28.37
N TRP A 373 23.62 -10.75 27.74
CA TRP A 373 23.64 -9.31 27.50
C TRP A 373 23.65 -8.46 28.78
N ALA A 374 23.22 -9.01 29.92
CA ALA A 374 23.07 -8.26 31.18
C ALA A 374 24.30 -8.31 32.11
N VAL A 375 25.30 -9.15 31.83
CA VAL A 375 26.42 -9.41 32.78
C VAL A 375 27.22 -8.15 33.09
N ILE A 376 27.69 -7.41 32.09
CA ILE A 376 28.44 -6.16 32.29
C ILE A 376 27.58 -5.13 33.03
N GLN A 377 26.29 -5.02 32.66
CA GLN A 377 25.36 -4.08 33.29
C GLN A 377 25.17 -4.41 34.78
N ASN A 378 24.99 -5.68 35.12
CA ASN A 378 24.83 -6.14 36.49
C ASN A 378 26.12 -5.96 37.31
N ALA A 379 27.27 -6.24 36.72
CA ALA A 379 28.56 -6.03 37.37
C ALA A 379 28.80 -4.56 37.72
N LEU A 380 28.51 -3.64 36.78
CA LEU A 380 28.58 -2.20 37.02
C LEU A 380 27.57 -1.73 38.08
N LEU A 381 26.36 -2.30 38.11
CA LEU A 381 25.35 -2.01 39.13
C LEU A 381 25.79 -2.48 40.52
N GLU A 382 26.34 -3.68 40.66
CA GLU A 382 26.86 -4.18 41.93
C GLU A 382 28.04 -3.34 42.42
N ASN A 383 28.92 -2.89 41.51
CA ASN A 383 30.01 -2.00 41.87
C ASN A 383 29.50 -0.61 42.33
N LEU A 384 28.43 -0.09 41.72
CA LEU A 384 27.74 1.12 42.16
C LEU A 384 27.07 0.94 43.53
N LYS A 385 26.48 -0.23 43.83
CA LYS A 385 25.90 -0.53 45.16
C LYS A 385 26.94 -0.46 46.28
N ARG A 386 28.18 -0.88 46.02
CA ARG A 386 29.29 -0.82 46.99
C ARG A 386 29.74 0.61 47.30
N SER A 387 29.60 1.53 46.34
CA SER A 387 30.04 2.93 46.47
C SER A 387 28.93 3.89 46.89
N VAL A 388 27.66 3.54 46.65
CA VAL A 388 26.50 4.41 46.95
C VAL A 388 25.60 3.73 47.98
N SER A 389 25.58 4.23 49.22
CA SER A 389 24.71 3.71 50.28
C SER A 389 23.23 4.09 50.10
N GLN A 390 22.35 3.21 50.59
CA GLN A 390 20.91 3.45 50.65
C GLN A 390 20.60 4.57 51.66
N LYS A 391 19.76 5.53 51.25
CA LYS A 391 19.37 6.63 52.15
C LYS A 391 18.37 6.15 53.21
N LYS A 392 18.44 6.67 54.44
CA LYS A 392 17.60 6.26 55.60
C LYS A 392 16.07 6.22 55.38
N LYS A 393 15.52 6.94 54.40
CA LYS A 393 14.07 7.00 54.08
C LYS A 393 13.74 6.46 52.66
N GLU A 394 14.69 5.83 52.00
CA GLU A 394 14.54 5.34 50.62
C GLU A 394 14.14 3.85 50.64
N SER A 395 13.01 3.51 50.02
CA SER A 395 12.62 2.10 49.83
C SER A 395 13.62 1.37 48.94
N ASN A 396 13.70 0.04 49.04
CA ASN A 396 14.63 -0.75 48.22
C ASN A 396 14.41 -0.56 46.70
N GLU A 397 13.15 -0.45 46.25
CA GLU A 397 12.83 -0.13 44.84
C GLU A 397 13.39 1.23 44.40
N LEU A 398 13.15 2.29 45.18
CA LEU A 398 13.70 3.63 44.89
C LEU A 398 15.24 3.67 44.89
N TYR A 399 15.88 2.88 45.75
CA TYR A 399 17.34 2.72 45.78
C TYR A 399 17.86 2.06 44.49
N GLU A 400 17.25 0.96 44.05
CA GLU A 400 17.60 0.30 42.79
C GLU A 400 17.30 1.16 41.56
N GLU A 401 16.20 1.93 41.57
CA GLU A 401 15.88 2.88 40.51
C GLU A 401 16.89 4.05 40.44
N ARG A 402 17.38 4.53 41.58
CA ARG A 402 18.43 5.57 41.65
C ARG A 402 19.74 5.06 41.08
N LEU A 403 20.14 3.83 41.42
CA LEU A 403 21.33 3.18 40.88
C LEU A 403 21.23 2.96 39.37
N ASN A 404 20.10 2.41 38.89
CA ASN A 404 19.84 2.21 37.47
C ASN A 404 19.81 3.54 36.69
N SER A 405 19.27 4.60 37.28
CA SER A 405 19.26 5.94 36.66
C SER A 405 20.67 6.52 36.59
N SER A 406 21.49 6.31 37.62
CA SER A 406 22.89 6.73 37.65
C SER A 406 23.72 5.99 36.60
N LEU A 407 23.55 4.67 36.48
CA LEU A 407 24.20 3.87 35.44
C LEU A 407 23.82 4.36 34.03
N LYS A 408 22.53 4.61 33.77
CA LYS A 408 22.04 5.11 32.48
C LYS A 408 22.46 6.55 32.18
N SER A 409 22.81 7.33 33.20
CA SER A 409 23.24 8.72 33.03
C SER A 409 24.71 8.86 32.62
N LYS A 410 25.55 7.83 32.87
CA LYS A 410 26.90 7.77 32.34
C LYS A 410 26.84 7.38 30.86
N ASP A 411 27.36 8.22 29.99
CA ASP A 411 27.29 7.99 28.53
C ASP A 411 28.35 6.99 28.01
N SER A 412 29.41 6.78 28.78
CA SER A 412 30.48 5.83 28.52
C SER A 412 31.14 5.40 29.82
N PHE A 413 31.87 4.29 29.78
CA PHE A 413 32.67 3.76 30.88
C PHE A 413 34.08 3.51 30.39
N SER A 414 35.09 3.76 31.21
CA SER A 414 36.45 3.37 30.84
C SER A 414 36.59 1.85 30.83
N ILE A 415 37.54 1.32 30.05
CA ILE A 415 37.81 -0.12 30.02
C ILE A 415 38.17 -0.62 31.43
N GLU A 416 38.94 0.15 32.18
CA GLU A 416 39.34 -0.20 33.54
C GLU A 416 38.15 -0.22 34.52
N GLU A 417 37.24 0.75 34.43
CA GLU A 417 36.00 0.76 35.24
C GLU A 417 35.17 -0.52 35.02
N ILE A 418 35.05 -0.97 33.77
CA ILE A 418 34.31 -2.18 33.42
C ILE A 418 35.03 -3.43 33.93
N ASN A 419 36.34 -3.54 33.70
CA ASN A 419 37.15 -4.67 34.15
C ASN A 419 37.11 -4.81 35.67
N SER A 420 37.28 -3.72 36.40
CA SER A 420 37.19 -3.67 37.86
C SER A 420 35.79 -4.09 38.35
N ALA A 421 34.72 -3.67 37.68
CA ALA A 421 33.36 -4.10 38.02
C ALA A 421 33.16 -5.61 37.79
N LEU A 422 33.67 -6.16 36.68
CA LEU A 422 33.59 -7.58 36.35
C LEU A 422 34.39 -8.46 37.32
N ASN A 423 35.61 -8.07 37.68
CA ASN A 423 36.43 -8.80 38.66
C ASN A 423 35.76 -8.87 40.04
N ASN A 424 34.99 -7.84 40.39
CA ASN A 424 34.25 -7.76 41.64
C ASN A 424 32.91 -8.50 41.62
N TYR A 425 32.43 -8.87 40.43
CA TYR A 425 31.18 -9.59 40.20
C TYR A 425 31.52 -11.08 40.10
N ASN A 426 31.05 -11.88 41.06
CA ASN A 426 31.46 -13.29 41.23
C ASN A 426 30.97 -14.15 40.04
N ILE A 427 31.76 -14.23 38.97
CA ILE A 427 31.47 -15.02 37.78
C ILE A 427 32.19 -16.38 37.93
N GLU A 428 31.44 -17.48 37.92
CA GLU A 428 32.02 -18.82 37.80
C GLU A 428 32.74 -18.92 36.44
N ASN A 429 34.08 -19.01 36.49
CA ASN A 429 35.06 -18.93 35.38
C ASN A 429 35.68 -17.53 35.18
N SER A 430 37.00 -17.47 35.36
CA SER A 430 37.88 -16.30 35.29
C SER A 430 37.43 -15.27 34.22
N PRO A 431 37.08 -14.02 34.59
CA PRO A 431 36.52 -13.07 33.64
C PRO A 431 37.56 -12.70 32.59
N MET A 432 37.22 -12.93 31.33
CA MET A 432 37.93 -12.29 30.22
C MET A 432 37.77 -10.77 30.39
N SER A 433 38.88 -10.03 30.42
CA SER A 433 38.80 -8.57 30.49
C SER A 433 38.32 -8.00 29.15
N VAL A 434 37.70 -6.81 29.16
CA VAL A 434 37.32 -6.11 27.94
C VAL A 434 38.55 -5.79 27.08
N CYS A 435 39.69 -5.52 27.71
CA CYS A 435 40.97 -5.35 27.01
C CYS A 435 41.35 -6.64 26.26
N THR A 436 41.33 -7.79 26.95
CA THR A 436 41.60 -9.10 26.35
C THR A 436 40.62 -9.45 25.23
N TYR A 437 39.35 -9.06 25.34
CA TYR A 437 38.37 -9.26 24.27
C TYR A 437 38.78 -8.57 22.95
N PHE A 438 39.32 -7.33 23.03
CA PHE A 438 39.82 -6.61 21.87
C PHE A 438 41.18 -7.14 21.38
N SER A 439 42.11 -7.45 22.29
CA SER A 439 43.43 -7.99 21.94
C SER A 439 43.38 -9.42 21.38
N ASN A 440 42.33 -10.17 21.66
CA ASN A 440 42.05 -11.46 21.00
C ASN A 440 41.44 -11.29 19.59
N LEU A 441 41.33 -10.05 19.09
CA LEU A 441 40.90 -9.75 17.71
C LEU A 441 39.56 -10.40 17.32
N GLY A 442 38.68 -10.66 18.28
CA GLY A 442 37.37 -11.25 18.07
C GLY A 442 37.35 -12.76 17.81
N GLU A 443 38.34 -13.52 18.26
CA GLU A 443 38.36 -15.00 18.23
C GLU A 443 37.07 -15.62 18.80
N LYS A 444 36.48 -16.57 18.06
CA LYS A 444 35.31 -17.35 18.50
C LYS A 444 35.79 -18.68 19.09
N LYS A 445 35.43 -19.01 20.33
CA LYS A 445 35.59 -20.38 20.84
C LYS A 445 34.61 -21.29 20.09
N SER A 446 35.11 -22.23 19.29
CA SER A 446 34.31 -23.32 18.68
C SER A 446 35.05 -24.64 18.83
N ASP A 447 34.33 -25.75 19.01
CA ASP A 447 34.88 -27.10 19.16
C ASP A 447 35.48 -27.70 17.87
N SER A 448 35.66 -26.88 16.82
CA SER A 448 36.33 -27.24 15.56
C SER A 448 37.45 -26.24 15.26
N ASP A 449 38.64 -26.73 14.91
CA ASP A 449 39.90 -26.00 14.65
C ASP A 449 39.89 -25.05 13.43
N SER A 450 38.78 -24.37 13.14
CA SER A 450 38.61 -23.46 11.99
C SER A 450 38.09 -22.06 12.36
N ALA A 451 38.12 -21.68 13.63
CA ALA A 451 37.71 -20.34 14.06
C ALA A 451 38.90 -19.36 14.10
N GLY A 452 39.14 -18.66 13.00
CA GLY A 452 40.10 -17.54 12.95
C GLY A 452 39.53 -16.22 13.49
N ASN A 453 40.42 -15.26 13.79
CA ASN A 453 40.01 -13.90 14.19
C ASN A 453 39.42 -13.08 13.02
N VAL A 454 38.98 -11.84 13.28
CA VAL A 454 38.31 -11.00 12.26
C VAL A 454 39.20 -10.71 11.04
N PHE A 455 40.52 -10.60 11.21
CA PHE A 455 41.46 -10.33 10.12
C PHE A 455 41.69 -11.57 9.24
N VAL A 456 41.81 -12.75 9.85
CA VAL A 456 41.87 -14.04 9.13
C VAL A 456 40.59 -14.25 8.30
N THR A 457 39.44 -13.84 8.85
CA THR A 457 38.16 -13.92 8.13
C THR A 457 38.13 -13.02 6.89
N ILE A 458 38.68 -11.80 6.99
CA ILE A 458 38.82 -10.88 5.85
C ILE A 458 39.75 -11.47 4.78
N ASP A 459 40.92 -11.99 5.16
CA ASP A 459 41.89 -12.56 4.24
C ASP A 459 41.33 -13.79 3.50
N ASN A 460 40.61 -14.67 4.21
CA ASN A 460 39.97 -15.83 3.61
C ASN A 460 38.87 -15.42 2.63
N ALA A 461 38.03 -14.46 3.01
CA ALA A 461 37.00 -13.93 2.11
C ALA A 461 37.61 -13.30 0.85
N TYR A 462 38.73 -12.57 0.98
CA TYR A 462 39.44 -12.00 -0.17
C TYR A 462 40.03 -13.07 -1.08
N LYS A 463 40.68 -14.11 -0.52
CA LYS A 463 41.24 -15.23 -1.31
C LYS A 463 40.17 -15.90 -2.17
N GLU A 464 38.95 -16.06 -1.65
CA GLU A 464 37.83 -16.68 -2.39
C GLU A 464 37.29 -15.81 -3.54
N ILE A 465 37.36 -14.48 -3.42
CA ILE A 465 36.87 -13.54 -4.43
C ILE A 465 37.96 -13.03 -5.39
N LYS A 466 39.24 -13.14 -5.05
CA LYS A 466 40.37 -12.54 -5.80
C LYS A 466 40.32 -12.82 -7.31
N ALA A 467 39.98 -14.04 -7.71
CA ALA A 467 39.87 -14.39 -9.13
C ALA A 467 38.76 -13.59 -9.86
N LEU A 468 37.66 -13.27 -9.17
CA LEU A 468 36.54 -12.48 -9.71
C LEU A 468 36.88 -10.99 -9.78
N LEU A 469 37.62 -10.45 -8.80
CA LEU A 469 38.02 -9.04 -8.82
C LEU A 469 39.03 -8.76 -9.94
N ASN A 470 39.98 -9.67 -10.13
CA ASN A 470 41.10 -9.48 -11.05
C ASN A 470 40.79 -9.87 -12.51
N SER A 471 39.54 -10.26 -12.82
CA SER A 471 39.13 -10.69 -14.16
C SER A 471 37.89 -9.90 -14.60
N PRO A 472 37.85 -9.36 -15.84
CA PRO A 472 36.64 -8.72 -16.35
C PRO A 472 35.45 -9.68 -16.33
N TYR A 473 34.34 -9.24 -15.73
CA TYR A 473 33.10 -10.00 -15.77
C TYR A 473 32.48 -9.93 -17.18
N PRO A 474 31.99 -11.05 -17.74
CA PRO A 474 31.47 -11.07 -19.12
C PRO A 474 30.27 -10.13 -19.32
N GLU A 475 30.29 -9.30 -20.38
CA GLU A 475 29.22 -8.32 -20.68
C GLU A 475 27.86 -8.96 -20.99
N ASP A 476 27.85 -10.22 -21.44
CA ASP A 476 26.65 -11.01 -21.74
C ASP A 476 26.05 -11.70 -20.50
N LYS A 477 26.76 -11.66 -19.36
CA LYS A 477 26.32 -12.20 -18.08
C LYS A 477 25.93 -11.08 -17.12
N ASN A 478 25.24 -11.46 -16.05
CA ASN A 478 24.77 -10.52 -15.04
C ASN A 478 25.16 -11.04 -13.66
N LEU A 479 26.07 -10.32 -12.99
CA LEU A 479 26.62 -10.68 -11.69
C LEU A 479 25.51 -10.85 -10.64
N ALA A 480 24.44 -10.06 -10.69
CA ALA A 480 23.31 -10.19 -9.76
C ALA A 480 22.54 -11.53 -9.90
N GLN A 481 22.73 -12.27 -11.00
CA GLN A 481 22.16 -13.60 -11.22
C GLN A 481 23.08 -14.73 -10.79
N ASP A 482 24.36 -14.43 -10.54
CA ASP A 482 25.38 -15.40 -10.17
C ASP A 482 25.45 -15.53 -8.65
N LYS A 483 24.61 -16.44 -8.13
CA LYS A 483 24.42 -16.59 -6.67
C LYS A 483 25.73 -16.79 -5.91
N LEU A 484 26.65 -17.56 -6.47
CA LEU A 484 27.94 -17.91 -5.86
C LEU A 484 28.85 -16.68 -5.81
N ASN A 485 28.93 -15.92 -6.90
CA ASN A 485 29.78 -14.72 -6.94
C ASN A 485 29.18 -13.56 -6.12
N VAL A 486 27.85 -13.43 -6.05
CA VAL A 486 27.18 -12.48 -5.12
C VAL A 486 27.50 -12.82 -3.66
N GLU A 487 27.46 -14.10 -3.31
CA GLU A 487 27.80 -14.57 -1.97
C GLU A 487 29.25 -14.22 -1.60
N LYS A 488 30.21 -14.44 -2.51
CA LYS A 488 31.60 -14.02 -2.32
C LYS A 488 31.74 -12.51 -2.10
N VAL A 489 31.07 -11.68 -2.92
CA VAL A 489 31.10 -10.22 -2.78
C VAL A 489 30.57 -9.79 -1.42
N LYS A 490 29.44 -10.38 -1.01
CA LYS A 490 28.83 -10.11 0.28
C LYS A 490 29.73 -10.56 1.43
N ASN A 491 30.32 -11.74 1.37
CA ASN A 491 31.17 -12.28 2.44
C ASN A 491 32.39 -11.40 2.71
N LEU A 492 33.05 -10.90 1.67
CA LEU A 492 34.15 -9.93 1.83
C LEU A 492 33.68 -8.64 2.50
N LEU A 493 32.58 -8.07 2.00
CA LEU A 493 32.02 -6.83 2.52
C LEU A 493 31.51 -6.96 3.97
N ASP A 494 30.89 -8.09 4.32
CA ASP A 494 30.46 -8.41 5.68
C ASP A 494 31.66 -8.62 6.61
N ALA A 495 32.72 -9.30 6.17
CA ALA A 495 33.92 -9.50 6.98
C ALA A 495 34.59 -8.15 7.35
N ILE A 496 34.72 -7.23 6.39
CA ILE A 496 35.26 -5.88 6.65
C ILE A 496 34.29 -5.09 7.56
N LYS A 497 32.98 -5.24 7.36
CA LYS A 497 31.96 -4.63 8.22
C LYS A 497 31.96 -5.18 9.63
N ASP A 498 32.28 -6.44 9.81
CA ASP A 498 32.37 -7.06 11.13
C ASP A 498 33.61 -6.57 11.87
N LEU A 499 34.76 -6.35 11.20
CA LEU A 499 35.89 -5.61 11.79
C LEU A 499 35.47 -4.20 12.20
N GLN A 500 34.77 -3.47 11.33
CA GLN A 500 34.26 -2.15 11.66
C GLN A 500 33.35 -2.19 12.90
N ARG A 501 32.38 -3.10 12.96
CA ARG A 501 31.49 -3.23 14.12
C ARG A 501 32.24 -3.65 15.38
N PHE A 502 33.26 -4.49 15.23
CA PHE A 502 34.09 -4.98 16.34
C PHE A 502 34.82 -3.83 17.00
N ILE A 503 35.48 -2.93 16.25
CA ILE A 503 36.28 -1.84 16.83
C ILE A 503 35.48 -0.59 17.18
N LYS A 504 34.31 -0.37 16.57
CA LYS A 504 33.42 0.79 16.80
C LYS A 504 33.20 1.15 18.29
N PRO A 505 33.03 0.19 19.22
CA PRO A 505 32.77 0.53 20.62
C PRO A 505 33.89 1.36 21.26
N LEU A 506 35.14 1.23 20.77
CA LEU A 506 36.31 1.98 21.25
C LEU A 506 36.26 3.47 20.90
N CYS A 507 35.36 3.91 20.00
CA CYS A 507 35.17 5.33 19.69
C CYS A 507 34.59 6.14 20.88
N GLY A 508 34.02 5.47 21.88
CA GLY A 508 33.30 6.15 22.97
C GLY A 508 32.12 7.00 22.47
N LYS A 509 31.80 8.04 23.24
CA LYS A 509 30.88 9.13 22.87
C LYS A 509 31.58 10.23 22.06
N GLY A 510 32.89 10.40 22.24
CA GLY A 510 33.74 11.35 21.52
C GLY A 510 34.06 12.63 22.31
N ASN A 511 33.32 12.92 23.39
CA ASN A 511 33.46 14.13 24.21
C ASN A 511 33.77 13.84 25.69
N GLU A 512 34.34 12.67 25.99
CA GLU A 512 34.82 12.32 27.32
C GLU A 512 35.93 13.28 27.79
N ALA A 513 35.92 13.60 29.09
CA ALA A 513 37.00 14.35 29.75
C ALA A 513 38.20 13.41 29.97
N GLU A 514 39.43 13.91 29.79
CA GLU A 514 40.67 13.16 29.99
C GLU A 514 40.74 11.83 29.22
N LYS A 515 41.05 11.92 27.91
CA LYS A 515 41.25 10.77 27.03
C LYS A 515 42.74 10.44 26.86
N ASP A 516 43.05 9.19 26.54
CA ASP A 516 44.42 8.84 26.09
C ASP A 516 44.57 9.34 24.65
N GLU A 517 45.10 10.56 24.51
CA GLU A 517 45.27 11.23 23.21
C GLU A 517 46.25 10.49 22.29
N ARG A 518 47.14 9.63 22.84
CA ARG A 518 48.02 8.78 22.02
C ARG A 518 47.21 7.67 21.35
N PHE A 519 46.30 7.04 22.09
CA PHE A 519 45.39 6.04 21.54
C PHE A 519 44.39 6.66 20.56
N TYR A 520 43.65 7.70 20.98
CA TYR A 520 42.57 8.27 20.17
C TYR A 520 43.06 9.02 18.93
N GLY A 521 44.24 9.66 18.99
CA GLY A 521 44.85 10.32 17.83
C GLY A 521 45.14 9.34 16.68
N GLU A 522 45.57 8.13 17.00
CA GLU A 522 45.79 7.06 16.03
C GLU A 522 44.48 6.35 15.65
N PHE A 523 43.69 5.94 16.63
CA PHE A 523 42.47 5.15 16.43
C PHE A 523 41.41 5.86 15.58
N ILE A 524 41.17 7.16 15.80
CA ILE A 524 40.12 7.90 15.07
C ILE A 524 40.47 8.05 13.60
N ALA A 525 41.73 8.30 13.25
CA ALA A 525 42.18 8.35 11.86
C ALA A 525 41.99 7.00 11.15
N LEU A 526 42.33 5.89 11.82
CA LEU A 526 42.11 4.54 11.28
C LEU A 526 40.61 4.22 11.12
N TRP A 527 39.79 4.65 12.09
CA TRP A 527 38.33 4.49 12.04
C TRP A 527 37.69 5.26 10.88
N GLU A 528 38.12 6.50 10.63
CA GLU A 528 37.63 7.32 9.53
C GLU A 528 37.91 6.71 8.16
N GLU A 529 39.11 6.18 7.97
CA GLU A 529 39.47 5.44 6.76
C GLU A 529 38.66 4.15 6.60
N LEU A 530 38.52 3.36 7.66
CA LEU A 530 37.70 2.14 7.62
C LEU A 530 36.22 2.45 7.33
N ASP A 531 35.69 3.59 7.80
CA ASP A 531 34.27 3.93 7.63
C ASP A 531 33.84 4.22 6.18
N LYS A 532 34.81 4.44 5.28
CA LYS A 532 34.57 4.51 3.82
C LYS A 532 33.97 3.22 3.25
N ILE A 533 34.00 2.09 3.97
CA ILE A 533 33.31 0.86 3.59
C ILE A 533 31.77 0.98 3.66
N THR A 534 31.22 1.83 4.52
CA THR A 534 29.77 2.04 4.68
C THR A 534 29.04 2.47 3.40
N PRO A 535 29.49 3.52 2.70
CA PRO A 535 28.86 3.92 1.45
C PRO A 535 28.98 2.85 0.36
N LEU A 536 30.17 2.25 0.20
CA LEU A 536 30.41 1.19 -0.79
C LEU A 536 29.50 -0.04 -0.56
N TYR A 537 29.40 -0.50 0.68
CA TYR A 537 28.52 -1.61 1.08
C TYR A 537 27.06 -1.38 0.63
N ASN A 538 26.55 -0.16 0.84
CA ASN A 538 25.20 0.18 0.43
C ASN A 538 25.05 0.26 -1.10
N MET A 539 26.03 0.81 -1.82
CA MET A 539 26.02 0.88 -3.29
C MET A 539 26.01 -0.51 -3.91
N VAL A 540 26.90 -1.40 -3.45
CA VAL A 540 27.02 -2.79 -3.93
C VAL A 540 25.73 -3.55 -3.68
N ARG A 541 25.19 -3.53 -2.44
CA ARG A 541 23.92 -4.18 -2.11
C ARG A 541 22.77 -3.68 -3.00
N ASN A 542 22.66 -2.37 -3.19
CA ASN A 542 21.57 -1.78 -3.98
C ASN A 542 21.69 -2.12 -5.48
N TYR A 543 22.91 -2.42 -5.97
CA TYR A 543 23.15 -2.85 -7.34
C TYR A 543 22.82 -4.34 -7.52
N LEU A 544 23.34 -5.22 -6.66
CA LEU A 544 23.20 -6.68 -6.77
C LEU A 544 21.78 -7.18 -6.45
N THR A 545 20.99 -6.46 -5.66
CA THR A 545 19.62 -6.89 -5.29
C THR A 545 18.54 -6.54 -6.32
N ARG A 546 18.93 -6.05 -7.51
CA ARG A 546 18.00 -5.70 -8.61
C ARG A 546 17.38 -6.94 -9.25
N LYS A 547 16.31 -6.72 -10.02
CA LYS A 547 15.66 -7.81 -10.75
C LYS A 547 16.48 -8.25 -11.97
N PRO A 548 16.50 -9.55 -12.28
CA PRO A 548 17.29 -10.12 -13.36
C PRO A 548 16.73 -9.80 -14.76
N TYR A 549 15.41 -9.60 -14.86
CA TYR A 549 14.74 -9.27 -16.11
C TYR A 549 14.22 -7.84 -16.09
N SER A 550 14.21 -7.21 -17.26
CA SER A 550 13.67 -5.87 -17.44
C SER A 550 12.27 -5.92 -18.05
N VAL A 551 11.36 -5.16 -17.45
CA VAL A 551 10.05 -4.84 -18.03
C VAL A 551 10.07 -3.48 -18.74
N GLU A 552 11.23 -2.81 -18.73
CA GLU A 552 11.39 -1.51 -19.37
C GLU A 552 11.15 -1.65 -20.87
N LYS A 553 10.33 -0.74 -21.36
CA LYS A 553 9.91 -0.64 -22.75
C LYS A 553 9.80 0.82 -23.09
N PHE A 554 10.05 1.14 -24.35
CA PHE A 554 9.87 2.49 -24.85
C PHE A 554 8.72 2.53 -25.85
N LYS A 555 8.04 3.69 -25.90
CA LYS A 555 6.93 3.93 -26.81
C LYS A 555 7.47 4.10 -28.22
N LEU A 556 6.81 3.47 -29.19
CA LEU A 556 7.09 3.64 -30.61
C LEU A 556 6.17 4.69 -31.21
N ASN A 557 6.74 5.57 -32.03
CA ASN A 557 6.02 6.66 -32.70
C ASN A 557 6.11 6.56 -34.22
N PHE A 558 7.06 5.79 -34.76
CA PHE A 558 7.25 5.64 -36.22
C PHE A 558 7.32 7.01 -36.94
N GLU A 559 8.05 7.96 -36.33
CA GLU A 559 8.21 9.35 -36.80
C GLU A 559 6.91 10.18 -36.89
N ASN A 560 5.83 9.73 -36.23
CA ASN A 560 4.54 10.39 -36.19
C ASN A 560 4.03 10.61 -34.74
N THR A 561 3.84 11.87 -34.34
CA THR A 561 3.29 12.23 -33.01
C THR A 561 1.81 11.91 -32.83
N GLN A 562 1.07 11.70 -33.92
CA GLN A 562 -0.36 11.37 -33.91
C GLN A 562 -0.62 9.86 -34.06
N LEU A 563 0.42 9.02 -34.14
CA LEU A 563 0.28 7.57 -34.31
C LEU A 563 -0.76 7.01 -33.32
N LEU A 564 -1.75 6.29 -33.84
CA LEU A 564 -2.79 5.58 -33.07
C LEU A 564 -3.66 6.48 -32.16
N LYS A 565 -3.67 7.80 -32.36
CA LYS A 565 -4.52 8.71 -31.55
C LYS A 565 -6.01 8.48 -31.75
N GLY A 566 -6.44 7.95 -32.89
CA GLY A 566 -7.84 7.61 -33.16
C GLY A 566 -7.97 6.70 -34.36
N TRP A 567 -9.17 6.17 -34.53
CA TRP A 567 -9.49 5.20 -35.59
C TRP A 567 -10.39 5.79 -36.68
N ASP A 568 -10.81 7.05 -36.56
CA ASP A 568 -11.73 7.67 -37.52
C ASP A 568 -11.20 7.61 -38.95
N LEU A 569 -12.05 7.17 -39.87
CA LEU A 569 -11.74 7.00 -41.29
C LEU A 569 -11.12 8.26 -41.89
N ASN A 570 -11.59 9.45 -41.48
CA ASN A 570 -11.10 10.73 -41.99
C ASN A 570 -9.72 11.11 -41.42
N LYS A 571 -9.20 10.32 -40.48
CA LYS A 571 -7.94 10.53 -39.75
C LYS A 571 -6.95 9.38 -39.90
N GLU A 572 -7.23 8.37 -40.72
CA GLU A 572 -6.29 7.26 -40.95
C GLU A 572 -4.93 7.74 -41.45
N SER A 573 -4.88 8.73 -42.36
CA SER A 573 -3.63 9.30 -42.89
C SER A 573 -2.84 10.10 -41.84
N ASP A 574 -3.55 10.79 -40.95
CA ASP A 574 -2.96 11.57 -39.85
C ASP A 574 -2.41 10.65 -38.77
N ASN A 575 -3.15 9.60 -38.40
CA ASN A 575 -2.81 8.65 -37.35
C ASN A 575 -1.96 7.46 -37.85
N THR A 576 -1.76 7.36 -39.17
CA THR A 576 -0.91 6.37 -39.87
C THR A 576 -1.20 4.91 -39.50
N CYS A 577 -2.45 4.54 -39.22
CA CYS A 577 -2.77 3.19 -38.76
C CYS A 577 -4.16 2.71 -39.21
N VAL A 578 -4.30 1.41 -39.45
CA VAL A 578 -5.58 0.73 -39.68
C VAL A 578 -5.60 -0.66 -39.00
N ILE A 579 -6.80 -1.15 -38.67
CA ILE A 579 -7.02 -2.53 -38.19
C ILE A 579 -7.59 -3.36 -39.32
N LEU A 580 -7.01 -4.55 -39.53
CA LEU A 580 -7.49 -5.55 -40.47
C LEU A 580 -7.92 -6.80 -39.71
N ARG A 581 -8.91 -7.54 -40.22
CA ARG A 581 -9.26 -8.89 -39.74
C ARG A 581 -9.37 -9.88 -40.90
N LYS A 582 -9.04 -11.14 -40.63
CA LYS A 582 -9.14 -12.26 -41.58
C LYS A 582 -9.10 -13.59 -40.83
N ASP A 583 -9.98 -14.53 -41.17
CA ASP A 583 -10.02 -15.90 -40.62
C ASP A 583 -10.00 -15.94 -39.07
N GLY A 584 -10.72 -15.03 -38.41
CA GLY A 584 -10.77 -14.91 -36.94
C GLY A 584 -9.50 -14.32 -36.28
N LEU A 585 -8.54 -13.86 -37.07
CA LEU A 585 -7.31 -13.20 -36.64
C LEU A 585 -7.38 -11.69 -36.92
N TYR A 586 -6.58 -10.93 -36.17
CA TYR A 586 -6.55 -9.48 -36.19
C TYR A 586 -5.15 -8.96 -36.45
N TYR A 587 -5.05 -7.85 -37.17
CA TYR A 587 -3.79 -7.26 -37.60
C TYR A 587 -3.82 -5.74 -37.44
N LEU A 588 -2.67 -5.19 -37.08
CA LEU A 588 -2.41 -3.76 -37.06
C LEU A 588 -1.47 -3.43 -38.22
N ALA A 589 -1.92 -2.57 -39.14
CA ALA A 589 -1.06 -2.04 -40.19
C ALA A 589 -0.70 -0.59 -39.86
N ILE A 590 0.60 -0.30 -39.77
CA ILE A 590 1.14 1.05 -39.56
C ILE A 590 1.71 1.53 -40.89
N MET A 591 1.22 2.66 -41.39
CA MET A 591 1.68 3.23 -42.65
C MET A 591 3.02 3.94 -42.46
N ASN A 592 3.93 3.79 -43.41
CA ASN A 592 5.12 4.63 -43.48
C ASN A 592 4.69 6.09 -43.69
N LYS A 593 5.32 7.03 -42.97
CA LYS A 593 5.02 8.47 -43.04
C LYS A 593 4.99 9.02 -44.48
N LYS A 594 5.88 8.52 -45.35
CA LYS A 594 5.95 8.93 -46.77
C LYS A 594 4.81 8.37 -47.62
N ASN A 595 4.12 7.34 -47.14
CA ASN A 595 3.08 6.59 -47.84
C ASN A 595 1.77 6.52 -47.03
N ASN A 596 1.43 7.56 -46.27
CA ASN A 596 0.29 7.58 -45.35
C ASN A 596 -1.10 7.61 -46.01
N LYS A 597 -1.17 7.54 -47.35
CA LYS A 597 -2.42 7.56 -48.14
C LYS A 597 -2.75 6.24 -48.82
N VAL A 598 -1.97 5.18 -48.55
CA VAL A 598 -2.15 3.87 -49.21
C VAL A 598 -3.49 3.21 -48.91
N PHE A 599 -4.13 3.53 -47.78
CA PHE A 599 -5.46 3.02 -47.43
C PHE A 599 -6.63 3.96 -47.78
N GLU A 600 -6.40 5.07 -48.48
CA GLU A 600 -7.48 5.93 -48.99
C GLU A 600 -8.40 5.14 -49.94
N SER A 601 -9.72 5.33 -49.81
CA SER A 601 -10.76 4.57 -50.54
C SER A 601 -10.49 4.34 -52.03
N LYS A 602 -10.01 5.36 -52.73
CA LYS A 602 -9.72 5.34 -54.18
C LYS A 602 -8.55 4.41 -54.58
N ASN A 603 -7.69 4.04 -53.63
CA ASN A 603 -6.48 3.25 -53.87
C ASN A 603 -6.66 1.75 -53.56
N LEU A 604 -7.76 1.38 -52.90
CA LEU A 604 -7.97 0.02 -52.39
C LEU A 604 -8.40 -0.93 -53.50
N LYS A 605 -7.67 -2.03 -53.66
CA LYS A 605 -8.07 -3.17 -54.51
C LYS A 605 -8.81 -4.19 -53.67
N SER A 606 -9.87 -4.80 -54.21
CA SER A 606 -10.71 -5.79 -53.52
C SER A 606 -10.82 -7.13 -54.27
N ASN A 607 -9.86 -7.42 -55.15
CA ASN A 607 -9.80 -8.67 -55.92
C ASN A 607 -9.18 -9.83 -55.11
N GLY A 608 -9.64 -11.05 -55.39
CA GLY A 608 -9.08 -12.28 -54.83
C GLY A 608 -9.39 -12.49 -53.35
N LYS A 609 -8.45 -13.10 -52.62
CA LYS A 609 -8.58 -13.25 -51.15
C LYS A 609 -8.43 -11.86 -50.50
N CYS A 610 -9.31 -11.54 -49.56
CA CYS A 610 -9.31 -10.23 -48.92
C CYS A 610 -9.10 -10.30 -47.40
N PHE A 611 -8.53 -9.23 -46.86
CA PHE A 611 -8.73 -8.78 -45.49
C PHE A 611 -9.99 -7.93 -45.40
N GLU A 612 -10.62 -7.91 -44.24
CA GLU A 612 -11.63 -6.92 -43.89
C GLU A 612 -10.96 -5.75 -43.17
N LYS A 613 -10.89 -4.59 -43.81
CA LYS A 613 -10.41 -3.33 -43.23
C LYS A 613 -11.52 -2.69 -42.40
N MET A 614 -11.23 -2.35 -41.15
CA MET A 614 -12.15 -1.60 -40.30
C MET A 614 -12.35 -0.17 -40.83
N GLU A 615 -13.61 0.24 -40.97
CA GLU A 615 -14.02 1.64 -41.19
C GLU A 615 -14.76 2.14 -39.95
N TYR A 616 -14.12 3.04 -39.22
CA TYR A 616 -14.60 3.54 -37.93
C TYR A 616 -14.99 5.02 -38.08
N LYS A 617 -16.14 5.41 -37.53
CA LYS A 617 -16.59 6.81 -37.45
C LYS A 617 -16.99 7.14 -36.02
N LEU A 618 -16.58 8.32 -35.55
CA LEU A 618 -16.91 8.82 -34.22
C LEU A 618 -17.20 10.33 -34.25
N LEU A 619 -18.29 10.73 -33.58
CA LEU A 619 -18.57 12.11 -33.20
C LEU A 619 -18.22 12.26 -31.70
N PRO A 620 -17.01 12.74 -31.35
CA PRO A 620 -16.59 12.81 -29.96
C PRO A 620 -17.12 14.07 -29.27
N GLY A 621 -17.68 13.95 -28.06
CA GLY A 621 -18.02 15.11 -27.21
C GLY A 621 -18.98 16.09 -27.86
N ALA A 622 -20.24 15.67 -28.01
CA ALA A 622 -21.25 16.40 -28.78
C ALA A 622 -21.42 17.85 -28.29
N ASN A 623 -21.40 18.04 -26.97
CA ASN A 623 -21.51 19.34 -26.31
C ASN A 623 -20.44 20.37 -26.72
N LYS A 624 -19.27 19.92 -27.18
CA LYS A 624 -18.19 20.79 -27.66
C LYS A 624 -18.15 20.83 -29.19
N MET A 625 -18.30 19.68 -29.85
CA MET A 625 -18.11 19.57 -31.29
C MET A 625 -19.24 20.19 -32.10
N LEU A 626 -20.50 20.08 -31.65
CA LEU A 626 -21.64 20.70 -32.35
C LEU A 626 -21.48 22.23 -32.43
N PRO A 627 -21.33 22.96 -31.30
CA PRO A 627 -21.10 24.40 -31.37
C PRO A 627 -19.83 24.76 -32.14
N LYS A 628 -18.73 24.01 -31.93
CA LYS A 628 -17.45 24.27 -32.59
C LYS A 628 -17.54 24.20 -34.11
N VAL A 629 -18.35 23.30 -34.67
CA VAL A 629 -18.51 23.11 -36.11
C VAL A 629 -19.58 24.04 -36.67
N PHE A 630 -20.77 24.03 -36.08
CA PHE A 630 -21.93 24.75 -36.63
C PHE A 630 -21.90 26.26 -36.41
N PHE A 631 -21.18 26.74 -35.39
CA PHE A 631 -20.95 28.17 -35.17
C PHE A 631 -19.54 28.62 -35.58
N SER A 632 -18.81 27.79 -36.32
CA SER A 632 -17.48 28.16 -36.81
C SER A 632 -17.58 29.27 -37.84
N LYS A 633 -16.64 30.22 -37.81
CA LYS A 633 -16.58 31.31 -38.81
C LYS A 633 -16.54 30.80 -40.25
N SER A 634 -15.93 29.64 -40.49
CA SER A 634 -15.80 29.05 -41.82
C SER A 634 -17.04 28.32 -42.32
N ARG A 635 -18.02 28.01 -41.46
CA ARG A 635 -19.24 27.25 -41.83
C ARG A 635 -20.55 27.90 -41.36
N ILE A 636 -20.49 29.06 -40.72
CA ILE A 636 -21.70 29.71 -40.19
C ILE A 636 -22.70 30.06 -41.30
N ASP A 637 -22.21 30.44 -42.49
CA ASP A 637 -23.03 30.71 -43.67
C ASP A 637 -23.62 29.44 -44.30
N GLU A 638 -22.98 28.28 -44.09
CA GLU A 638 -23.48 26.98 -44.51
C GLU A 638 -24.69 26.58 -43.66
N PHE A 639 -24.60 26.70 -42.34
CA PHE A 639 -25.65 26.24 -41.42
C PHE A 639 -26.70 27.30 -41.07
N LYS A 640 -26.42 28.59 -41.31
CA LYS A 640 -27.34 29.74 -41.17
C LYS A 640 -28.14 29.77 -39.85
N PRO A 641 -27.48 29.78 -38.68
CA PRO A 641 -28.18 30.02 -37.41
C PRO A 641 -28.84 31.41 -37.39
N SER A 642 -29.99 31.57 -36.73
CA SER A 642 -30.61 32.89 -36.59
C SER A 642 -29.83 33.77 -35.62
N GLU A 643 -29.85 35.09 -35.82
CA GLU A 643 -29.20 36.04 -34.91
C GLU A 643 -29.71 35.91 -33.47
N GLN A 644 -31.01 35.65 -33.31
CA GLN A 644 -31.62 35.46 -32.01
C GLN A 644 -31.06 34.23 -31.29
N LEU A 645 -30.86 33.12 -32.01
CA LEU A 645 -30.30 31.89 -31.46
C LEU A 645 -28.84 32.09 -31.01
N LEU A 646 -28.03 32.82 -31.79
CA LEU A 646 -26.66 33.17 -31.41
C LEU A 646 -26.61 34.06 -30.16
N LYS A 647 -27.44 35.10 -30.09
CA LYS A 647 -27.55 35.96 -28.90
C LYS A 647 -27.94 35.17 -27.65
N ASN A 648 -28.89 34.23 -27.78
CA ASN A 648 -29.31 33.36 -26.67
C ASN A 648 -28.20 32.35 -26.28
N TYR A 649 -27.44 31.86 -27.26
CA TYR A 649 -26.29 31.01 -27.01
C TYR A 649 -25.18 31.74 -26.23
N GLU A 650 -24.82 32.96 -26.63
CA GLU A 650 -23.82 33.78 -25.92
C GLU A 650 -24.25 34.15 -24.50
N LYS A 651 -25.53 34.48 -24.30
CA LYS A 651 -26.12 34.73 -22.97
C LYS A 651 -26.19 33.48 -22.10
N GLY A 652 -26.06 32.29 -22.69
CA GLY A 652 -26.08 31.02 -21.98
C GLY A 652 -27.45 30.62 -21.43
N THR A 653 -28.55 31.14 -21.97
CA THR A 653 -29.92 30.85 -21.50
C THR A 653 -30.36 29.40 -21.73
N HIS A 654 -29.67 28.69 -22.62
CA HIS A 654 -29.84 27.25 -22.86
C HIS A 654 -29.15 26.36 -21.80
N LYS A 655 -28.29 26.92 -20.94
CA LYS A 655 -27.56 26.17 -19.91
C LYS A 655 -28.40 26.11 -18.62
N LYS A 656 -28.41 24.95 -17.96
CA LYS A 656 -29.02 24.81 -16.63
C LYS A 656 -28.44 25.83 -15.66
N GLY A 657 -29.32 26.60 -14.99
CA GLY A 657 -28.96 27.66 -14.06
C GLY A 657 -30.11 28.65 -13.86
N ALA A 658 -29.86 29.73 -13.11
CA ALA A 658 -30.88 30.74 -12.79
C ALA A 658 -31.49 31.44 -14.01
N ASN A 659 -30.76 31.48 -15.14
CA ASN A 659 -31.20 32.10 -16.40
C ASN A 659 -31.69 31.07 -17.44
N PHE A 660 -31.96 29.83 -17.02
CA PHE A 660 -32.38 28.76 -17.94
C PHE A 660 -33.75 29.03 -18.55
N LYS A 661 -33.84 28.92 -19.87
CA LYS A 661 -35.08 29.01 -20.64
C LYS A 661 -35.24 27.75 -21.49
N GLN A 662 -36.32 27.01 -21.25
CA GLN A 662 -36.59 25.76 -21.94
C GLN A 662 -36.80 25.96 -23.45
N GLU A 663 -37.49 27.04 -23.85
CA GLU A 663 -37.72 27.39 -25.26
C GLU A 663 -36.40 27.63 -26.02
N ASP A 664 -35.45 28.35 -25.42
CA ASP A 664 -34.13 28.61 -26.01
C ASP A 664 -33.30 27.31 -26.14
N CYS A 665 -33.47 26.40 -25.17
CA CYS A 665 -32.87 25.07 -25.20
C CYS A 665 -33.42 24.24 -26.37
N HIS A 666 -34.74 24.16 -26.50
CA HIS A 666 -35.43 23.44 -27.57
C HIS A 666 -35.11 24.01 -28.96
N ALA A 667 -35.10 25.33 -29.12
CA ALA A 667 -34.72 25.98 -30.37
C ALA A 667 -33.28 25.65 -30.80
N LEU A 668 -32.36 25.56 -29.82
CA LEU A 668 -30.97 25.15 -30.08
C LEU A 668 -30.87 23.67 -30.48
N ILE A 669 -31.65 22.79 -29.86
CA ILE A 669 -31.73 21.37 -30.21
C ILE A 669 -32.23 21.21 -31.65
N ASP A 670 -33.31 21.89 -32.03
CA ASP A 670 -33.87 21.80 -33.39
C ASP A 670 -32.92 22.36 -34.46
N PHE A 671 -32.16 23.40 -34.12
CA PHE A 671 -31.07 23.87 -34.98
C PHE A 671 -29.99 22.80 -35.16
N PHE A 672 -29.56 22.15 -34.08
CA PHE A 672 -28.55 21.08 -34.16
C PHE A 672 -29.05 19.86 -34.92
N LYS A 673 -30.28 19.40 -34.72
CA LYS A 673 -30.88 18.29 -35.48
C LYS A 673 -30.83 18.55 -36.99
N ARG A 674 -31.30 19.72 -37.43
CA ARG A 674 -31.26 20.14 -38.85
C ARG A 674 -29.83 20.24 -39.39
N SER A 675 -28.91 20.76 -38.58
CA SER A 675 -27.52 20.94 -38.98
C SER A 675 -26.78 19.59 -39.12
N ILE A 676 -27.11 18.61 -38.28
CA ILE A 676 -26.57 17.24 -38.36
C ILE A 676 -27.00 16.57 -39.67
N GLU A 677 -28.28 16.68 -40.04
CA GLU A 677 -28.80 16.10 -41.29
C GLU A 677 -28.17 16.74 -42.54
N LYS A 678 -27.84 18.03 -42.45
CA LYS A 678 -27.14 18.76 -43.51
C LYS A 678 -25.65 18.39 -43.61
N HIS A 679 -25.02 17.97 -42.52
CA HIS A 679 -23.58 17.73 -42.48
C HIS A 679 -23.18 16.49 -43.27
N GLU A 680 -22.23 16.65 -44.21
CA GLU A 680 -21.80 15.59 -45.16
C GLU A 680 -21.42 14.25 -44.51
N ASP A 681 -20.65 14.29 -43.41
CA ASP A 681 -20.24 13.10 -42.66
C ASP A 681 -21.29 12.61 -41.64
N TRP A 682 -21.87 13.52 -40.84
CA TRP A 682 -22.65 13.16 -39.65
C TRP A 682 -24.05 12.63 -39.99
N LYS A 683 -24.62 12.98 -41.14
CA LYS A 683 -25.87 12.38 -41.63
C LYS A 683 -25.78 10.86 -41.81
N ASN A 684 -24.57 10.32 -42.05
CA ASN A 684 -24.35 8.88 -42.28
C ASN A 684 -24.41 8.02 -41.01
N PHE A 685 -24.55 8.63 -39.83
CA PHE A 685 -24.84 7.92 -38.58
C PHE A 685 -26.30 7.50 -38.46
N SER A 686 -27.21 8.07 -39.28
CA SER A 686 -28.65 7.77 -39.25
C SER A 686 -29.26 7.94 -37.86
N PHE A 687 -29.09 9.14 -37.27
CA PHE A 687 -29.57 9.45 -35.93
C PHE A 687 -31.10 9.33 -35.84
N ASN A 688 -31.57 8.69 -34.77
CA ASN A 688 -32.96 8.66 -34.35
C ASN A 688 -33.10 9.45 -33.05
N PHE A 689 -33.63 10.67 -33.13
CA PHE A 689 -33.76 11.57 -31.98
C PHE A 689 -35.16 11.49 -31.36
N SER A 690 -35.23 11.59 -30.04
CA SER A 690 -36.49 11.81 -29.33
C SER A 690 -37.15 13.13 -29.74
N ASP A 691 -38.46 13.26 -29.51
CA ASP A 691 -39.17 14.52 -29.75
C ASP A 691 -38.54 15.64 -28.91
N THR A 692 -38.36 16.82 -29.51
CA THR A 692 -37.63 17.93 -28.88
C THR A 692 -38.29 18.35 -27.56
N GLN A 693 -39.61 18.27 -27.47
CA GLN A 693 -40.38 18.61 -26.26
C GLN A 693 -40.07 17.69 -25.08
N SER A 694 -39.58 16.46 -25.31
CA SER A 694 -39.25 15.50 -24.26
C SER A 694 -37.93 15.80 -23.54
N TYR A 695 -37.08 16.67 -24.10
CA TYR A 695 -35.82 17.03 -23.45
C TYR A 695 -36.04 18.09 -22.37
N GLU A 696 -35.69 17.75 -21.12
CA GLU A 696 -35.62 18.72 -20.02
C GLU A 696 -34.46 19.70 -20.18
N ASP A 697 -33.36 19.26 -20.80
CA ASP A 697 -32.16 20.04 -21.05
C ASP A 697 -31.33 19.47 -22.23
N LEU A 698 -30.22 20.14 -22.54
CA LEU A 698 -29.27 19.70 -23.58
C LEU A 698 -28.53 18.39 -23.25
N SER A 699 -28.44 17.99 -21.98
CA SER A 699 -27.69 16.79 -21.60
C SER A 699 -28.36 15.53 -22.13
N GLY A 700 -29.70 15.49 -22.15
CA GLY A 700 -30.47 14.40 -22.76
C GLY A 700 -30.18 14.28 -24.26
N PHE A 701 -30.23 15.39 -24.98
CA PHE A 701 -29.93 15.44 -26.42
C PHE A 701 -28.48 15.07 -26.74
N TYR A 702 -27.50 15.64 -26.02
CA TYR A 702 -26.09 15.30 -26.24
C TYR A 702 -25.80 13.82 -25.95
N ARG A 703 -26.45 13.23 -24.94
CA ARG A 703 -26.32 11.80 -24.64
C ARG A 703 -26.82 10.95 -25.80
N GLU A 704 -27.95 11.27 -26.42
CA GLU A 704 -28.44 10.54 -27.60
C GLU A 704 -27.47 10.63 -28.78
N ILE A 705 -26.91 11.82 -29.05
CA ILE A 705 -25.87 11.98 -30.09
C ILE A 705 -24.66 11.13 -29.75
N GLU A 706 -24.16 11.16 -28.52
CA GLU A 706 -22.94 10.42 -28.16
C GLU A 706 -23.15 8.90 -28.25
N GLN A 707 -24.34 8.40 -27.90
CA GLN A 707 -24.69 6.98 -27.98
C GLN A 707 -24.85 6.46 -29.42
N GLN A 708 -25.24 7.34 -30.36
CA GLN A 708 -25.48 6.99 -31.76
C GLN A 708 -24.32 7.40 -32.69
N GLY A 709 -23.50 8.37 -32.28
CA GLY A 709 -22.39 8.95 -33.02
C GLY A 709 -21.14 8.06 -33.06
N TYR A 710 -21.32 6.74 -33.07
CA TYR A 710 -20.26 5.74 -33.13
C TYR A 710 -20.66 4.60 -34.05
N LYS A 711 -19.85 4.30 -35.06
CA LYS A 711 -20.12 3.25 -36.04
C LYS A 711 -18.83 2.55 -36.46
N ILE A 712 -18.88 1.23 -36.53
CA ILE A 712 -17.84 0.40 -37.16
C ILE A 712 -18.49 -0.38 -38.31
N SER A 713 -17.81 -0.41 -39.44
CA SER A 713 -18.13 -1.25 -40.60
C SER A 713 -16.84 -1.83 -41.19
N PHE A 714 -16.95 -2.69 -42.20
CA PHE A 714 -15.80 -3.33 -42.81
C PHE A 714 -15.82 -3.21 -44.33
N ARG A 715 -14.64 -3.00 -44.91
CA ARG A 715 -14.41 -2.99 -46.36
C ARG A 715 -13.38 -4.03 -46.75
N ASN A 716 -13.65 -4.79 -47.80
CA ASN A 716 -12.71 -5.77 -48.32
C ASN A 716 -11.50 -5.11 -48.99
N VAL A 717 -10.31 -5.61 -48.68
CA VAL A 717 -9.03 -5.20 -49.27
C VAL A 717 -8.22 -6.44 -49.63
N SER A 718 -7.70 -6.50 -50.86
CA SER A 718 -6.93 -7.63 -51.39
C SER A 718 -5.70 -7.95 -50.54
N VAL A 719 -5.51 -9.23 -50.23
CA VAL A 719 -4.34 -9.75 -49.50
C VAL A 719 -3.07 -9.48 -50.29
N ASP A 720 -3.11 -9.68 -51.61
CA ASP A 720 -1.94 -9.47 -52.48
C ASP A 720 -1.51 -8.00 -52.49
N TYR A 721 -2.48 -7.08 -52.48
CA TYR A 721 -2.21 -5.66 -52.35
C TYR A 721 -1.56 -5.32 -51.00
N VAL A 722 -2.12 -5.82 -49.89
CA VAL A 722 -1.54 -5.57 -48.55
C VAL A 722 -0.12 -6.15 -48.44
N ASN A 723 0.10 -7.36 -48.95
CA ASN A 723 1.42 -7.99 -48.96
C ASN A 723 2.42 -7.21 -49.81
N SER A 724 2.02 -6.71 -50.99
CA SER A 724 2.92 -5.89 -51.82
C SER A 724 3.34 -4.61 -51.09
N LEU A 725 2.42 -3.97 -50.35
CA LEU A 725 2.76 -2.81 -49.53
C LEU A 725 3.76 -3.14 -48.40
N VAL A 726 3.70 -4.35 -47.83
CA VAL A 726 4.67 -4.83 -46.83
C VAL A 726 6.04 -5.07 -47.48
N ASP A 727 6.06 -5.72 -48.63
CA ASP A 727 7.29 -6.07 -49.35
C ASP A 727 8.02 -4.85 -49.92
N GLU A 728 7.27 -3.79 -50.23
CA GLU A 728 7.77 -2.47 -50.65
C GLU A 728 8.11 -1.54 -49.46
N GLY A 729 7.88 -1.96 -48.21
CA GLY A 729 8.15 -1.13 -47.03
C GLY A 729 7.24 0.10 -46.88
N LYS A 730 6.09 0.10 -47.58
CA LYS A 730 5.08 1.16 -47.51
C LYS A 730 4.21 1.05 -46.26
N ILE A 731 4.03 -0.16 -45.74
CA ILE A 731 3.37 -0.43 -44.46
C ILE A 731 4.18 -1.43 -43.62
N TYR A 732 4.00 -1.36 -42.31
CA TYR A 732 4.46 -2.34 -41.34
C TYR A 732 3.26 -3.11 -40.81
N LEU A 733 3.20 -4.41 -41.09
CA LEU A 733 2.06 -5.25 -40.71
C LEU A 733 2.40 -6.11 -39.50
N PHE A 734 1.54 -6.07 -38.49
CA PHE A 734 1.67 -6.84 -37.27
C PHE A 734 0.43 -7.69 -37.03
N LYS A 735 0.61 -8.96 -36.66
CA LYS A 735 -0.47 -9.78 -36.09
C LYS A 735 -0.70 -9.38 -34.62
N ILE A 736 -1.93 -9.03 -34.28
CA ILE A 736 -2.35 -8.78 -32.88
C ILE A 736 -2.55 -10.13 -32.21
N TYR A 737 -1.76 -10.42 -31.19
CA TYR A 737 -1.64 -11.78 -30.67
C TYR A 737 -1.67 -11.88 -29.14
N ASN A 738 -2.27 -12.95 -28.66
CA ASN A 738 -2.05 -13.53 -27.35
C ASN A 738 -2.22 -15.05 -27.47
N LYS A 739 -1.98 -15.79 -26.39
CA LYS A 739 -2.03 -17.26 -26.39
C LYS A 739 -3.35 -17.86 -26.91
N ASP A 740 -4.47 -17.15 -26.80
CA ASP A 740 -5.80 -17.65 -27.17
C ASP A 740 -5.99 -17.66 -28.70
N PHE A 741 -5.16 -16.92 -29.44
CA PHE A 741 -5.10 -16.94 -30.91
C PHE A 741 -4.10 -17.97 -31.47
N SER A 742 -3.49 -18.77 -30.59
CA SER A 742 -2.68 -19.92 -31.01
C SER A 742 -3.57 -20.97 -31.68
N PRO A 743 -3.14 -21.60 -32.78
CA PRO A 743 -3.85 -22.74 -33.35
C PRO A 743 -3.93 -23.93 -32.38
N TYR A 744 -3.06 -23.97 -31.35
CA TYR A 744 -3.06 -24.99 -30.32
C TYR A 744 -3.89 -24.62 -29.07
N SER A 745 -4.57 -23.47 -29.06
CA SER A 745 -5.40 -23.06 -27.94
C SER A 745 -6.69 -23.90 -27.88
N LYS A 746 -6.93 -24.59 -26.76
CA LYS A 746 -8.09 -25.46 -26.54
C LYS A 746 -8.98 -25.06 -25.35
N GLY A 747 -8.51 -24.12 -24.53
CA GLY A 747 -9.21 -23.71 -23.31
C GLY A 747 -10.16 -22.53 -23.52
N THR A 748 -10.98 -22.24 -22.50
CA THR A 748 -11.81 -21.03 -22.46
C THR A 748 -10.92 -19.79 -22.61
N PRO A 749 -11.20 -18.88 -23.57
CA PRO A 749 -10.41 -17.68 -23.77
C PRO A 749 -10.32 -16.80 -22.52
N ASN A 750 -9.29 -15.96 -22.47
CA ASN A 750 -9.21 -14.91 -21.46
C ASN A 750 -10.37 -13.92 -21.66
N LEU A 751 -10.87 -13.35 -20.57
CA LEU A 751 -11.96 -12.38 -20.62
C LEU A 751 -11.64 -11.17 -21.52
N HIS A 752 -10.39 -10.72 -21.52
CA HIS A 752 -9.92 -9.65 -22.42
C HIS A 752 -9.93 -10.03 -23.90
N THR A 753 -9.75 -11.32 -24.23
CA THR A 753 -9.87 -11.81 -25.60
C THR A 753 -11.34 -11.82 -26.04
N LEU A 754 -12.25 -12.18 -25.13
CA LEU A 754 -13.69 -12.08 -25.39
C LEU A 754 -14.12 -10.63 -25.63
N TYR A 755 -13.64 -9.68 -24.81
CA TYR A 755 -13.89 -8.25 -25.04
C TYR A 755 -13.38 -7.79 -26.40
N TRP A 756 -12.16 -8.17 -26.78
CA TRP A 756 -11.60 -7.82 -28.07
C TRP A 756 -12.42 -8.35 -29.25
N LYS A 757 -12.83 -9.62 -29.20
CA LYS A 757 -13.69 -10.21 -30.24
C LYS A 757 -15.05 -9.49 -30.30
N MET A 758 -15.62 -9.17 -29.13
CA MET A 758 -16.95 -8.56 -29.03
C MET A 758 -17.00 -7.13 -29.59
N LEU A 759 -15.89 -6.40 -29.65
CA LEU A 759 -15.83 -5.09 -30.31
C LEU A 759 -16.25 -5.13 -31.79
N PHE A 760 -16.08 -6.28 -32.45
CA PHE A 760 -16.27 -6.47 -33.88
C PHE A 760 -17.36 -7.50 -34.21
N ASP A 761 -18.07 -7.98 -33.19
CA ASP A 761 -19.15 -8.95 -33.31
C ASP A 761 -20.45 -8.23 -33.67
N GLU A 762 -21.21 -8.76 -34.63
CA GLU A 762 -22.44 -8.15 -35.14
C GLU A 762 -23.46 -7.85 -34.04
N ARG A 763 -23.51 -8.69 -32.99
CA ARG A 763 -24.41 -8.46 -31.85
C ARG A 763 -24.10 -7.15 -31.13
N ASN A 764 -22.82 -6.90 -30.87
CA ASN A 764 -22.39 -5.63 -30.28
C ASN A 764 -22.51 -4.46 -31.26
N LEU A 765 -22.26 -4.68 -32.56
CA LEU A 765 -22.38 -3.59 -33.54
C LEU A 765 -23.83 -3.15 -33.75
N SER A 766 -24.80 -4.05 -33.57
CA SER A 766 -26.23 -3.73 -33.60
C SER A 766 -26.68 -2.89 -32.41
N ASP A 767 -26.17 -3.19 -31.20
CA ASP A 767 -26.40 -2.41 -29.99
C ASP A 767 -25.14 -2.30 -29.13
N VAL A 768 -24.44 -1.17 -29.29
CA VAL A 768 -23.06 -1.01 -28.80
C VAL A 768 -22.98 -0.98 -27.29
N VAL A 769 -22.49 -2.09 -26.73
CA VAL A 769 -22.08 -2.21 -25.32
C VAL A 769 -20.58 -1.94 -25.18
N PHE A 770 -19.78 -2.47 -26.11
CA PHE A 770 -18.33 -2.35 -26.16
C PHE A 770 -17.93 -1.37 -27.26
N LYS A 771 -17.27 -0.28 -26.88
CA LYS A 771 -16.73 0.72 -27.81
C LYS A 771 -15.20 0.66 -27.85
N LEU A 772 -14.63 0.63 -29.05
CA LEU A 772 -13.20 0.81 -29.27
C LEU A 772 -12.83 2.30 -29.12
N ASN A 773 -11.83 2.60 -28.30
CA ASN A 773 -11.35 3.97 -28.09
C ASN A 773 -10.05 4.24 -28.88
N GLY A 774 -9.79 5.51 -29.18
CA GLY A 774 -8.51 5.99 -29.70
C GLY A 774 -7.41 6.01 -28.63
N GLN A 775 -6.31 6.73 -28.88
CA GLN A 775 -5.15 6.82 -27.98
C GLN A 775 -4.54 5.45 -27.64
N ALA A 776 -4.51 4.55 -28.61
CA ALA A 776 -3.79 3.29 -28.46
C ALA A 776 -2.28 3.54 -28.53
N GLU A 777 -1.49 2.64 -27.97
CA GLU A 777 -0.03 2.79 -27.88
C GLU A 777 0.68 1.50 -28.26
N VAL A 778 1.81 1.64 -28.95
CA VAL A 778 2.72 0.53 -29.25
C VAL A 778 4.03 0.75 -28.52
N PHE A 779 4.59 -0.34 -28.01
CA PHE A 779 5.84 -0.33 -27.27
C PHE A 779 6.79 -1.39 -27.82
N PHE A 780 8.08 -1.13 -27.68
CA PHE A 780 9.12 -2.14 -27.87
C PHE A 780 9.79 -2.45 -26.54
N ARG A 781 9.88 -3.75 -26.21
CA ARG A 781 10.60 -4.24 -25.04
C ARG A 781 11.72 -5.16 -25.50
N LYS A 782 12.97 -4.73 -25.25
CA LYS A 782 14.17 -5.51 -25.54
C LYS A 782 14.17 -6.83 -24.75
N ALA A 783 14.86 -7.84 -25.28
CA ALA A 783 15.25 -9.00 -24.52
C ALA A 783 16.09 -8.57 -23.30
N SER A 784 15.91 -9.27 -22.18
CA SER A 784 16.65 -8.99 -20.93
C SER A 784 17.18 -10.23 -20.24
N ILE A 785 16.94 -11.40 -20.83
CA ILE A 785 17.44 -12.69 -20.34
C ILE A 785 18.01 -13.43 -21.53
N SER A 786 19.17 -14.07 -21.36
CA SER A 786 19.67 -15.09 -22.29
C SER A 786 19.61 -16.46 -21.63
N HIS A 787 19.46 -17.52 -22.43
CA HIS A 787 19.47 -18.90 -21.95
C HIS A 787 20.40 -19.74 -22.81
N ASP A 788 21.47 -20.25 -22.21
CA ASP A 788 22.40 -21.16 -22.89
C ASP A 788 21.81 -22.57 -23.06
N LYS A 789 20.85 -22.94 -22.19
CA LYS A 789 20.16 -24.24 -22.18
C LYS A 789 18.68 -24.10 -21.80
N PRO A 790 17.80 -24.98 -22.28
CA PRO A 790 16.39 -24.98 -21.87
C PRO A 790 16.26 -25.28 -20.38
N THR A 791 15.24 -24.71 -19.72
CA THR A 791 15.00 -24.96 -18.29
C THR A 791 14.58 -26.40 -18.05
N HIS A 792 13.75 -26.95 -18.94
CA HIS A 792 13.44 -28.37 -19.00
C HIS A 792 13.56 -28.83 -20.46
N PRO A 793 14.54 -29.69 -20.78
CA PRO A 793 14.70 -30.23 -22.13
C PRO A 793 13.51 -31.08 -22.57
N ALA A 794 13.29 -31.12 -23.88
CA ALA A 794 12.33 -32.02 -24.51
C ALA A 794 12.56 -33.49 -24.10
N ASN A 795 11.48 -34.25 -24.04
CA ASN A 795 11.43 -35.68 -23.74
C ASN A 795 11.96 -36.08 -22.35
N GLN A 796 12.21 -35.12 -21.46
CA GLN A 796 12.59 -35.40 -20.06
C GLN A 796 11.40 -35.21 -19.11
N PRO A 797 11.20 -36.12 -18.13
CA PRO A 797 10.11 -36.00 -17.17
C PRO A 797 10.34 -34.85 -16.19
N ILE A 798 9.33 -33.99 -16.05
CA ILE A 798 9.33 -32.84 -15.13
C ILE A 798 8.43 -33.14 -13.95
N LYS A 799 8.93 -32.96 -12.73
CA LYS A 799 8.14 -33.14 -11.50
C LYS A 799 7.06 -32.06 -11.38
N ASN A 800 5.80 -32.48 -11.27
CA ASN A 800 4.69 -31.57 -11.02
C ASN A 800 4.78 -31.06 -9.57
N LYS A 801 4.66 -29.73 -9.40
CA LYS A 801 4.88 -29.07 -8.10
C LYS A 801 3.72 -29.19 -7.12
N ASN A 802 2.50 -29.40 -7.62
CA ASN A 802 1.34 -29.63 -6.74
C ASN A 802 1.41 -31.08 -6.23
N ILE A 803 1.66 -31.22 -4.92
CA ILE A 803 1.79 -32.51 -4.21
C ILE A 803 0.51 -33.35 -4.35
N LEU A 804 -0.65 -32.68 -4.43
CA LEU A 804 -1.98 -33.29 -4.54
C LEU A 804 -2.36 -33.67 -5.97
N ASN A 805 -1.53 -33.35 -6.97
CA ASN A 805 -1.81 -33.75 -8.35
C ASN A 805 -1.69 -35.28 -8.48
N LYS A 806 -2.68 -35.92 -9.12
CA LYS A 806 -2.67 -37.35 -9.45
C LYS A 806 -1.49 -37.70 -10.37
N LYS A 807 -1.23 -36.86 -11.37
CA LYS A 807 -0.07 -36.98 -12.27
C LYS A 807 1.16 -36.39 -11.59
N LYS A 808 2.16 -37.21 -11.23
CA LYS A 808 3.36 -36.74 -10.52
C LYS A 808 4.44 -36.14 -11.43
N THR A 809 4.52 -36.58 -12.67
CA THR A 809 5.47 -36.07 -13.66
C THR A 809 4.78 -35.79 -14.99
N SER A 810 5.31 -34.84 -15.76
CA SER A 810 4.86 -34.51 -17.11
C SER A 810 6.05 -34.49 -18.06
N THR A 811 5.91 -35.10 -19.23
CA THR A 811 6.92 -35.10 -20.29
C THR A 811 6.36 -34.36 -21.50
N PHE A 812 7.18 -33.55 -22.15
CA PHE A 812 6.80 -32.75 -23.32
C PHE A 812 7.79 -33.01 -24.47
N GLU A 813 7.30 -33.08 -25.70
CA GLU A 813 8.13 -33.32 -26.90
C GLU A 813 8.95 -32.10 -27.35
N TYR A 814 8.89 -31.02 -26.57
CA TYR A 814 9.53 -29.74 -26.86
C TYR A 814 10.09 -29.11 -25.60
N ASP A 815 11.08 -28.23 -25.77
CA ASP A 815 11.74 -27.54 -24.67
C ASP A 815 10.81 -26.55 -23.95
N LEU A 816 10.90 -26.54 -22.62
CA LEU A 816 10.32 -25.50 -21.79
C LEU A 816 11.40 -24.55 -21.29
N ILE A 817 11.26 -23.28 -21.68
CA ILE A 817 12.18 -22.22 -21.29
C ILE A 817 11.44 -21.32 -20.29
N LYS A 818 11.94 -21.27 -19.05
CA LYS A 818 11.41 -20.37 -18.02
C LYS A 818 11.52 -18.94 -18.51
N ASP A 819 10.44 -18.18 -18.40
CA ASP A 819 10.42 -16.76 -18.76
C ASP A 819 10.84 -16.46 -20.21
N LYS A 820 10.70 -17.44 -21.13
CA LYS A 820 10.99 -17.33 -22.58
C LYS A 820 10.57 -16.00 -23.20
N ARG A 821 9.41 -15.48 -22.80
CA ARG A 821 8.87 -14.21 -23.29
C ARG A 821 9.81 -13.02 -23.07
N PHE A 822 10.78 -13.07 -22.16
CA PHE A 822 11.78 -12.02 -21.89
C PHE A 822 13.15 -12.29 -22.56
N SER A 823 13.33 -13.46 -23.16
CA SER A 823 14.52 -13.81 -23.96
C SER A 823 14.48 -13.31 -25.41
N GLN A 824 13.40 -12.62 -25.75
CA GLN A 824 13.15 -12.13 -27.10
C GLN A 824 12.66 -10.69 -27.02
N ASP A 825 13.06 -9.92 -28.02
CA ASP A 825 12.47 -8.63 -28.32
C ASP A 825 10.98 -8.81 -28.61
N LYS A 826 10.15 -7.93 -28.04
CA LYS A 826 8.69 -8.00 -28.19
C LYS A 826 8.11 -6.63 -28.48
N PHE A 827 7.24 -6.57 -29.48
CA PHE A 827 6.34 -5.44 -29.67
C PHE A 827 5.06 -5.68 -28.86
N GLN A 828 4.52 -4.63 -28.24
CA GLN A 828 3.33 -4.71 -27.40
C GLN A 828 2.33 -3.65 -27.85
N PHE A 829 1.05 -4.01 -27.90
CA PHE A 829 -0.05 -3.13 -28.24
C PHE A 829 -0.98 -2.95 -27.05
N HIS A 830 -1.22 -1.70 -26.69
CA HIS A 830 -2.14 -1.31 -25.63
C HIS A 830 -3.30 -0.54 -26.26
N VAL A 831 -4.52 -1.04 -26.09
CA VAL A 831 -5.71 -0.48 -26.74
C VAL A 831 -6.84 -0.26 -25.73
N PRO A 832 -7.27 0.99 -25.51
CA PRO A 832 -8.37 1.29 -24.60
C PRO A 832 -9.74 0.98 -25.23
N ILE A 833 -10.68 0.60 -24.38
CA ILE A 833 -12.08 0.31 -24.71
C ILE A 833 -13.00 0.90 -23.64
N THR A 834 -14.26 1.15 -24.00
CA THR A 834 -15.33 1.51 -23.06
C THR A 834 -16.36 0.38 -23.03
N LEU A 835 -16.71 -0.06 -21.82
CA LEU A 835 -17.77 -1.00 -21.52
C LEU A 835 -19.06 -0.25 -21.15
N ASN A 836 -20.22 -0.86 -21.42
CA ASN A 836 -21.55 -0.26 -21.21
C ASN A 836 -21.67 1.13 -21.83
N PHE A 837 -21.21 1.27 -23.07
CA PHE A 837 -21.12 2.54 -23.78
C PHE A 837 -22.45 3.31 -23.80
N LYS A 838 -23.58 2.62 -24.02
CA LYS A 838 -24.91 3.23 -24.01
C LYS A 838 -25.59 3.34 -22.64
N SER A 839 -24.85 3.21 -21.55
CA SER A 839 -25.42 3.29 -20.19
C SER A 839 -26.09 4.63 -19.86
N THR A 840 -26.93 4.60 -18.83
CA THR A 840 -27.75 5.73 -18.38
C THR A 840 -26.99 6.78 -17.57
N GLY A 841 -25.78 6.47 -17.09
CA GLY A 841 -24.93 7.38 -16.30
C GLY A 841 -25.22 7.42 -14.79
N ARG A 842 -25.82 6.35 -14.24
CA ARG A 842 -26.13 6.23 -12.81
C ARG A 842 -24.91 5.69 -12.04
N ASP A 843 -23.99 6.57 -11.66
CA ASP A 843 -22.75 6.19 -10.95
C ASP A 843 -22.98 5.71 -9.49
N ASN A 844 -24.04 6.22 -8.82
CA ASN A 844 -24.47 5.77 -7.50
C ASN A 844 -25.71 4.88 -7.60
N ILE A 845 -25.55 3.61 -7.25
CA ILE A 845 -26.58 2.57 -7.35
C ILE A 845 -27.19 2.19 -6.00
N ASN A 846 -26.72 2.80 -4.89
CA ASN A 846 -27.18 2.49 -3.54
C ASN A 846 -28.72 2.57 -3.40
N PRO A 847 -29.41 3.59 -3.94
CA PRO A 847 -30.88 3.66 -3.86
C PRO A 847 -31.57 2.46 -4.51
N THR A 848 -31.10 2.04 -5.68
CA THR A 848 -31.62 0.85 -6.38
C THR A 848 -31.41 -0.42 -5.56
N VAL A 849 -30.28 -0.54 -4.86
CA VAL A 849 -30.02 -1.67 -3.95
C VAL A 849 -30.95 -1.65 -2.74
N TRP A 850 -31.28 -0.48 -2.18
CA TRP A 850 -32.25 -0.39 -1.09
C TRP A 850 -33.64 -0.87 -1.52
N GLU A 851 -34.10 -0.45 -2.70
CA GLU A 851 -35.35 -0.96 -3.25
C GLU A 851 -35.33 -2.48 -3.48
N HIS A 852 -34.22 -3.00 -3.99
CA HIS A 852 -34.02 -4.45 -4.16
C HIS A 852 -34.11 -5.18 -2.82
N ILE A 853 -33.45 -4.68 -1.78
CA ILE A 853 -33.49 -5.26 -0.42
C ILE A 853 -34.90 -5.21 0.17
N ARG A 854 -35.64 -4.11 -0.04
CA ARG A 854 -37.03 -3.97 0.44
C ARG A 854 -37.96 -5.00 -0.20
N LYS A 855 -37.80 -5.23 -1.50
CA LYS A 855 -38.63 -6.16 -2.29
C LYS A 855 -38.20 -7.63 -2.18
N SER A 856 -37.00 -7.90 -1.69
CA SER A 856 -36.46 -9.27 -1.61
C SER A 856 -36.97 -10.00 -0.37
N GLU A 857 -37.64 -11.13 -0.61
CA GLU A 857 -38.01 -12.12 0.41
C GLU A 857 -36.90 -13.16 0.62
N ASP A 858 -36.21 -13.57 -0.46
CA ASP A 858 -35.08 -14.51 -0.45
C ASP A 858 -33.76 -13.76 -0.68
N LEU A 859 -33.13 -13.34 0.41
CA LEU A 859 -31.87 -12.58 0.43
C LEU A 859 -30.90 -13.25 1.41
N HIS A 860 -29.62 -13.24 1.08
CA HIS A 860 -28.58 -13.76 1.95
C HIS A 860 -27.53 -12.69 2.28
N VAL A 861 -26.72 -12.97 3.29
CA VAL A 861 -25.60 -12.10 3.68
C VAL A 861 -24.31 -12.91 3.70
N ILE A 862 -23.30 -12.42 2.99
CA ILE A 862 -21.93 -12.92 3.04
C ILE A 862 -21.13 -12.02 3.98
N GLY A 863 -20.74 -12.53 5.15
CA GLY A 863 -19.79 -11.88 6.03
C GLY A 863 -18.36 -12.35 5.72
N ILE A 864 -17.41 -11.41 5.66
CA ILE A 864 -16.00 -11.72 5.41
C ILE A 864 -15.15 -11.11 6.51
N ASP A 865 -14.47 -11.99 7.26
CA ASP A 865 -13.50 -11.62 8.28
C ASP A 865 -12.07 -11.70 7.75
N ARG A 866 -11.18 -10.90 8.37
CA ARG A 866 -9.83 -10.60 7.90
C ARG A 866 -8.80 -10.84 9.01
N GLY A 867 -8.18 -12.00 8.98
CA GLY A 867 -7.24 -12.46 9.99
C GLY A 867 -5.79 -12.66 9.52
N GLU A 868 -4.92 -13.01 10.47
CA GLU A 868 -3.53 -13.40 10.21
C GLU A 868 -3.34 -14.92 10.12
N ARG A 869 -4.23 -15.71 10.73
CA ARG A 869 -4.28 -17.18 10.65
C ARG A 869 -5.02 -17.59 9.39
N HIS A 870 -6.27 -17.16 9.28
CA HIS A 870 -7.02 -17.18 8.03
C HIS A 870 -6.89 -15.84 7.33
N LEU A 871 -6.29 -15.82 6.13
CA LEU A 871 -6.12 -14.61 5.34
C LEU A 871 -7.46 -13.92 5.11
N LEU A 872 -8.49 -14.72 4.81
CA LEU A 872 -9.89 -14.34 4.73
C LEU A 872 -10.73 -15.54 5.21
N TYR A 873 -11.77 -15.27 6.00
CA TYR A 873 -12.78 -16.25 6.38
C TYR A 873 -14.14 -15.78 5.89
N LEU A 874 -14.93 -16.69 5.33
CA LEU A 874 -16.23 -16.38 4.77
C LEU A 874 -17.33 -17.13 5.50
N THR A 875 -18.46 -16.46 5.74
CA THR A 875 -19.71 -17.08 6.22
C THR A 875 -20.90 -16.52 5.45
N VAL A 876 -21.73 -17.41 4.90
CA VAL A 876 -23.00 -17.09 4.25
C VAL A 876 -24.13 -17.44 5.20
N ILE A 877 -25.03 -16.49 5.45
CA ILE A 877 -26.23 -16.71 6.26
C ILE A 877 -27.49 -16.33 5.49
N ASP A 878 -28.61 -16.99 5.81
CA ASP A 878 -29.94 -16.54 5.38
C ASP A 878 -30.49 -15.41 6.24
N MET A 879 -31.70 -14.92 5.89
CA MET A 879 -32.41 -13.87 6.63
C MET A 879 -32.68 -14.21 8.11
N LYS A 880 -32.69 -15.50 8.46
CA LYS A 880 -32.90 -15.99 9.83
C LYS A 880 -31.59 -16.21 10.58
N GLY A 881 -30.46 -15.89 9.97
CA GLY A 881 -29.13 -16.05 10.55
C GLY A 881 -28.62 -17.48 10.55
N ASN A 882 -29.25 -18.42 9.83
CA ASN A 882 -28.71 -19.77 9.73
C ASN A 882 -27.51 -19.79 8.79
N ILE A 883 -26.42 -20.41 9.22
CA ILE A 883 -25.23 -20.60 8.39
C ILE A 883 -25.56 -21.56 7.25
N LYS A 884 -25.40 -21.08 6.01
CA LYS A 884 -25.50 -21.91 4.79
C LYS A 884 -24.14 -22.46 4.36
N LYS A 885 -23.10 -21.62 4.46
CA LYS A 885 -21.70 -21.98 4.15
C LYS A 885 -20.78 -21.23 5.10
N GLN A 886 -19.74 -21.90 5.60
CA GLN A 886 -18.64 -21.26 6.33
C GLN A 886 -17.32 -21.95 5.97
N PHE A 887 -16.28 -21.20 5.61
CA PHE A 887 -14.97 -21.78 5.30
C PHE A 887 -13.87 -20.71 5.23
N SER A 888 -12.64 -21.15 5.48
CA SER A 888 -11.42 -20.37 5.24
C SER A 888 -11.09 -20.34 3.75
N LEU A 889 -10.62 -19.19 3.28
CA LEU A 889 -10.10 -19.02 1.92
C LEU A 889 -8.58 -19.25 1.83
N ASN A 890 -7.92 -19.76 2.88
CA ASN A 890 -6.49 -20.09 2.83
C ASN A 890 -6.18 -21.11 1.72
N GLU A 891 -7.01 -22.15 1.58
CA GLU A 891 -6.96 -23.11 0.48
C GLU A 891 -8.08 -22.80 -0.52
N ILE A 892 -7.69 -22.67 -1.79
CA ILE A 892 -8.64 -22.56 -2.90
C ILE A 892 -8.78 -23.92 -3.57
N VAL A 893 -10.03 -24.37 -3.68
CA VAL A 893 -10.43 -25.60 -4.37
C VAL A 893 -11.08 -25.24 -5.70
N ASN A 894 -10.52 -25.78 -6.79
CA ASN A 894 -11.02 -25.59 -8.15
C ASN A 894 -11.28 -26.94 -8.80
N GLU A 895 -12.35 -27.03 -9.58
CA GLU A 895 -12.65 -28.22 -10.39
C GLU A 895 -12.43 -27.91 -11.87
N TYR A 896 -11.74 -28.81 -12.56
CA TYR A 896 -11.52 -28.69 -13.99
C TYR A 896 -11.43 -30.06 -14.64
N ASN A 897 -12.28 -30.30 -15.66
CA ASN A 897 -12.41 -31.59 -16.36
C ASN A 897 -12.53 -32.79 -15.39
N GLY A 898 -13.39 -32.68 -14.38
CA GLY A 898 -13.62 -33.72 -13.37
C GLY A 898 -12.45 -33.95 -12.38
N ASN A 899 -11.42 -33.10 -12.39
CA ASN A 899 -10.32 -33.16 -11.42
C ASN A 899 -10.39 -31.98 -10.43
N THR A 900 -10.25 -32.29 -9.14
CA THR A 900 -10.16 -31.31 -8.07
C THR A 900 -8.71 -30.89 -7.84
N TYR A 901 -8.44 -29.58 -7.92
CA TYR A 901 -7.16 -28.97 -7.65
C TYR A 901 -7.25 -28.11 -6.39
N ARG A 902 -6.42 -28.43 -5.40
CA ARG A 902 -6.30 -27.70 -4.15
C ARG A 902 -5.00 -26.91 -4.13
N THR A 903 -5.07 -25.64 -3.74
CA THR A 903 -3.91 -24.75 -3.62
C THR A 903 -4.00 -23.97 -2.31
N ASN A 904 -3.12 -24.29 -1.36
CA ASN A 904 -3.01 -23.54 -0.10
C ASN A 904 -2.16 -22.27 -0.32
N TYR A 905 -2.82 -21.13 -0.48
CA TYR A 905 -2.17 -19.84 -0.68
C TYR A 905 -1.57 -19.27 0.60
N HIS A 906 -2.10 -19.63 1.78
CA HIS A 906 -1.50 -19.22 3.05
C HIS A 906 -0.07 -19.74 3.18
N ASP A 907 0.13 -21.03 2.93
CA ASP A 907 1.47 -21.66 3.00
C ASP A 907 2.39 -21.13 1.90
N LEU A 908 1.87 -20.91 0.69
CA LEU A 908 2.66 -20.32 -0.39
C LEU A 908 3.11 -18.90 -0.06
N LEU A 909 2.25 -18.08 0.57
CA LEU A 909 2.60 -16.73 1.00
C LEU A 909 3.59 -16.74 2.17
N ALA A 910 3.41 -17.64 3.15
CA ALA A 910 4.33 -17.80 4.28
C ALA A 910 5.72 -18.24 3.80
N LYS A 911 5.79 -19.27 2.95
CA LYS A 911 7.04 -19.69 2.30
C LYS A 911 7.67 -18.56 1.50
N LYS A 912 6.85 -17.75 0.79
CA LYS A 912 7.37 -16.63 0.01
C LYS A 912 7.95 -15.52 0.89
N GLU A 913 7.34 -15.25 2.03
CA GLU A 913 7.82 -14.30 3.03
C GLU A 913 9.16 -14.75 3.62
N GLU A 914 9.31 -16.04 3.95
CA GLU A 914 10.57 -16.64 4.39
C GLU A 914 11.67 -16.56 3.31
N GLU A 915 11.36 -16.98 2.07
CA GLU A 915 12.30 -16.88 0.93
C GLU A 915 12.77 -15.43 0.71
N ARG A 916 11.90 -14.45 0.92
CA ARG A 916 12.22 -13.02 0.79
C ARG A 916 13.07 -12.51 1.94
N ASP A 917 12.83 -12.96 3.17
CA ASP A 917 13.68 -12.63 4.31
C ASP A 917 15.09 -13.20 4.14
N ILE A 918 15.19 -14.47 3.71
CA ILE A 918 16.47 -15.09 3.33
C ILE A 918 17.14 -14.29 2.22
N ALA A 919 16.43 -14.00 1.12
CA ALA A 919 17.00 -13.26 -0.02
C ALA A 919 17.49 -11.86 0.36
N ARG A 920 16.80 -11.15 1.27
CA ARG A 920 17.26 -9.86 1.81
C ARG A 920 18.54 -10.01 2.59
N LYS A 921 18.61 -11.01 3.47
CA LYS A 921 19.80 -11.29 4.29
C LYS A 921 20.98 -11.74 3.44
N SER A 922 20.74 -12.46 2.34
CA SER A 922 21.77 -13.03 1.46
C SER A 922 22.05 -12.23 0.17
N TRP A 923 21.44 -11.04 0.01
CA TRP A 923 21.55 -10.17 -1.17
C TRP A 923 21.15 -10.80 -2.50
N GLN A 924 20.35 -11.85 -2.44
CA GLN A 924 19.82 -12.51 -3.62
C GLN A 924 18.64 -11.72 -4.17
N THR A 925 18.26 -11.97 -5.43
CA THR A 925 17.08 -11.35 -6.02
C THR A 925 15.84 -11.59 -5.16
N ILE A 926 15.26 -10.50 -4.64
CA ILE A 926 14.04 -10.56 -3.85
C ILE A 926 12.85 -10.73 -4.80
N GLU A 927 12.31 -11.95 -4.89
CA GLU A 927 11.13 -12.21 -5.69
C GLU A 927 9.90 -11.48 -5.14
N ASN A 928 9.03 -11.00 -6.02
CA ASN A 928 7.86 -10.25 -5.58
C ASN A 928 6.79 -11.17 -4.95
N ILE A 929 6.32 -10.79 -3.76
CA ILE A 929 5.13 -11.40 -3.13
C ILE A 929 3.81 -10.83 -3.68
N LYS A 930 3.86 -9.64 -4.29
CA LYS A 930 2.68 -8.88 -4.74
C LYS A 930 1.85 -9.66 -5.78
N GLU A 931 2.51 -10.33 -6.72
CA GLU A 931 1.90 -11.08 -7.81
C GLU A 931 1.27 -12.38 -7.30
N LEU A 932 1.89 -13.05 -6.32
CA LEU A 932 1.30 -14.20 -5.64
C LEU A 932 0.02 -13.81 -4.90
N LYS A 933 0.01 -12.65 -4.22
CA LYS A 933 -1.21 -12.08 -3.62
C LYS A 933 -2.28 -11.74 -4.66
N GLU A 934 -1.92 -11.19 -5.81
CA GLU A 934 -2.88 -10.93 -6.91
C GLU A 934 -3.49 -12.23 -7.42
N GLY A 935 -2.67 -13.27 -7.58
CA GLY A 935 -3.13 -14.60 -7.93
C GLY A 935 -4.13 -15.15 -6.92
N TYR A 936 -3.78 -15.16 -5.64
CA TYR A 936 -4.66 -15.55 -4.55
C TYR A 936 -5.99 -14.79 -4.57
N LEU A 937 -5.91 -13.45 -4.55
CA LEU A 937 -7.09 -12.60 -4.52
C LEU A 937 -7.98 -12.80 -5.74
N SER A 938 -7.41 -13.02 -6.93
CA SER A 938 -8.22 -13.30 -8.12
C SER A 938 -9.11 -14.54 -7.97
N GLN A 939 -8.63 -15.58 -7.28
CA GLN A 939 -9.40 -16.79 -6.98
C GLN A 939 -10.47 -16.51 -5.93
N VAL A 940 -10.11 -15.77 -4.87
CA VAL A 940 -11.07 -15.37 -3.83
C VAL A 940 -12.21 -14.54 -4.41
N ILE A 941 -11.90 -13.51 -5.22
CA ILE A 941 -12.91 -12.65 -5.85
C ILE A 941 -13.83 -13.49 -6.74
N HIS A 942 -13.29 -14.47 -7.46
CA HIS A 942 -14.11 -15.38 -8.25
C HIS A 942 -15.11 -16.15 -7.38
N LYS A 943 -14.66 -16.78 -6.29
CA LYS A 943 -15.52 -17.51 -5.36
C LYS A 943 -16.59 -16.64 -4.71
N ILE A 944 -16.23 -15.44 -4.25
CA ILE A 944 -17.21 -14.51 -3.68
C ILE A 944 -18.23 -14.08 -4.73
N SER A 945 -17.79 -13.81 -5.97
CA SER A 945 -18.70 -13.41 -7.05
C SER A 945 -19.68 -14.53 -7.42
N GLU A 946 -19.25 -15.80 -7.38
CA GLU A 946 -20.14 -16.96 -7.56
C GLU A 946 -21.20 -16.99 -6.45
N LEU A 947 -20.80 -16.85 -5.18
CA LEU A 947 -21.72 -16.87 -4.04
C LEU A 947 -22.71 -15.70 -4.03
N ILE A 948 -22.30 -14.50 -4.46
CA ILE A 948 -23.20 -13.34 -4.59
C ILE A 948 -24.36 -13.67 -5.55
N VAL A 949 -24.05 -14.28 -6.69
CA VAL A 949 -25.05 -14.64 -7.70
C VAL A 949 -25.86 -15.87 -7.27
N GLU A 950 -25.21 -16.89 -6.71
CA GLU A 950 -25.86 -18.13 -6.24
C GLU A 950 -26.92 -17.86 -5.15
N TYR A 951 -26.61 -16.99 -4.19
CA TYR A 951 -27.46 -16.76 -3.02
C TYR A 951 -28.24 -15.43 -3.05
N ASN A 952 -28.19 -14.67 -4.14
CA ASN A 952 -28.70 -13.29 -4.19
C ASN A 952 -28.23 -12.50 -2.94
N ALA A 953 -26.92 -12.45 -2.72
CA ALA A 953 -26.37 -12.05 -1.44
C ALA A 953 -25.75 -10.64 -1.45
N ILE A 954 -25.97 -9.88 -0.39
CA ILE A 954 -25.14 -8.70 -0.07
C ILE A 954 -23.86 -9.16 0.63
N VAL A 955 -22.78 -8.38 0.52
CA VAL A 955 -21.50 -8.66 1.20
C VAL A 955 -21.25 -7.61 2.26
N VAL A 956 -20.90 -8.04 3.47
CA VAL A 956 -20.57 -7.18 4.60
C VAL A 956 -19.11 -7.37 4.96
N LEU A 957 -18.40 -6.25 5.02
CA LEU A 957 -16.99 -6.16 5.36
C LEU A 957 -16.82 -5.29 6.61
N GLU A 958 -15.72 -5.48 7.33
CA GLU A 958 -15.38 -4.56 8.41
C GLU A 958 -14.90 -3.21 7.87
N ASP A 959 -15.22 -2.14 8.58
CA ASP A 959 -14.63 -0.82 8.37
C ASP A 959 -13.31 -0.73 9.15
N LEU A 960 -12.21 -1.11 8.48
CA LEU A 960 -10.88 -1.08 9.08
C LEU A 960 -10.29 0.33 8.99
N ASN A 961 -9.97 0.91 10.15
CA ASN A 961 -9.32 2.21 10.17
C ASN A 961 -7.89 2.16 9.56
N MET A 962 -7.45 3.29 8.98
CA MET A 962 -6.15 3.39 8.31
C MET A 962 -4.96 3.14 9.25
N GLY A 963 -5.09 3.44 10.55
CA GLY A 963 -4.04 3.19 11.55
C GLY A 963 -3.79 1.70 11.79
N PHE A 964 -4.86 0.91 11.87
CA PHE A 964 -4.83 -0.54 12.01
C PHE A 964 -4.19 -1.21 10.79
N MET A 965 -4.60 -0.79 9.58
CA MET A 965 -4.00 -1.29 8.35
C MET A 965 -2.50 -0.96 8.27
N ARG A 966 -2.08 0.26 8.64
CA ARG A 966 -0.66 0.65 8.70
C ARG A 966 0.14 -0.17 9.71
N GLY A 967 -0.43 -0.46 10.89
CA GLY A 967 0.23 -1.30 11.91
C GLY A 967 0.56 -2.70 11.39
N ARG A 968 -0.28 -3.26 10.51
CA ARG A 968 -0.13 -4.59 9.92
C ARG A 968 0.59 -4.61 8.57
N GLN A 969 1.04 -3.47 8.03
CA GLN A 969 1.86 -3.44 6.80
C GLN A 969 3.20 -4.17 6.96
N LYS A 970 3.69 -4.32 8.21
CA LYS A 970 4.89 -5.09 8.54
C LYS A 970 4.72 -6.59 8.32
N VAL A 971 3.48 -7.09 8.28
CA VAL A 971 3.14 -8.48 7.97
C VAL A 971 3.00 -8.60 6.46
N GLU A 972 4.00 -9.20 5.81
CA GLU A 972 4.08 -9.18 4.35
C GLU A 972 3.02 -10.04 3.68
N LYS A 973 2.34 -10.94 4.39
CA LYS A 973 1.20 -11.70 3.85
C LYS A 973 -0.14 -10.94 3.84
N SER A 974 -0.27 -9.76 4.45
CA SER A 974 -1.54 -9.02 4.52
C SER A 974 -2.13 -8.64 3.14
N VAL A 975 -3.44 -8.82 2.94
CA VAL A 975 -4.13 -8.62 1.65
C VAL A 975 -5.28 -7.59 1.66
N TYR A 976 -5.52 -6.95 2.81
CA TYR A 976 -6.78 -6.28 3.15
C TYR A 976 -7.27 -5.20 2.15
N GLN A 977 -6.50 -4.14 1.93
CA GLN A 977 -6.94 -3.03 1.05
C GLN A 977 -7.03 -3.46 -0.42
N LYS A 978 -6.15 -4.37 -0.84
CA LYS A 978 -6.09 -4.85 -2.21
C LYS A 978 -7.26 -5.77 -2.54
N PHE A 979 -7.67 -6.59 -1.58
CA PHE A 979 -8.86 -7.42 -1.67
C PHE A 979 -10.11 -6.57 -1.97
N GLU A 980 -10.36 -5.53 -1.17
CA GLU A 980 -11.51 -4.65 -1.37
C GLU A 980 -11.52 -4.00 -2.75
N LYS A 981 -10.37 -3.44 -3.17
CA LYS A 981 -10.28 -2.81 -4.49
C LYS A 981 -10.59 -3.81 -5.60
N MET A 982 -10.01 -5.02 -5.56
CA MET A 982 -10.23 -6.04 -6.58
C MET A 982 -11.67 -6.55 -6.60
N LEU A 983 -12.33 -6.64 -5.43
CA LEU A 983 -13.75 -6.98 -5.34
C LEU A 983 -14.61 -5.89 -5.99
N ILE A 984 -14.41 -4.62 -5.62
CA ILE A 984 -15.15 -3.50 -6.21
C ILE A 984 -14.92 -3.43 -7.72
N ASP A 985 -13.67 -3.48 -8.18
CA ASP A 985 -13.31 -3.43 -9.60
C ASP A 985 -13.96 -4.57 -10.42
N LYS A 986 -14.14 -5.76 -9.81
CA LYS A 986 -14.82 -6.90 -10.46
C LYS A 986 -16.34 -6.72 -10.44
N LEU A 987 -16.92 -6.26 -9.34
CA LEU A 987 -18.37 -6.02 -9.22
C LEU A 987 -18.85 -4.80 -10.01
N ASN A 988 -17.96 -3.89 -10.38
CA ASN A 988 -18.22 -2.82 -11.34
C ASN A 988 -18.60 -3.38 -12.72
N TYR A 989 -18.10 -4.58 -13.07
CA TYR A 989 -18.43 -5.30 -14.30
C TYR A 989 -18.25 -6.81 -14.13
N LEU A 990 -19.25 -7.45 -13.55
CA LEU A 990 -19.27 -8.87 -13.26
C LEU A 990 -19.92 -9.64 -14.41
N SER A 991 -19.08 -10.28 -15.21
CA SER A 991 -19.47 -11.25 -16.22
C SER A 991 -18.91 -12.65 -15.93
N ASP A 992 -19.70 -13.66 -16.30
CA ASP A 992 -19.29 -15.05 -16.43
C ASP A 992 -18.91 -15.34 -17.90
N LYS A 993 -17.69 -15.80 -18.09
CA LYS A 993 -17.14 -16.10 -19.43
C LYS A 993 -17.66 -17.41 -20.02
N ASN A 994 -18.36 -18.24 -19.24
CA ASN A 994 -18.95 -19.50 -19.69
C ASN A 994 -20.39 -19.32 -20.18
N LYS A 995 -21.04 -18.19 -19.88
CA LYS A 995 -22.38 -17.85 -20.37
C LYS A 995 -22.36 -17.35 -21.81
N VAL A 996 -23.48 -17.53 -22.51
CA VAL A 996 -23.74 -16.89 -23.80
C VAL A 996 -23.69 -15.36 -23.62
N PRO A 997 -23.10 -14.58 -24.54
CA PRO A 997 -22.87 -13.15 -24.33
C PRO A 997 -24.09 -12.32 -23.91
N GLU A 998 -25.26 -12.61 -24.50
CA GLU A 998 -26.53 -11.92 -24.30
C GLU A 998 -27.29 -12.39 -23.05
N ALA A 999 -26.91 -13.52 -22.46
CA ALA A 999 -27.55 -14.03 -21.26
C ALA A 999 -27.30 -13.10 -20.06
N GLU A 1000 -28.14 -13.20 -19.04
CA GLU A 1000 -27.96 -12.44 -17.80
C GLU A 1000 -26.64 -12.82 -17.12
N GLY A 1001 -25.80 -11.81 -16.82
CA GLY A 1001 -24.43 -12.01 -16.34
C GLY A 1001 -23.44 -12.46 -17.43
N GLY A 1002 -23.87 -12.54 -18.70
CA GLY A 1002 -23.01 -12.69 -19.87
C GLY A 1002 -22.21 -11.41 -20.15
N ILE A 1003 -21.31 -11.45 -21.13
CA ILE A 1003 -20.41 -10.31 -21.37
C ILE A 1003 -21.11 -9.08 -21.96
N LEU A 1004 -22.24 -9.18 -22.66
CA LEU A 1004 -23.00 -8.01 -23.13
C LEU A 1004 -23.97 -7.48 -22.06
N ASN A 1005 -24.36 -8.36 -21.13
CA ASN A 1005 -25.33 -8.07 -20.06
C ASN A 1005 -24.74 -8.34 -18.67
N ALA A 1006 -23.52 -7.86 -18.46
CA ALA A 1006 -22.77 -8.03 -17.21
C ALA A 1006 -23.39 -7.23 -16.07
N TYR A 1007 -23.31 -7.76 -14.85
CA TYR A 1007 -23.81 -7.06 -13.66
C TYR A 1007 -22.90 -5.91 -13.23
N GLN A 1008 -23.49 -4.87 -12.66
CA GLN A 1008 -22.85 -3.74 -12.00
C GLN A 1008 -23.40 -3.63 -10.58
N LEU A 1009 -22.77 -4.35 -9.65
CA LEU A 1009 -23.25 -4.55 -8.27
C LEU A 1009 -22.60 -3.59 -7.26
N THR A 1010 -21.73 -2.69 -7.70
CA THR A 1010 -21.06 -1.67 -6.88
C THR A 1010 -21.14 -0.31 -7.55
N ASN A 1011 -20.98 0.77 -6.77
CA ASN A 1011 -20.79 2.10 -7.34
C ASN A 1011 -19.48 2.15 -8.13
N LYS A 1012 -19.41 3.06 -9.12
CA LYS A 1012 -18.17 3.30 -9.86
C LYS A 1012 -17.05 3.70 -8.89
N PHE A 1013 -15.95 2.96 -8.90
CA PHE A 1013 -14.86 3.22 -7.96
C PHE A 1013 -14.06 4.47 -8.34
N GLU A 1014 -13.93 5.41 -7.40
CA GLU A 1014 -13.07 6.59 -7.54
C GLU A 1014 -11.88 6.55 -6.59
N SER A 1015 -12.15 6.53 -5.27
CA SER A 1015 -11.15 6.41 -4.22
C SER A 1015 -11.78 5.81 -2.96
N PHE A 1016 -10.97 5.25 -2.07
CA PHE A 1016 -11.45 4.72 -0.79
C PHE A 1016 -12.05 5.81 0.12
N GLU A 1017 -11.60 7.06 0.00
CA GLU A 1017 -12.14 8.20 0.78
C GLU A 1017 -13.58 8.54 0.41
N LYS A 1018 -13.97 8.24 -0.83
CA LYS A 1018 -15.34 8.44 -1.34
C LYS A 1018 -16.25 7.22 -1.12
N VAL A 1019 -15.69 6.09 -0.67
CA VAL A 1019 -16.48 4.92 -0.29
C VAL A 1019 -17.02 5.16 1.12
N GLY A 1020 -18.33 5.38 1.22
CA GLY A 1020 -19.03 5.48 2.51
C GLY A 1020 -19.28 4.11 3.15
N LYS A 1021 -20.32 4.02 3.97
CA LYS A 1021 -20.75 2.75 4.59
C LYS A 1021 -21.34 1.72 3.62
N GLN A 1022 -21.51 2.09 2.34
CA GLN A 1022 -22.06 1.24 1.31
C GLN A 1022 -21.54 1.63 -0.09
N SER A 1023 -21.26 0.62 -0.92
CA SER A 1023 -21.10 0.73 -2.37
C SER A 1023 -21.86 -0.41 -3.04
N GLY A 1024 -23.08 -0.13 -3.50
CA GLY A 1024 -24.00 -1.12 -4.05
C GLY A 1024 -24.27 -2.26 -3.06
N PHE A 1025 -23.90 -3.48 -3.44
CA PHE A 1025 -24.06 -4.73 -2.67
C PHE A 1025 -22.98 -4.90 -1.59
N LEU A 1026 -21.99 -4.01 -1.50
CA LEU A 1026 -20.97 -4.03 -0.46
C LEU A 1026 -21.33 -3.07 0.67
N PHE A 1027 -21.33 -3.56 1.90
CA PHE A 1027 -21.61 -2.80 3.12
C PHE A 1027 -20.44 -2.87 4.08
N TYR A 1028 -20.20 -1.78 4.81
CA TYR A 1028 -19.08 -1.65 5.75
C TYR A 1028 -19.60 -1.42 7.17
N THR A 1029 -19.21 -2.30 8.10
CA THR A 1029 -19.66 -2.25 9.50
C THR A 1029 -18.49 -2.23 10.48
N GLN A 1030 -18.70 -1.74 11.69
CA GLN A 1030 -17.64 -1.70 12.70
C GLN A 1030 -17.22 -3.11 13.16
N ALA A 1031 -15.91 -3.33 13.30
CA ALA A 1031 -15.31 -4.60 13.78
C ALA A 1031 -15.54 -4.88 15.28
N TRP A 1032 -16.17 -3.97 16.02
CA TRP A 1032 -16.31 -4.10 17.47
C TRP A 1032 -17.16 -5.33 17.84
N ASN A 1033 -16.59 -6.20 18.69
CA ASN A 1033 -17.17 -7.45 19.20
C ASN A 1033 -17.84 -8.34 18.13
N THR A 1034 -17.15 -8.58 17.02
CA THR A 1034 -17.52 -9.59 16.00
C THR A 1034 -16.91 -10.96 16.30
N SER A 1035 -15.61 -11.02 16.64
CA SER A 1035 -14.93 -12.29 16.96
C SER A 1035 -15.02 -12.68 18.44
N LYS A 1036 -14.99 -11.70 19.37
CA LYS A 1036 -15.01 -11.91 20.83
C LYS A 1036 -16.42 -11.75 21.43
N ILE A 1037 -17.37 -12.48 20.88
CA ILE A 1037 -18.75 -12.55 21.34
C ILE A 1037 -19.21 -14.00 21.28
N ASP A 1038 -19.99 -14.44 22.27
CA ASP A 1038 -20.63 -15.75 22.21
C ASP A 1038 -21.75 -15.73 21.14
N PRO A 1039 -21.64 -16.51 20.05
CA PRO A 1039 -22.67 -16.55 19.02
C PRO A 1039 -24.01 -17.12 19.54
N ALA A 1040 -23.99 -17.94 20.59
CA ALA A 1040 -25.15 -18.62 21.16
C ALA A 1040 -25.95 -17.76 22.15
N THR A 1041 -25.33 -16.75 22.79
CA THR A 1041 -26.00 -15.92 23.80
C THR A 1041 -25.87 -14.41 23.57
N GLY A 1042 -24.90 -13.97 22.78
CA GLY A 1042 -24.54 -12.55 22.64
C GLY A 1042 -23.71 -12.00 23.82
N PHE A 1043 -23.18 -12.87 24.68
CA PHE A 1043 -22.30 -12.48 25.79
C PHE A 1043 -20.97 -11.90 25.28
N VAL A 1044 -20.51 -10.82 25.92
CA VAL A 1044 -19.22 -10.17 25.66
C VAL A 1044 -18.55 -9.79 26.97
N ASN A 1045 -17.22 -9.83 27.03
CA ASN A 1045 -16.49 -9.33 28.19
C ASN A 1045 -16.42 -7.79 28.18
N LEU A 1046 -17.06 -7.14 29.15
CA LEU A 1046 -17.00 -5.68 29.37
C LEU A 1046 -16.23 -5.26 30.64
N PHE A 1047 -15.60 -6.20 31.35
CA PHE A 1047 -14.83 -5.93 32.57
C PHE A 1047 -13.44 -5.35 32.27
N ASP A 1048 -12.89 -4.61 33.24
CA ASP A 1048 -11.45 -4.31 33.33
C ASP A 1048 -10.84 -5.15 34.45
N THR A 1049 -10.19 -6.26 34.08
CA THR A 1049 -9.64 -7.24 35.03
C THR A 1049 -8.17 -6.98 35.37
N ARG A 1050 -7.66 -5.76 35.15
CA ARG A 1050 -6.27 -5.41 35.48
C ARG A 1050 -6.17 -5.12 36.97
N TYR A 1051 -5.22 -5.78 37.64
CA TYR A 1051 -4.89 -5.43 39.01
C TYR A 1051 -4.31 -4.02 39.07
N SER A 1052 -4.82 -3.20 39.99
CA SER A 1052 -4.25 -1.89 40.32
C SER A 1052 -3.71 -1.85 41.74
N ASN A 1053 -4.57 -2.17 42.71
CA ASN A 1053 -4.25 -2.28 44.12
C ASN A 1053 -5.32 -3.15 44.80
N VAL A 1054 -5.05 -3.57 46.04
CA VAL A 1054 -5.91 -4.46 46.83
C VAL A 1054 -7.31 -3.87 47.05
N GLU A 1055 -7.43 -2.57 47.32
CA GLU A 1055 -8.71 -1.92 47.61
C GLU A 1055 -9.63 -1.94 46.38
N ASN A 1056 -9.11 -1.58 45.22
CA ASN A 1056 -9.83 -1.61 43.96
C ASN A 1056 -10.20 -3.04 43.56
N ALA A 1057 -9.33 -4.03 43.82
CA ALA A 1057 -9.63 -5.43 43.58
C ALA A 1057 -10.77 -5.93 44.49
N ARG A 1058 -10.78 -5.57 45.78
CA ARG A 1058 -11.91 -5.86 46.67
C ARG A 1058 -13.21 -5.23 46.20
N LYS A 1059 -13.18 -3.93 45.87
CA LYS A 1059 -14.34 -3.22 45.30
C LYS A 1059 -14.84 -3.86 44.00
N PHE A 1060 -13.96 -4.47 43.21
CA PHE A 1060 -14.36 -5.20 42.01
C PHE A 1060 -15.15 -6.47 42.36
N PHE A 1061 -14.67 -7.30 43.28
CA PHE A 1061 -15.38 -8.53 43.67
C PHE A 1061 -16.63 -8.28 44.51
N ASP A 1062 -16.67 -7.20 45.29
CA ASP A 1062 -17.84 -6.81 46.10
C ASP A 1062 -19.07 -6.42 45.24
N LYS A 1063 -18.86 -6.06 43.97
CA LYS A 1063 -19.93 -5.72 43.02
C LYS A 1063 -20.66 -6.93 42.41
N PHE A 1064 -20.14 -8.15 42.57
CA PHE A 1064 -20.83 -9.36 42.13
C PHE A 1064 -22.06 -9.61 43.00
N ASP A 1065 -23.11 -10.18 42.43
CA ASP A 1065 -24.33 -10.50 43.18
C ASP A 1065 -24.07 -11.70 44.09
N SER A 1066 -23.43 -12.75 43.56
CA SER A 1066 -23.00 -13.92 44.31
C SER A 1066 -21.74 -14.56 43.69
N ILE A 1067 -20.95 -15.25 44.53
CA ILE A 1067 -19.82 -16.08 44.11
C ILE A 1067 -19.94 -17.39 44.87
N SER A 1068 -20.07 -18.52 44.16
CA SER A 1068 -20.28 -19.82 44.80
C SER A 1068 -19.63 -20.96 44.02
N TYR A 1069 -19.37 -22.08 44.70
CA TYR A 1069 -18.97 -23.33 44.06
C TYR A 1069 -20.19 -24.24 43.88
N ASN A 1070 -20.48 -24.62 42.63
CA ASN A 1070 -21.58 -25.53 42.33
C ASN A 1070 -21.07 -26.97 42.37
N SER A 1071 -21.29 -27.66 43.51
CA SER A 1071 -20.82 -29.03 43.73
C SER A 1071 -21.45 -30.07 42.79
N THR A 1072 -22.66 -29.81 42.29
CA THR A 1072 -23.35 -30.73 41.35
C THR A 1072 -22.74 -30.64 39.95
N LYS A 1073 -22.37 -29.44 39.50
CA LYS A 1073 -21.80 -29.22 38.18
C LYS A 1073 -20.27 -29.23 38.15
N GLY A 1074 -19.63 -29.08 39.31
CA GLY A 1074 -18.18 -29.12 39.46
C GLY A 1074 -17.45 -27.88 38.96
N TRP A 1075 -18.05 -26.68 39.09
CA TRP A 1075 -17.41 -25.40 38.72
C TRP A 1075 -17.86 -24.25 39.60
N PHE A 1076 -17.16 -23.12 39.54
CA PHE A 1076 -17.56 -21.88 40.22
C PHE A 1076 -18.54 -21.07 39.37
N GLU A 1077 -19.53 -20.47 40.03
CA GLU A 1077 -20.54 -19.59 39.44
C GLU A 1077 -20.38 -18.18 40.03
N PHE A 1078 -20.22 -17.18 39.15
CA PHE A 1078 -20.13 -15.76 39.49
C PHE A 1078 -21.34 -15.05 38.89
N GLU A 1079 -22.34 -14.75 39.70
CA GLU A 1079 -23.55 -14.02 39.28
C GLU A 1079 -23.29 -12.53 39.39
N PHE A 1080 -23.69 -11.78 38.36
CA PHE A 1080 -23.50 -10.34 38.36
C PHE A 1080 -24.48 -9.61 37.44
N ASP A 1081 -24.69 -8.33 37.77
CA ASP A 1081 -25.32 -7.34 36.92
C ASP A 1081 -24.28 -6.34 36.39
N TYR A 1082 -24.14 -6.24 35.06
CA TYR A 1082 -23.21 -5.29 34.44
C TYR A 1082 -23.46 -3.83 34.85
N SER A 1083 -24.69 -3.45 35.25
CA SER A 1083 -24.99 -2.09 35.73
C SER A 1083 -24.12 -1.68 36.92
N ASN A 1084 -23.66 -2.64 37.73
CA ASN A 1084 -22.81 -2.40 38.90
C ASN A 1084 -21.34 -2.13 38.51
N PHE A 1085 -20.95 -2.51 37.28
CA PHE A 1085 -19.56 -2.45 36.80
C PHE A 1085 -19.32 -1.39 35.74
N THR A 1086 -20.25 -1.23 34.79
CA THR A 1086 -20.03 -0.37 33.63
C THR A 1086 -21.32 0.09 32.96
N ALA A 1087 -21.38 1.38 32.61
CA ALA A 1087 -22.46 1.95 31.78
C ALA A 1087 -22.45 1.45 30.31
N LYS A 1088 -21.42 0.69 29.90
CA LYS A 1088 -21.33 0.16 28.53
C LYS A 1088 -22.43 -0.85 28.19
N ALA A 1089 -23.06 -1.46 29.20
CA ALA A 1089 -24.12 -2.44 29.02
C ALA A 1089 -25.53 -1.83 29.06
N ASP A 1090 -25.67 -0.51 29.25
CA ASP A 1090 -26.96 0.16 29.43
C ASP A 1090 -27.92 -0.11 28.26
N GLY A 1091 -29.09 -0.68 28.55
CA GLY A 1091 -30.11 -1.04 27.57
C GLY A 1091 -29.80 -2.31 26.76
N THR A 1092 -29.00 -3.21 27.33
CA THR A 1092 -28.73 -4.57 26.84
C THR A 1092 -29.00 -5.58 27.97
N ARG A 1093 -28.82 -6.89 27.75
CA ARG A 1093 -28.88 -7.88 28.84
C ARG A 1093 -27.70 -7.64 29.80
N THR A 1094 -27.99 -7.28 31.04
CA THR A 1094 -26.97 -6.95 32.04
C THR A 1094 -26.69 -8.07 33.04
N LYS A 1095 -27.68 -8.94 33.30
CA LYS A 1095 -27.55 -10.07 34.25
C LYS A 1095 -27.00 -11.34 33.59
N TRP A 1096 -25.92 -11.86 34.15
CA TRP A 1096 -25.20 -13.02 33.64
C TRP A 1096 -24.61 -13.85 34.78
N THR A 1097 -24.33 -15.12 34.50
CA THR A 1097 -23.62 -16.04 35.40
C THR A 1097 -22.38 -16.55 34.69
N LEU A 1098 -21.18 -16.16 35.16
CA LEU A 1098 -19.93 -16.72 34.64
C LEU A 1098 -19.66 -18.05 35.30
N CYS A 1099 -19.30 -19.05 34.51
CA CYS A 1099 -18.90 -20.35 35.00
C CYS A 1099 -17.43 -20.59 34.65
N THR A 1100 -16.67 -21.23 35.54
CA THR A 1100 -15.27 -21.64 35.28
C THR A 1100 -15.20 -22.88 34.37
N TYR A 1101 -16.13 -22.99 33.42
CA TYR A 1101 -16.29 -24.13 32.51
C TYR A 1101 -15.24 -24.14 31.39
N GLY A 1102 -14.67 -25.33 31.17
CA GLY A 1102 -13.69 -25.62 30.12
C GLY A 1102 -12.30 -25.03 30.38
N ASN A 1103 -11.31 -25.53 29.64
CA ASN A 1103 -9.92 -25.09 29.75
C ASN A 1103 -9.68 -23.78 28.98
N ARG A 1104 -8.54 -23.13 29.24
CA ARG A 1104 -8.07 -21.94 28.52
C ARG A 1104 -6.61 -22.06 28.12
N LEU A 1105 -6.23 -21.38 27.05
CA LEU A 1105 -4.82 -21.27 26.62
C LEU A 1105 -4.23 -19.94 27.07
N GLU A 1106 -3.26 -20.00 27.97
CA GLU A 1106 -2.50 -18.83 28.42
C GLU A 1106 -1.22 -18.70 27.57
N ASN A 1107 -1.08 -17.58 26.84
CA ASN A 1107 0.15 -17.22 26.15
C ASN A 1107 1.02 -16.32 27.06
N PHE A 1108 2.28 -16.68 27.26
CA PHE A 1108 3.20 -15.95 28.15
C PHE A 1108 4.61 -15.84 27.55
N ARG A 1109 5.43 -14.95 28.10
CA ARG A 1109 6.84 -14.79 27.73
C ARG A 1109 7.67 -15.69 28.64
N ASN A 1110 8.31 -16.72 28.09
CA ASN A 1110 9.03 -17.73 28.85
C ASN A 1110 10.48 -17.26 29.13
N PRO A 1111 10.85 -16.94 30.39
CA PRO A 1111 12.21 -16.50 30.72
C PRO A 1111 13.28 -17.55 30.39
N GLY A 1112 12.95 -18.84 30.53
CA GLY A 1112 13.85 -19.96 30.21
C GLY A 1112 14.07 -20.18 28.71
N ASN A 1113 13.29 -19.53 27.85
CA ASN A 1113 13.46 -19.54 26.40
C ASN A 1113 13.72 -18.11 25.87
N ASN A 1114 14.65 -17.40 26.50
CA ASN A 1114 15.05 -16.04 26.11
C ASN A 1114 13.86 -15.06 25.97
N SER A 1115 12.85 -15.20 26.83
CA SER A 1115 11.59 -14.45 26.76
C SER A 1115 10.86 -14.58 25.41
N ASN A 1116 11.00 -15.70 24.70
CA ASN A 1116 10.14 -16.04 23.58
C ASN A 1116 8.71 -16.34 24.05
N TRP A 1117 7.77 -16.24 23.13
CA TRP A 1117 6.38 -16.59 23.41
C TRP A 1117 6.23 -18.11 23.58
N ASP A 1118 5.49 -18.49 24.61
CA ASP A 1118 5.13 -19.87 24.93
C ASP A 1118 3.66 -19.95 25.36
N ASN A 1119 3.12 -21.16 25.48
CA ASN A 1119 1.72 -21.39 25.83
C ASN A 1119 1.56 -22.56 26.79
N LYS A 1120 0.58 -22.44 27.69
CA LYS A 1120 0.14 -23.52 28.57
C LYS A 1120 -1.38 -23.59 28.63
N GLU A 1121 -1.89 -24.80 28.79
CA GLU A 1121 -3.30 -25.03 29.06
C GLU A 1121 -3.58 -24.87 30.55
N VAL A 1122 -4.72 -24.27 30.87
CA VAL A 1122 -5.13 -23.94 32.23
C VAL A 1122 -6.53 -24.51 32.46
N ASP A 1123 -6.62 -25.47 33.38
CA ASP A 1123 -7.88 -25.89 33.99
C ASP A 1123 -8.28 -24.82 35.02
N LEU A 1124 -9.34 -24.08 34.69
CA LEU A 1124 -9.78 -22.94 35.49
C LEU A 1124 -10.25 -23.40 36.87
N THR A 1125 -11.17 -24.36 36.94
CA THR A 1125 -11.75 -24.80 38.23
C THR A 1125 -10.67 -25.35 39.15
N ALA A 1126 -9.73 -26.14 38.63
CA ALA A 1126 -8.61 -26.65 39.43
C ALA A 1126 -7.71 -25.53 39.96
N GLU A 1127 -7.40 -24.50 39.16
CA GLU A 1127 -6.59 -23.36 39.61
C GLU A 1127 -7.32 -22.45 40.60
N PHE A 1128 -8.65 -22.29 40.48
CA PHE A 1128 -9.46 -21.59 41.48
C PHE A 1128 -9.46 -22.35 42.82
N ASN A 1129 -9.64 -23.68 42.80
CA ASN A 1129 -9.54 -24.52 43.99
C ASN A 1129 -8.17 -24.35 44.67
N LYS A 1130 -7.07 -24.51 43.92
CA LYS A 1130 -5.70 -24.32 44.45
C LYS A 1130 -5.51 -22.93 45.07
N LEU A 1131 -6.08 -21.89 44.46
CA LEU A 1131 -5.98 -20.53 44.99
C LEU A 1131 -6.77 -20.38 46.29
N PHE A 1132 -8.01 -20.87 46.36
CA PHE A 1132 -8.82 -20.78 47.57
C PHE A 1132 -8.25 -21.64 48.70
N ASP A 1133 -7.76 -22.85 48.40
CA ASP A 1133 -7.07 -23.71 49.36
C ASP A 1133 -5.81 -23.04 49.92
N LYS A 1134 -4.97 -22.44 49.06
CA LYS A 1134 -3.74 -21.73 49.48
C LYS A 1134 -4.01 -20.58 50.46
N PHE A 1135 -5.17 -19.94 50.37
CA PHE A 1135 -5.57 -18.81 51.23
C PHE A 1135 -6.64 -19.18 52.26
N ASN A 1136 -6.85 -20.48 52.51
CA ASN A 1136 -7.78 -21.03 53.51
C ASN A 1136 -9.24 -20.56 53.35
N ILE A 1137 -9.73 -20.45 52.11
CA ILE A 1137 -11.12 -20.10 51.80
C ILE A 1137 -11.93 -21.38 51.54
N SER A 1138 -12.96 -21.63 52.35
CA SER A 1138 -13.81 -22.83 52.25
C SER A 1138 -14.83 -22.69 51.11
N LEU A 1139 -14.94 -23.71 50.25
CA LEU A 1139 -15.89 -23.74 49.12
C LEU A 1139 -17.37 -23.73 49.54
N ASN A 1140 -17.66 -24.16 50.77
CA ASN A 1140 -19.03 -24.20 51.33
C ASN A 1140 -19.44 -22.89 52.01
N SER A 1141 -18.54 -21.90 52.06
CA SER A 1141 -18.80 -20.58 52.66
C SER A 1141 -19.24 -19.56 51.61
N ASP A 1142 -19.71 -18.38 52.07
CA ASP A 1142 -19.93 -17.24 51.19
C ASP A 1142 -18.59 -16.72 50.65
N LEU A 1143 -18.23 -17.21 49.46
CA LEU A 1143 -16.94 -16.88 48.83
C LEU A 1143 -16.79 -15.39 48.57
N LYS A 1144 -17.87 -14.65 48.32
CA LYS A 1144 -17.80 -13.20 48.11
C LYS A 1144 -17.32 -12.50 49.38
N THR A 1145 -17.91 -12.85 50.52
CA THR A 1145 -17.52 -12.31 51.83
C THR A 1145 -16.10 -12.73 52.22
N GLU A 1146 -15.69 -13.97 51.96
CA GLU A 1146 -14.33 -14.43 52.24
C GLU A 1146 -13.27 -13.76 51.34
N ILE A 1147 -13.57 -13.54 50.06
CA ILE A 1147 -12.72 -12.77 49.14
C ILE A 1147 -12.55 -11.33 49.65
N ALA A 1148 -13.62 -10.71 50.15
CA ALA A 1148 -13.59 -9.33 50.66
C ALA A 1148 -12.72 -9.17 51.92
N LYS A 1149 -12.51 -10.24 52.70
CA LYS A 1149 -11.64 -10.26 53.89
C LYS A 1149 -10.15 -10.36 53.54
N GLN A 1150 -9.79 -10.78 52.34
CA GLN A 1150 -8.39 -10.93 51.94
C GLN A 1150 -7.69 -9.57 51.77
N ASN A 1151 -6.41 -9.53 52.13
CA ASN A 1151 -5.56 -8.33 52.00
C ASN A 1151 -4.28 -8.58 51.18
N SER A 1152 -4.06 -9.80 50.68
CA SER A 1152 -2.85 -10.16 49.94
C SER A 1152 -2.89 -9.64 48.51
N LYS A 1153 -1.87 -8.88 48.11
CA LYS A 1153 -1.63 -8.49 46.71
C LYS A 1153 -1.56 -9.72 45.80
N GLU A 1154 -0.81 -10.74 46.22
CA GLU A 1154 -0.60 -11.97 45.46
C GLU A 1154 -1.94 -12.69 45.18
N PHE A 1155 -2.82 -12.75 46.19
CA PHE A 1155 -4.15 -13.34 46.05
C PHE A 1155 -4.97 -12.63 44.97
N PHE A 1156 -5.10 -11.30 45.06
CA PHE A 1156 -5.92 -10.54 44.10
C PHE A 1156 -5.31 -10.49 42.70
N GLU A 1157 -3.99 -10.44 42.56
CA GLU A 1157 -3.32 -10.53 41.27
C GLU A 1157 -3.63 -11.87 40.58
N LYS A 1158 -3.54 -12.99 41.32
CA LYS A 1158 -3.86 -14.32 40.78
C LYS A 1158 -5.36 -14.49 40.53
N LEU A 1159 -6.23 -14.03 41.42
CA LEU A 1159 -7.70 -14.14 41.27
C LEU A 1159 -8.20 -13.34 40.05
N LEU A 1160 -7.78 -12.08 39.90
CA LEU A 1160 -8.12 -11.27 38.72
C LEU A 1160 -7.57 -11.87 37.43
N HIS A 1161 -6.39 -12.49 37.49
CA HIS A 1161 -5.82 -13.21 36.36
C HIS A 1161 -6.67 -14.45 35.97
N LEU A 1162 -7.16 -15.24 36.94
CA LEU A 1162 -8.05 -16.37 36.66
C LEU A 1162 -9.42 -15.93 36.11
N ILE A 1163 -9.97 -14.83 36.62
CA ILE A 1163 -11.19 -14.20 36.05
C ILE A 1163 -10.95 -13.73 34.61
N LYS A 1164 -9.79 -13.11 34.34
CA LYS A 1164 -9.39 -12.72 32.98
C LYS A 1164 -9.37 -13.93 32.04
N LEU A 1165 -8.82 -15.05 32.47
CA LEU A 1165 -8.81 -16.29 31.67
C LEU A 1165 -10.21 -16.87 31.50
N THR A 1166 -11.05 -16.86 32.54
CA THR A 1166 -12.46 -17.30 32.45
C THR A 1166 -13.22 -16.53 31.36
N LEU A 1167 -13.04 -15.21 31.32
CA LEU A 1167 -13.61 -14.30 30.33
C LEU A 1167 -12.93 -14.37 28.94
N GLN A 1168 -11.80 -15.08 28.81
CA GLN A 1168 -11.09 -15.25 27.55
C GLN A 1168 -11.80 -16.32 26.69
N MET A 1169 -12.77 -15.88 25.88
CA MET A 1169 -13.50 -16.81 25.02
C MET A 1169 -12.66 -17.37 23.87
N ARG A 1170 -11.85 -16.53 23.22
CA ARG A 1170 -10.98 -16.92 22.12
C ARG A 1170 -9.67 -17.48 22.67
N ASN A 1171 -9.34 -18.72 22.32
CA ASN A 1171 -8.17 -19.42 22.81
C ASN A 1171 -7.33 -19.89 21.63
N SER A 1172 -6.14 -19.31 21.50
CA SER A 1172 -5.29 -19.53 20.33
C SER A 1172 -3.85 -19.84 20.74
N LYS A 1173 -3.26 -20.87 20.12
CA LYS A 1173 -1.86 -21.27 20.34
C LYS A 1173 -0.93 -20.65 19.30
N ILE A 1174 0.15 -20.03 19.75
CA ILE A 1174 1.10 -19.32 18.88
C ILE A 1174 1.81 -20.33 17.95
N GLY A 1175 1.90 -20.01 16.66
CA GLY A 1175 2.56 -20.85 15.65
C GLY A 1175 1.77 -22.08 15.18
N THR A 1176 0.48 -22.20 15.53
CA THR A 1176 -0.38 -23.34 15.13
C THR A 1176 -1.76 -22.87 14.66
N GLU A 1177 -2.55 -23.77 14.07
CA GLU A 1177 -3.94 -23.54 13.63
C GLU A 1177 -4.97 -23.64 14.78
N ILE A 1178 -4.57 -23.92 16.02
CA ILE A 1178 -5.51 -24.04 17.16
C ILE A 1178 -6.02 -22.65 17.53
N ASP A 1179 -7.33 -22.40 17.34
CA ASP A 1179 -8.02 -21.13 17.58
C ASP A 1179 -9.51 -21.32 17.91
N TYR A 1180 -9.81 -22.02 19.01
CA TYR A 1180 -11.18 -22.32 19.40
C TYR A 1180 -11.82 -21.19 20.23
N MET A 1181 -13.15 -21.21 20.27
CA MET A 1181 -13.98 -20.35 21.12
C MET A 1181 -14.65 -21.19 22.20
N GLN A 1182 -14.59 -20.73 23.45
CA GLN A 1182 -15.26 -21.35 24.59
C GLN A 1182 -16.01 -20.25 25.38
N SER A 1183 -17.33 -20.34 25.42
CA SER A 1183 -18.14 -19.40 26.22
C SER A 1183 -18.05 -19.76 27.71
N PRO A 1184 -17.90 -18.77 28.61
CA PRO A 1184 -18.04 -18.96 30.05
C PRO A 1184 -19.50 -18.88 30.53
N VAL A 1185 -20.46 -18.72 29.63
CA VAL A 1185 -21.89 -18.57 29.94
C VAL A 1185 -22.68 -19.65 29.21
N ALA A 1186 -23.66 -20.22 29.89
CA ALA A 1186 -24.59 -21.17 29.30
C ALA A 1186 -25.76 -20.47 28.59
N ASP A 1187 -26.27 -21.08 27.53
CA ASP A 1187 -27.51 -20.65 26.89
C ASP A 1187 -28.76 -20.97 27.74
N LYS A 1188 -29.95 -20.67 27.19
CA LYS A 1188 -31.24 -20.93 27.86
C LYS A 1188 -31.50 -22.41 28.17
N ASN A 1189 -30.78 -23.32 27.53
CA ASN A 1189 -30.89 -24.76 27.72
C ASN A 1189 -29.77 -25.32 28.62
N GLY A 1190 -28.93 -24.45 29.18
CA GLY A 1190 -27.79 -24.86 30.02
C GLY A 1190 -26.55 -25.31 29.24
N VAL A 1191 -26.49 -25.07 27.92
CA VAL A 1191 -25.38 -25.50 27.06
C VAL A 1191 -24.37 -24.37 26.87
N PHE A 1192 -23.08 -24.66 27.08
CA PHE A 1192 -21.99 -23.73 26.79
C PHE A 1192 -21.55 -23.88 25.34
N TYR A 1193 -21.47 -22.75 24.62
CA TYR A 1193 -20.91 -22.76 23.28
C TYR A 1193 -19.41 -23.12 23.30
N ASN A 1194 -19.04 -24.12 22.51
CA ASN A 1194 -17.67 -24.51 22.22
C ASN A 1194 -17.54 -24.81 20.72
N SER A 1195 -16.64 -24.10 20.04
CA SER A 1195 -16.46 -24.24 18.59
C SER A 1195 -15.86 -25.59 18.18
N ASP A 1196 -15.08 -26.25 19.04
CA ASP A 1196 -14.55 -27.60 18.75
C ASP A 1196 -15.67 -28.64 18.73
N ASN A 1197 -16.71 -28.49 19.57
CA ASN A 1197 -17.90 -29.35 19.51
C ASN A 1197 -18.64 -29.17 18.18
N GLU A 1198 -18.73 -27.93 17.69
CA GLU A 1198 -19.31 -27.65 16.36
C GLU A 1198 -18.47 -28.27 15.24
N LYS A 1199 -17.14 -28.17 15.33
CA LYS A 1199 -16.20 -28.79 14.39
C LYS A 1199 -16.32 -30.32 14.37
N GLN A 1200 -16.59 -30.96 15.51
CA GLN A 1200 -16.77 -32.42 15.60
C GLN A 1200 -18.02 -32.93 14.88
N LYS A 1201 -19.02 -32.07 14.59
CA LYS A 1201 -20.19 -32.44 13.79
C LYS A 1201 -19.84 -32.80 12.34
N GLY A 1202 -18.63 -32.45 11.89
CA GLY A 1202 -18.10 -32.87 10.59
C GLY A 1202 -18.59 -32.02 9.42
N LYS A 1203 -18.34 -32.53 8.21
CA LYS A 1203 -18.65 -31.89 6.94
C LYS A 1203 -19.57 -32.76 6.09
N ASP A 1204 -20.40 -32.13 5.26
CA ASP A 1204 -21.23 -32.81 4.26
C ASP A 1204 -20.40 -33.37 3.10
N ALA A 1205 -21.07 -34.02 2.15
CA ALA A 1205 -20.43 -34.66 0.99
C ALA A 1205 -19.74 -33.63 0.07
N GLU A 1206 -20.24 -32.41 0.05
CA GLU A 1206 -19.73 -31.26 -0.70
C GLU A 1206 -18.57 -30.54 0.04
N GLY A 1207 -18.27 -30.95 1.28
CA GLY A 1207 -17.18 -30.44 2.10
C GLY A 1207 -17.50 -29.18 2.91
N ASN A 1208 -18.78 -28.79 3.03
CA ASN A 1208 -19.25 -27.71 3.89
C ASN A 1208 -19.44 -28.23 5.32
N TRP A 1209 -19.27 -27.34 6.31
CA TRP A 1209 -19.53 -27.70 7.71
C TRP A 1209 -21.02 -27.93 7.96
N ILE A 1210 -21.35 -29.03 8.65
CA ILE A 1210 -22.72 -29.35 9.09
C ILE A 1210 -23.14 -28.45 10.27
N ALA A 1211 -22.16 -27.89 10.98
CA ALA A 1211 -22.36 -27.01 12.11
C ALA A 1211 -23.26 -25.81 11.79
N THR A 1212 -24.26 -25.59 12.64
CA THR A 1212 -25.19 -24.44 12.58
C THR A 1212 -24.64 -23.21 13.29
N LEU A 1213 -23.56 -23.37 14.06
CA LEU A 1213 -22.82 -22.30 14.71
C LEU A 1213 -21.37 -22.27 14.19
N PRO A 1214 -20.60 -21.22 14.49
CA PRO A 1214 -19.24 -21.10 14.01
C PRO A 1214 -18.32 -22.23 14.51
N VAL A 1215 -17.41 -22.69 13.66
CA VAL A 1215 -16.49 -23.81 13.98
C VAL A 1215 -15.13 -23.36 14.55
N ASP A 1216 -14.85 -22.06 14.53
CA ASP A 1216 -13.65 -21.45 15.10
C ASP A 1216 -13.87 -19.93 15.36
N ALA A 1217 -12.86 -19.25 15.90
CA ALA A 1217 -12.96 -17.83 16.26
C ALA A 1217 -13.02 -16.85 15.06
N ASP A 1218 -12.44 -17.22 13.91
CA ASP A 1218 -12.47 -16.41 12.69
C ASP A 1218 -13.80 -16.62 11.94
N ALA A 1219 -14.34 -17.85 11.94
CA ALA A 1219 -15.70 -18.16 11.54
C ALA A 1219 -16.72 -17.34 12.34
N ASN A 1220 -16.50 -17.21 13.66
CA ASN A 1220 -17.36 -16.39 14.51
C ASN A 1220 -17.28 -14.90 14.14
N GLY A 1221 -16.09 -14.40 13.78
CA GLY A 1221 -15.91 -13.06 13.23
C GLY A 1221 -16.76 -12.85 11.98
N ALA A 1222 -16.61 -13.72 10.99
CA ALA A 1222 -17.34 -13.64 9.71
C ALA A 1222 -18.86 -13.78 9.89
N TYR A 1223 -19.29 -14.70 10.75
CA TYR A 1223 -20.70 -14.89 11.10
C TYR A 1223 -21.33 -13.64 11.72
N ASN A 1224 -20.67 -13.01 12.69
CA ASN A 1224 -21.23 -11.81 13.32
C ASN A 1224 -21.14 -10.57 12.42
N ILE A 1225 -20.15 -10.50 11.53
CA ILE A 1225 -20.14 -9.49 10.44
C ILE A 1225 -21.38 -9.67 9.56
N ALA A 1226 -21.71 -10.91 9.18
CA ALA A 1226 -22.92 -11.19 8.42
C ALA A 1226 -24.20 -10.84 9.20
N ARG A 1227 -24.28 -11.14 10.51
CA ARG A 1227 -25.41 -10.74 11.36
C ARG A 1227 -25.60 -9.23 11.46
N LYS A 1228 -24.52 -8.44 11.45
CA LYS A 1228 -24.64 -6.97 11.33
C LYS A 1228 -25.25 -6.56 9.98
N GLY A 1229 -25.08 -7.36 8.94
CA GLY A 1229 -25.81 -7.23 7.67
C GLY A 1229 -27.31 -7.45 7.81
N LEU A 1230 -27.76 -8.41 8.62
CA LEU A 1230 -29.19 -8.58 8.93
C LEU A 1230 -29.77 -7.35 9.62
N TRP A 1231 -29.01 -6.73 10.54
CA TRP A 1231 -29.40 -5.45 11.13
C TRP A 1231 -29.52 -4.35 10.06
N ILE A 1232 -28.55 -4.25 9.14
CA ILE A 1232 -28.59 -3.31 8.02
C ILE A 1232 -29.85 -3.50 7.17
N ILE A 1233 -30.18 -4.75 6.82
CA ILE A 1233 -31.38 -5.06 6.05
C ILE A 1233 -32.65 -4.65 6.81
N SER A 1234 -32.72 -4.94 8.12
CA SER A 1234 -33.85 -4.50 8.97
C SER A 1234 -34.00 -2.98 8.97
N GLN A 1235 -32.90 -2.21 9.05
CA GLN A 1235 -32.95 -0.76 8.95
C GLN A 1235 -33.49 -0.29 7.59
N ILE A 1236 -32.98 -0.86 6.49
CA ILE A 1236 -33.42 -0.49 5.12
C ILE A 1236 -34.92 -0.79 4.92
N LYS A 1237 -35.41 -1.91 5.45
CA LYS A 1237 -36.83 -2.29 5.37
C LYS A 1237 -37.72 -1.39 6.23
N LYS A 1238 -37.22 -0.84 7.35
CA LYS A 1238 -37.95 0.08 8.25
C LYS A 1238 -37.92 1.54 7.78
N THR A 1239 -36.88 1.97 7.08
CA THR A 1239 -36.76 3.34 6.57
C THR A 1239 -37.68 3.57 5.36
N GLU A 1240 -38.44 4.67 5.38
CA GLU A 1240 -39.33 5.07 4.28
C GLU A 1240 -38.60 5.20 2.94
N ASN A 1241 -39.33 5.04 1.82
CA ASN A 1241 -38.73 4.95 0.49
C ASN A 1241 -37.92 6.19 0.07
N ASN A 1242 -38.30 7.37 0.55
CA ASN A 1242 -37.68 8.64 0.18
C ASN A 1242 -36.53 9.05 1.11
N GLU A 1243 -36.26 8.27 2.15
CA GLU A 1243 -35.24 8.58 3.16
C GLU A 1243 -33.99 7.72 3.02
N LYS A 1244 -32.85 8.29 3.42
CA LYS A 1244 -31.57 7.58 3.45
C LYS A 1244 -31.47 6.76 4.74
N PRO A 1245 -31.31 5.43 4.67
CA PRO A 1245 -31.19 4.59 5.85
C PRO A 1245 -29.88 4.88 6.62
N ASN A 1246 -29.96 4.83 7.96
CA ASN A 1246 -28.76 4.88 8.80
C ASN A 1246 -28.10 3.50 8.87
N LEU A 1247 -26.94 3.36 8.23
CA LEU A 1247 -26.21 2.09 8.13
C LEU A 1247 -25.12 1.94 9.21
N ALA A 1248 -24.99 2.90 10.14
CA ALA A 1248 -23.96 2.89 11.17
C ALA A 1248 -24.50 2.33 12.50
N ILE A 1249 -24.31 1.02 12.71
CA ILE A 1249 -24.70 0.35 13.96
C ILE A 1249 -23.80 0.80 15.12
N SER A 1250 -24.39 1.25 16.22
CA SER A 1250 -23.68 1.54 17.47
C SER A 1250 -23.31 0.25 18.23
N ASN A 1251 -22.42 0.36 19.21
CA ASN A 1251 -22.06 -0.78 20.09
C ASN A 1251 -23.27 -1.30 20.87
N LYS A 1252 -24.13 -0.40 21.34
CA LYS A 1252 -25.34 -0.73 22.11
C LYS A 1252 -26.36 -1.47 21.24
N GLU A 1253 -26.64 -0.95 20.05
CA GLU A 1253 -27.55 -1.60 19.10
C GLU A 1253 -27.04 -2.97 18.68
N TRP A 1254 -25.73 -3.13 18.49
CA TRP A 1254 -25.14 -4.44 18.18
C TRP A 1254 -25.36 -5.45 19.29
N LEU A 1255 -25.06 -5.11 20.55
CA LEU A 1255 -25.28 -6.04 21.67
C LEU A 1255 -26.75 -6.42 21.81
N LYS A 1256 -27.64 -5.42 21.75
CA LYS A 1256 -29.09 -5.65 21.80
C LYS A 1256 -29.54 -6.60 20.69
N PHE A 1257 -29.16 -6.32 19.44
CA PHE A 1257 -29.49 -7.17 18.29
C PHE A 1257 -28.89 -8.57 18.41
N ALA A 1258 -27.66 -8.70 18.92
CA ALA A 1258 -26.98 -9.97 19.05
C ALA A 1258 -27.61 -10.88 20.13
N GLN A 1259 -28.14 -10.28 21.20
CA GLN A 1259 -28.74 -10.94 22.35
C GLN A 1259 -30.22 -11.24 22.16
N GLU A 1260 -31.01 -10.27 21.66
CA GLU A 1260 -32.46 -10.41 21.46
C GLU A 1260 -32.82 -11.18 20.19
N ARG A 1261 -31.97 -11.11 19.15
CA ARG A 1261 -32.12 -11.83 17.87
C ARG A 1261 -33.49 -11.61 17.19
N PRO A 1262 -33.89 -10.35 16.94
CA PRO A 1262 -35.22 -10.04 16.36
C PRO A 1262 -35.45 -10.66 14.98
N TYR A 1263 -34.39 -10.96 14.22
CA TYR A 1263 -34.44 -11.60 12.91
C TYR A 1263 -34.88 -13.08 12.94
N LEU A 1264 -35.18 -13.65 14.12
CA LEU A 1264 -35.83 -14.95 14.24
C LEU A 1264 -37.36 -14.84 14.22
N GLU A 1265 -37.89 -13.63 14.47
CA GLU A 1265 -39.33 -13.33 14.51
C GLU A 1265 -39.83 -12.72 13.20
N ASP A 1266 -38.93 -12.06 12.45
CA ASP A 1266 -39.12 -11.56 11.07
C ASP A 1266 -39.00 -12.69 10.03
#